data_AF-A0A933V1N7-F1
#
_entry.id   AF-A0A933V1N7-F1
#
_cell.length_a   1.000
_cell.length_b   1.000
_cell.length_c   1.000
_cell.angle_alpha   90.00
_cell.angle_beta   90.00
_cell.angle_gamma   90.00
#
_symmetry.space_group_name_H-M   'P 1'
#
loop_
_entity.id
_entity.type
_entity.pdbx_description
1 polymer ?
#
loop_
_entity_poly.entity_id
_entity_poly.type
_entity_poly.pdbx_seq_one_letter_code
_entity_poly.pdbx_strand_id
1 'polypeptide(L)'
;MPTPTIAEYFDYARLQMAAEALYNFSATLPDANLIPGDPYRGLINPLWLTDGNLHASRFTATEAASFAVQWEVVEHISNTRTGFSGTLFRNRANPQELVLSLRSTEFIDDAARDNKATNELEVAKYGWAFGQISDMEAWYADLRQRGLIPEGAHYSVTGYSLGGHLATAFNLLRREDGTQSLVDRVVTFNGAGVGEIAQGTLGSVLANFNNLRSHPEQIEAEIDDANLRDTYRTIRANLASGTWDIARAKAELNSFAMPTPEDTRYQMLVAERLRIWTALDRIESIVGVAQSVPSFTSGSSDTVVPAHPATVPLGNIEQTRLDYQMAVLLASQRTRAVGLIDGAIQTYFGRQFGSPRLENQFDLMGATQPSAVANSQLHYGADERVFIEDQPLVRGDYISQVLAQTLTSWDLRLLANNYTQNDFGDTHSLALIVDTLSVENILSRLAPGTSQATFNDILFKASYLQAAKDSGQGKAEGDVLENVVNALADLILGPGRHAVLNGSPNGNTWASIDNPPAYTGRTAFYALLDQITAGSAFAALSGRLSLAASAEDLRSRARTDFGAYAALYSLSPFVVSIGAGSTDLASVLANAWSDAYADWNADKADIAQGKKPETLRIAEMWMSDRASFLERKQWFNLTNTNPVNPAYEYNSTNNRFQNDDVYFEDAASGYRIAQGRISDATRHYYFGDSRDNAFTGRGVEDHLYGGGADMLRGAGGDDYLEGGAGIDILEGGADNDTLYGGRGDDILNGGAGEDTYVINTGDGHDHIQGEDDGRNFIRYNGELIAGTFVQSTPGGAYRFIGNRANGQPWEMQFHSPGVLTLDDNTSITFDNYTSADAFEEAEFGIQLVDAALPVDYTRVIQGDREWQNFYGDAVLEDGGTISHGDAQGRDIITVNHPVVPTGWLDAQAIDSTYVVEEESDTFVRIRLTRVTFQYHLVDDLGNFITTDEIVAAPDELDGSEGNDRILSGEGDDEVRARGGADRIELGAGDDDAQGGEGADIIVGEAGRDYLFGQGGDDILYANAELDPAAALTQGQSQSPQDGERSWLDGGEGDDRLTGDAGADVLLGGAGDDLILGGGGDDHIAGDDEGQPVASEFRDDTYLVSHNLTQQADGTRIYDYQYSVMNHVERRAGGDDALYGGAGADWLLGQGGDDYLDGGAGNDVVFGGEGDDTISGGEGDDDLNGDSRELAGDRHGQDYIEGGAGNDRIAGNGGDDVLYGDEGDDVINGDDPVTPAQYHGNDYIEGGEGNDEMNNDGKNRNQHKCRKAANDSVWRRTA
;
A
#
# COMPACT_ATOMS: atom_id res chain seq x y z
N MET A 1 14.52 -28.57 -7.48
CA MET A 1 15.12 -27.79 -8.61
C MET A 1 15.58 -26.44 -8.05
N PRO A 2 16.59 -25.75 -8.60
CA PRO A 2 16.86 -24.36 -8.21
C PRO A 2 15.69 -23.47 -8.62
N THR A 3 15.36 -22.39 -7.90
CA THR A 3 14.35 -21.38 -8.30
C THR A 3 14.71 -20.76 -9.66
N PRO A 4 13.74 -20.38 -10.51
CA PRO A 4 14.03 -19.73 -11.77
C PRO A 4 14.74 -18.40 -11.53
N THR A 5 15.66 -18.07 -12.42
CA THR A 5 16.30 -16.75 -12.45
C THR A 5 15.37 -15.74 -13.13
N ILE A 6 15.59 -14.44 -12.90
CA ILE A 6 14.88 -13.35 -13.61
C ILE A 6 14.95 -13.53 -15.13
N ALA A 7 16.09 -13.98 -15.66
CA ALA A 7 16.24 -14.28 -17.08
C ALA A 7 15.31 -15.42 -17.54
N GLU A 8 15.13 -16.46 -16.73
CA GLU A 8 14.20 -17.55 -17.04
C GLU A 8 12.74 -17.08 -16.94
N TYR A 9 12.38 -16.29 -15.92
CA TYR A 9 11.05 -15.69 -15.82
C TYR A 9 10.73 -14.81 -17.02
N PHE A 10 11.67 -13.97 -17.43
CA PHE A 10 11.56 -13.13 -18.61
C PHE A 10 11.33 -13.95 -19.89
N ASP A 11 12.08 -15.04 -20.08
CA ASP A 11 11.91 -15.92 -21.24
C ASP A 11 10.52 -16.60 -21.25
N TYR A 12 10.04 -17.10 -20.10
CA TYR A 12 8.70 -17.69 -20.00
C TYR A 12 7.58 -16.66 -20.24
N ALA A 13 7.72 -15.43 -19.73
CA ALA A 13 6.74 -14.35 -19.96
C ALA A 13 6.67 -13.98 -21.45
N ARG A 14 7.81 -13.87 -22.13
CA ARG A 14 7.86 -13.63 -23.58
C ARG A 14 7.26 -14.77 -24.39
N LEU A 15 7.41 -16.02 -23.94
CA LEU A 15 6.76 -17.18 -24.58
C LEU A 15 5.23 -17.09 -24.49
N GLN A 16 4.68 -16.66 -23.34
CA GLN A 16 3.24 -16.41 -23.20
C GLN A 16 2.78 -15.26 -24.11
N MET A 17 3.45 -14.11 -24.06
CA MET A 17 3.13 -12.94 -24.89
C MET A 17 3.21 -13.28 -26.38
N ALA A 18 4.21 -14.06 -26.80
CA ALA A 18 4.33 -14.53 -28.17
C ALA A 18 3.20 -15.51 -28.54
N ALA A 19 2.80 -16.41 -27.64
CA ALA A 19 1.70 -17.33 -27.89
C ALA A 19 0.38 -16.58 -28.14
N GLU A 20 0.13 -15.50 -27.41
CA GLU A 20 -1.02 -14.61 -27.62
C GLU A 20 -0.97 -13.88 -28.97
N ALA A 21 0.20 -13.40 -29.39
CA ALA A 21 0.39 -12.73 -30.68
C ALA A 21 0.18 -13.66 -31.90
N LEU A 22 0.18 -14.99 -31.73
CA LEU A 22 -0.15 -15.94 -32.81
C LEU A 22 -1.64 -15.95 -33.16
N TYR A 23 -2.49 -15.27 -32.38
CA TYR A 23 -3.90 -15.11 -32.69
C TYR A 23 -4.09 -14.11 -33.84
N ASN A 24 -4.58 -14.58 -34.99
CA ASN A 24 -4.88 -13.85 -36.24
C ASN A 24 -3.88 -13.93 -37.42
N PHE A 25 -3.39 -15.13 -37.72
CA PHE A 25 -2.80 -15.44 -39.04
C PHE A 25 -3.77 -15.22 -40.24
N SER A 26 -5.07 -14.99 -39.99
CA SER A 26 -6.12 -14.97 -41.01
C SER A 26 -6.19 -13.70 -41.85
N ALA A 27 -5.59 -12.57 -41.44
CA ALA A 27 -5.62 -11.36 -42.27
C ALA A 27 -4.91 -11.54 -43.64
N THR A 28 -4.07 -12.56 -43.78
CA THR A 28 -3.40 -12.92 -45.05
C THR A 28 -3.97 -14.18 -45.73
N LEU A 29 -4.96 -14.85 -45.12
CA LEU A 29 -5.70 -15.97 -45.72
C LEU A 29 -7.20 -15.73 -45.60
N PRO A 30 -7.91 -15.50 -46.71
CA PRO A 30 -9.35 -15.26 -46.65
C PRO A 30 -10.02 -16.58 -46.26
N ASP A 31 -10.52 -16.69 -45.03
CA ASP A 31 -11.73 -17.50 -44.81
C ASP A 31 -12.28 -17.46 -43.38
N ALA A 32 -13.60 -17.37 -43.34
CA ALA A 32 -14.47 -17.72 -42.23
C ALA A 32 -14.50 -19.25 -41.92
N ASN A 33 -13.41 -19.97 -42.20
CA ASN A 33 -13.35 -21.44 -42.17
C ASN A 33 -12.24 -22.02 -41.27
N LEU A 34 -11.56 -21.23 -40.43
CA LEU A 34 -10.75 -21.82 -39.36
C LEU A 34 -11.69 -22.28 -38.25
N ILE A 35 -11.85 -23.60 -38.15
CA ILE A 35 -12.65 -24.28 -37.14
C ILE A 35 -11.84 -24.25 -35.82
N PRO A 36 -12.49 -24.05 -34.64
CA PRO A 36 -11.89 -24.36 -33.35
C PRO A 36 -11.02 -25.63 -33.37
N GLY A 37 -9.73 -25.53 -33.05
CA GLY A 37 -8.81 -26.67 -32.97
C GLY A 37 -7.93 -26.99 -34.20
N ASP A 38 -7.81 -26.11 -35.20
CA ASP A 38 -6.88 -26.33 -36.34
C ASP A 38 -5.39 -26.13 -35.96
N PRO A 39 -4.48 -27.06 -36.30
CA PRO A 39 -3.07 -26.98 -35.92
C PRO A 39 -2.20 -26.10 -36.84
N TYR A 40 -1.37 -25.20 -36.27
CA TYR A 40 -0.35 -24.41 -36.99
C TYR A 40 1.09 -24.92 -36.73
N ARG A 41 1.96 -24.81 -37.75
CA ARG A 41 3.41 -25.17 -37.70
C ARG A 41 4.25 -24.23 -38.56
N GLY A 42 5.37 -23.69 -38.05
CA GLY A 42 6.28 -22.92 -38.91
C GLY A 42 7.23 -21.93 -38.21
N LEU A 43 7.97 -21.17 -39.02
CA LEU A 43 8.84 -20.07 -38.57
C LEU A 43 8.00 -18.92 -38.02
N ILE A 44 8.53 -18.23 -37.01
CA ILE A 44 7.93 -17.02 -36.43
C ILE A 44 8.28 -15.84 -37.33
N ASN A 45 7.28 -15.17 -37.89
CA ASN A 45 7.47 -13.90 -38.59
C ASN A 45 7.47 -12.77 -37.54
N PRO A 46 8.54 -11.97 -37.41
CA PRO A 46 8.58 -10.86 -36.48
C PRO A 46 7.41 -9.88 -36.64
N LEU A 47 6.88 -9.73 -37.86
CA LEU A 47 5.72 -8.86 -38.10
C LEU A 47 4.48 -9.28 -37.30
N TRP A 48 4.27 -10.58 -37.07
CA TRP A 48 3.13 -11.05 -36.27
C TRP A 48 3.28 -10.68 -34.80
N LEU A 49 4.52 -10.71 -34.29
CA LEU A 49 4.80 -10.31 -32.91
C LEU A 49 4.69 -8.79 -32.72
N THR A 50 5.01 -7.99 -33.76
CA THR A 50 4.88 -6.53 -33.70
C THR A 50 3.44 -6.06 -33.90
N ASP A 51 2.67 -6.72 -34.78
CA ASP A 51 1.26 -6.40 -35.02
C ASP A 51 0.39 -6.86 -33.83
N GLY A 52 0.77 -7.98 -33.20
CA GLY A 52 0.09 -8.59 -32.06
C GLY A 52 -1.38 -8.95 -32.33
N ASN A 53 -2.16 -9.06 -31.26
CA ASN A 53 -3.59 -9.42 -31.31
C ASN A 53 -4.54 -8.19 -31.38
N LEU A 54 -4.05 -7.03 -31.82
CA LEU A 54 -4.75 -5.73 -31.82
C LEU A 54 -5.10 -5.12 -30.44
N HIS A 55 -4.90 -5.84 -29.33
CA HIS A 55 -5.06 -5.35 -27.97
C HIS A 55 -3.69 -5.18 -27.28
N ALA A 56 -3.19 -6.17 -26.51
CA ALA A 56 -2.11 -5.99 -25.53
C ALA A 56 -0.76 -6.63 -25.85
N SER A 57 -0.76 -7.77 -26.51
CA SER A 57 0.46 -8.57 -26.69
C SER A 57 1.20 -8.16 -27.95
N ARG A 58 1.93 -7.05 -27.88
CA ARG A 58 2.80 -6.55 -28.96
C ARG A 58 4.25 -6.43 -28.50
N PHE A 59 5.15 -6.92 -29.34
CA PHE A 59 6.59 -6.76 -29.18
C PHE A 59 7.02 -5.48 -29.89
N THR A 60 8.01 -4.77 -29.37
CA THR A 60 8.76 -3.82 -30.19
C THR A 60 9.47 -4.58 -31.33
N ALA A 61 9.85 -3.86 -32.39
CA ALA A 61 10.57 -4.47 -33.52
C ALA A 61 11.87 -5.17 -33.08
N THR A 62 12.57 -4.61 -32.09
CA THR A 62 13.79 -5.18 -31.52
C THR A 62 13.51 -6.48 -30.79
N GLU A 63 12.50 -6.49 -29.91
CA GLU A 63 12.12 -7.69 -29.18
C GLU A 63 11.67 -8.80 -30.12
N ALA A 64 10.82 -8.48 -31.10
CA ALA A 64 10.29 -9.45 -32.07
C ALA A 64 11.42 -10.13 -32.86
N ALA A 65 12.41 -9.34 -33.29
CA ALA A 65 13.59 -9.86 -33.97
C ALA A 65 14.43 -10.77 -33.05
N SER A 66 14.64 -10.36 -31.80
CA SER A 66 15.37 -11.15 -30.80
C SER A 66 14.67 -12.48 -30.51
N PHE A 67 13.34 -12.48 -30.31
CA PHE A 67 12.55 -13.67 -30.03
C PHE A 67 12.58 -14.68 -31.18
N ALA A 68 12.39 -14.22 -32.42
CA ALA A 68 12.38 -15.09 -33.60
C ALA A 68 13.73 -15.79 -33.86
N VAL A 69 14.84 -15.22 -33.35
CA VAL A 69 16.18 -15.83 -33.40
C VAL A 69 16.35 -16.93 -32.36
N GLN A 70 15.66 -16.84 -31.22
CA GLN A 70 15.81 -17.77 -30.11
C GLN A 70 14.81 -18.94 -30.17
N TRP A 71 13.57 -18.68 -30.58
CA TRP A 71 12.48 -19.65 -30.48
C TRP A 71 11.86 -20.02 -31.83
N GLU A 72 11.26 -21.22 -31.89
CA GLU A 72 10.40 -21.66 -32.98
C GLU A 72 9.10 -22.29 -32.47
N VAL A 73 8.00 -22.13 -33.21
CA VAL A 73 6.71 -22.77 -32.94
C VAL A 73 6.71 -24.16 -33.57
N VAL A 74 6.70 -25.19 -32.73
CA VAL A 74 6.62 -26.60 -33.16
C VAL A 74 5.19 -26.97 -33.53
N GLU A 75 4.25 -26.57 -32.70
CA GLU A 75 2.81 -26.83 -32.86
C GLU A 75 2.03 -25.74 -32.11
N HIS A 76 0.88 -25.38 -32.64
CA HIS A 76 -0.08 -24.50 -31.97
C HIS A 76 -1.51 -25.00 -32.23
N ILE A 77 -2.35 -25.00 -31.20
CA ILE A 77 -3.79 -25.27 -31.29
C ILE A 77 -4.56 -24.03 -30.83
N SER A 78 -5.39 -23.49 -31.71
CA SER A 78 -6.20 -22.31 -31.42
C SER A 78 -7.58 -22.71 -30.89
N ASN A 79 -7.99 -22.14 -29.75
CA ASN A 79 -9.35 -22.09 -29.20
C ASN A 79 -10.25 -23.28 -29.53
N THR A 80 -10.21 -24.35 -28.74
CA THR A 80 -11.21 -25.43 -28.84
C THR A 80 -12.61 -24.94 -28.47
N ARG A 81 -13.63 -25.79 -28.63
CA ARG A 81 -15.02 -25.45 -28.27
C ARG A 81 -15.24 -25.20 -26.77
N THR A 82 -14.33 -25.70 -25.91
CA THR A 82 -14.33 -25.43 -24.46
C THR A 82 -13.55 -24.15 -24.11
N GLY A 83 -12.74 -23.64 -25.04
CA GLY A 83 -11.90 -22.47 -24.87
C GLY A 83 -10.41 -22.75 -24.72
N PHE A 84 -9.99 -24.01 -24.64
CA PHE A 84 -8.56 -24.35 -24.52
C PHE A 84 -7.74 -23.91 -25.72
N SER A 85 -6.53 -23.39 -25.48
CA SER A 85 -5.51 -23.17 -26.50
C SER A 85 -4.10 -23.45 -25.98
N GLY A 86 -3.16 -23.72 -26.88
CA GLY A 86 -1.82 -24.10 -26.48
C GLY A 86 -0.77 -23.99 -27.59
N THR A 87 0.46 -23.68 -27.20
CA THR A 87 1.60 -23.59 -28.12
C THR A 87 2.80 -24.37 -27.57
N LEU A 88 3.39 -25.22 -28.41
CA LEU A 88 4.65 -25.91 -28.13
C LEU A 88 5.80 -25.16 -28.80
N PHE A 89 6.69 -24.61 -27.99
CA PHE A 89 7.91 -23.95 -28.45
C PHE A 89 9.13 -24.86 -28.35
N ARG A 90 10.13 -24.57 -29.19
CA ARG A 90 11.46 -25.17 -29.10
C ARG A 90 12.53 -24.09 -29.17
N ASN A 91 13.53 -24.20 -28.30
CA ASN A 91 14.70 -23.33 -28.34
C ASN A 91 15.59 -23.73 -29.53
N ARG A 92 15.99 -22.75 -30.36
CA ARG A 92 16.84 -22.98 -31.54
C ARG A 92 18.30 -23.29 -31.18
N ALA A 93 18.80 -22.69 -30.10
CA ALA A 93 20.15 -22.94 -29.59
C ALA A 93 20.23 -24.28 -28.83
N ASN A 94 19.13 -24.69 -28.18
CA ASN A 94 19.01 -25.96 -27.48
C ASN A 94 17.75 -26.73 -27.92
N PRO A 95 17.80 -27.54 -28.98
CA PRO A 95 16.62 -28.25 -29.49
C PRO A 95 16.00 -29.29 -28.53
N GLN A 96 16.65 -29.59 -27.40
CA GLN A 96 16.09 -30.45 -26.34
C GLN A 96 15.18 -29.66 -25.39
N GLU A 97 15.25 -28.33 -25.39
CA GLU A 97 14.42 -27.48 -24.58
C GLU A 97 13.09 -27.23 -25.29
N LEU A 98 12.05 -27.82 -24.73
CA LEU A 98 10.67 -27.73 -25.16
C LEU A 98 9.86 -27.02 -24.09
N VAL A 99 8.99 -26.09 -24.48
CA VAL A 99 8.12 -25.38 -23.55
C VAL A 99 6.68 -25.44 -24.05
N LEU A 100 5.77 -25.94 -23.20
CA LEU A 100 4.34 -25.89 -23.42
C LEU A 100 3.78 -24.60 -22.81
N SER A 101 3.32 -23.68 -23.64
CA SER A 101 2.53 -22.54 -23.22
C SER A 101 1.06 -22.91 -23.28
N LEU A 102 0.42 -23.00 -22.10
CA LEU A 102 -1.00 -23.32 -21.93
C LEU A 102 -1.79 -22.06 -21.67
N ARG A 103 -2.94 -21.95 -22.33
CA ARG A 103 -3.80 -20.77 -22.28
C ARG A 103 -5.26 -21.22 -22.25
N SER A 104 -6.11 -20.37 -21.69
CA SER A 104 -7.56 -20.45 -21.93
C SER A 104 -7.86 -19.85 -23.31
N THR A 105 -9.00 -19.18 -23.45
CA THR A 105 -9.41 -18.60 -24.71
C THR A 105 -8.38 -17.57 -25.16
N GLU A 106 -7.98 -17.63 -26.43
CA GLU A 106 -7.04 -16.65 -27.03
C GLU A 106 -7.68 -15.27 -27.21
N PHE A 107 -8.93 -15.11 -26.75
CA PHE A 107 -9.67 -13.88 -26.68
C PHE A 107 -9.80 -13.49 -25.21
N ILE A 108 -9.17 -12.39 -24.82
CA ILE A 108 -9.36 -11.82 -23.47
C ILE A 108 -10.85 -11.49 -23.20
N ASP A 109 -11.67 -11.35 -24.26
CA ASP A 109 -13.09 -10.95 -24.19
C ASP A 109 -14.10 -12.07 -24.51
N ASP A 110 -13.75 -13.35 -24.34
CA ASP A 110 -14.74 -14.42 -24.46
C ASP A 110 -15.62 -14.51 -23.21
N ALA A 111 -16.51 -13.52 -23.07
CA ALA A 111 -17.39 -13.41 -21.91
C ALA A 111 -18.29 -14.63 -21.71
N ALA A 112 -18.60 -15.36 -22.79
CA ALA A 112 -19.47 -16.53 -22.73
C ALA A 112 -18.71 -17.80 -22.35
N ARG A 113 -17.59 -18.14 -23.01
CA ARG A 113 -16.85 -19.39 -22.72
C ARG A 113 -15.93 -19.25 -21.53
N ASP A 114 -15.15 -18.17 -21.46
CA ASP A 114 -14.10 -18.01 -20.45
C ASP A 114 -14.69 -17.49 -19.15
N ASN A 115 -15.33 -16.30 -19.19
CA ASN A 115 -15.84 -15.65 -17.98
C ASN A 115 -17.05 -16.38 -17.40
N LYS A 116 -18.12 -16.54 -18.18
CA LYS A 116 -19.36 -17.13 -17.66
C LYS A 116 -19.28 -18.64 -17.53
N ALA A 117 -18.96 -19.35 -18.61
CA ALA A 117 -19.06 -20.81 -18.60
C ALA A 117 -17.97 -21.49 -17.79
N THR A 118 -16.72 -21.01 -17.88
CA THR A 118 -15.59 -21.65 -17.20
C THR A 118 -15.26 -21.00 -15.86
N ASN A 119 -14.96 -19.70 -15.79
CA ASN A 119 -14.56 -19.05 -14.54
C ASN A 119 -15.67 -19.09 -13.49
N GLU A 120 -16.86 -18.61 -13.82
CA GLU A 120 -17.95 -18.54 -12.83
C GLU A 120 -18.63 -19.89 -12.62
N LEU A 121 -19.07 -20.54 -13.69
CA LEU A 121 -19.93 -21.72 -13.55
C LEU A 121 -19.16 -23.02 -13.30
N GLU A 122 -17.88 -23.14 -13.62
CA GLU A 122 -17.09 -24.35 -13.38
C GLU A 122 -16.05 -24.15 -12.28
N VAL A 123 -15.13 -23.18 -12.45
CA VAL A 123 -14.03 -22.95 -11.52
C VAL A 123 -14.57 -22.43 -10.20
N ALA A 124 -15.22 -21.26 -10.15
CA ALA A 124 -15.69 -20.66 -8.88
C ALA A 124 -16.68 -21.56 -8.13
N LYS A 125 -17.54 -22.33 -8.83
CA LYS A 125 -18.51 -23.22 -8.18
C LYS A 125 -17.99 -24.60 -7.80
N TYR A 126 -17.06 -25.17 -8.57
CA TYR A 126 -16.68 -26.58 -8.42
C TYR A 126 -15.16 -26.84 -8.41
N GLY A 127 -14.35 -25.80 -8.55
CA GLY A 127 -12.90 -25.87 -8.41
C GLY A 127 -12.11 -26.14 -9.69
N TRP A 128 -12.75 -26.50 -10.82
CA TRP A 128 -12.01 -27.08 -11.96
C TRP A 128 -12.63 -26.76 -13.33
N ALA A 129 -11.79 -26.37 -14.28
CA ALA A 129 -12.15 -26.15 -15.69
C ALA A 129 -12.23 -27.47 -16.50
N PHE A 130 -13.20 -28.34 -16.17
CA PHE A 130 -13.29 -29.73 -16.65
C PHE A 130 -13.12 -29.87 -18.18
N GLY A 131 -13.81 -29.04 -18.96
CA GLY A 131 -13.76 -29.09 -20.42
C GLY A 131 -12.40 -28.72 -20.99
N GLN A 132 -11.78 -27.66 -20.47
CA GLN A 132 -10.49 -27.19 -20.97
C GLN A 132 -9.35 -28.12 -20.57
N ILE A 133 -9.35 -28.64 -19.34
CA ILE A 133 -8.36 -29.62 -18.88
C ILE A 133 -8.45 -30.92 -19.71
N SER A 134 -9.68 -31.34 -20.07
CA SER A 134 -9.92 -32.47 -20.96
C SER A 134 -9.31 -32.27 -22.36
N ASP A 135 -9.58 -31.12 -22.97
CA ASP A 135 -9.07 -30.78 -24.31
C ASP A 135 -7.54 -30.60 -24.30
N MET A 136 -6.97 -30.07 -23.22
CA MET A 136 -5.53 -29.98 -22.97
C MET A 136 -4.86 -31.36 -22.95
N GLU A 137 -5.40 -32.31 -22.19
CA GLU A 137 -4.85 -33.68 -22.11
C GLU A 137 -4.95 -34.41 -23.45
N ALA A 138 -6.03 -34.20 -24.20
CA ALA A 138 -6.19 -34.75 -25.54
C ALA A 138 -5.13 -34.20 -26.51
N TRP A 139 -4.85 -32.90 -26.46
CA TRP A 139 -3.80 -32.26 -27.26
C TRP A 139 -2.41 -32.77 -26.87
N TYR A 140 -2.10 -32.84 -25.57
CA TYR A 140 -0.83 -33.40 -25.09
C TYR A 140 -0.62 -34.85 -25.55
N ALA A 141 -1.64 -35.70 -25.45
CA ALA A 141 -1.59 -37.07 -25.94
C ALA A 141 -1.32 -37.15 -27.46
N ASP A 142 -1.93 -36.26 -28.24
CA ASP A 142 -1.69 -36.16 -29.68
C ASP A 142 -0.28 -35.66 -30.02
N LEU A 143 0.27 -34.68 -29.30
CA LEU A 143 1.67 -34.24 -29.45
C LEU A 143 2.66 -35.40 -29.25
N ARG A 144 2.41 -36.24 -28.24
CA ARG A 144 3.18 -37.44 -27.93
C ARG A 144 3.03 -38.50 -29.03
N GLN A 145 1.79 -38.76 -29.46
CA GLN A 145 1.50 -39.74 -30.52
C GLN A 145 2.15 -39.37 -31.85
N ARG A 146 2.18 -38.08 -32.19
CA ARG A 146 2.84 -37.55 -33.40
C ARG A 146 4.37 -37.43 -33.23
N GLY A 147 4.91 -37.72 -32.06
CA GLY A 147 6.35 -37.68 -31.77
C GLY A 147 6.94 -36.26 -31.71
N LEU A 148 6.10 -35.24 -31.51
CA LEU A 148 6.54 -33.85 -31.37
C LEU A 148 7.12 -33.57 -29.98
N ILE A 149 6.62 -34.29 -28.98
CA ILE A 149 7.26 -34.49 -27.68
C ILE A 149 7.73 -35.96 -27.63
N PRO A 150 9.01 -36.26 -27.91
CA PRO A 150 9.50 -37.63 -27.94
C PRO A 150 9.31 -38.36 -26.60
N GLU A 151 9.21 -39.69 -26.64
CA GLU A 151 9.20 -40.50 -25.42
C GLU A 151 10.46 -40.25 -24.58
N GLY A 152 10.29 -39.96 -23.28
CA GLY A 152 11.38 -39.59 -22.37
C GLY A 152 11.94 -38.18 -22.55
N ALA A 153 11.38 -37.34 -23.43
CA ALA A 153 11.78 -35.94 -23.53
C ALA A 153 11.35 -35.16 -22.28
N HIS A 154 12.27 -34.32 -21.80
CA HIS A 154 12.00 -33.33 -20.77
C HIS A 154 11.42 -32.05 -21.39
N TYR A 155 10.55 -31.36 -20.66
CA TYR A 155 9.91 -30.12 -21.11
C TYR A 155 9.46 -29.26 -19.93
N SER A 156 9.34 -27.95 -20.16
CA SER A 156 8.75 -27.00 -19.21
C SER A 156 7.32 -26.63 -19.61
N VAL A 157 6.57 -26.09 -18.66
CA VAL A 157 5.19 -25.62 -18.86
C VAL A 157 5.10 -24.19 -18.35
N THR A 158 4.32 -23.35 -19.02
CA THR A 158 3.96 -22.03 -18.51
C THR A 158 2.51 -21.72 -18.83
N GLY A 159 1.86 -20.90 -18.00
CA GLY A 159 0.49 -20.46 -18.22
C GLY A 159 0.21 -19.09 -17.60
N TYR A 160 -0.64 -18.31 -18.27
CA TYR A 160 -1.07 -16.98 -17.82
C TYR A 160 -2.56 -17.00 -17.47
N SER A 161 -2.98 -16.34 -16.38
CA SER A 161 -4.41 -16.26 -15.97
C SER A 161 -5.03 -17.66 -15.79
N LEU A 162 -6.19 -17.95 -16.40
CA LEU A 162 -6.75 -19.31 -16.42
C LEU A 162 -5.82 -20.34 -17.10
N GLY A 163 -4.88 -19.92 -17.96
CA GLY A 163 -3.78 -20.78 -18.42
C GLY A 163 -2.89 -21.29 -17.28
N GLY A 164 -2.75 -20.53 -16.19
CA GLY A 164 -2.09 -20.95 -14.95
C GLY A 164 -2.85 -22.06 -14.21
N HIS A 165 -4.19 -22.00 -14.19
CA HIS A 165 -5.05 -23.09 -13.68
C HIS A 165 -4.80 -24.39 -14.47
N LEU A 166 -4.77 -24.28 -15.81
CA LEU A 166 -4.47 -25.41 -16.69
C LEU A 166 -3.06 -25.97 -16.47
N ALA A 167 -2.05 -25.10 -16.29
CA ALA A 167 -0.69 -25.51 -15.99
C ALA A 167 -0.57 -26.24 -14.64
N THR A 168 -1.30 -25.79 -13.63
CA THR A 168 -1.38 -26.45 -12.31
C THR A 168 -2.06 -27.82 -12.43
N ALA A 169 -3.22 -27.89 -13.09
CA ALA A 169 -3.93 -29.14 -13.37
C ALA A 169 -3.05 -30.12 -14.15
N PHE A 170 -2.33 -29.64 -15.16
CA PHE A 170 -1.38 -30.44 -15.94
C PHE A 170 -0.30 -31.05 -15.03
N ASN A 171 0.32 -30.25 -14.15
CA ASN A 171 1.38 -30.73 -13.27
C ASN A 171 0.87 -31.80 -12.28
N LEU A 172 -0.34 -31.63 -11.74
CA LEU A 172 -1.00 -32.61 -10.89
C LEU A 172 -1.27 -33.93 -11.64
N LEU A 173 -1.75 -33.88 -12.88
CA LEU A 173 -1.98 -35.07 -13.70
C LEU A 173 -0.67 -35.82 -14.03
N ARG A 174 0.42 -35.11 -14.30
CA ARG A 174 1.74 -35.73 -14.51
C ARG A 174 2.26 -36.40 -13.24
N ARG A 175 1.87 -35.93 -12.06
CA ARG A 175 2.18 -36.60 -10.79
C ARG A 175 1.36 -37.88 -10.62
N GLU A 176 0.09 -37.86 -10.96
CA GLU A 176 -0.79 -39.04 -10.87
C GLU A 176 -0.37 -40.17 -11.83
N ASP A 177 0.05 -39.83 -13.06
CA ASP A 177 0.48 -40.81 -14.06
C ASP A 177 1.97 -41.23 -13.93
N GLY A 178 2.70 -40.63 -12.99
CA GLY A 178 4.10 -40.94 -12.70
C GLY A 178 5.12 -40.32 -13.68
N THR A 179 4.70 -39.39 -14.54
CA THR A 179 5.57 -38.73 -15.53
C THR A 179 6.03 -37.32 -15.13
N GLN A 180 5.76 -36.87 -13.91
CA GLN A 180 6.19 -35.56 -13.38
C GLN A 180 7.70 -35.33 -13.50
N SER A 181 8.53 -36.36 -13.46
CA SER A 181 9.98 -36.24 -13.64
C SER A 181 10.42 -35.78 -15.03
N LEU A 182 9.52 -35.81 -16.02
CA LEU A 182 9.73 -35.23 -17.36
C LEU A 182 9.35 -33.74 -17.42
N VAL A 183 8.66 -33.22 -16.40
CA VAL A 183 8.29 -31.80 -16.31
C VAL A 183 9.40 -31.06 -15.55
N ASP A 184 10.25 -30.37 -16.28
CA ASP A 184 11.39 -29.66 -15.69
C ASP A 184 10.90 -28.52 -14.78
N ARG A 185 10.00 -27.67 -15.28
CA ARG A 185 9.49 -26.50 -14.56
C ARG A 185 8.07 -26.16 -14.98
N VAL A 186 7.28 -25.63 -14.06
CA VAL A 186 5.96 -25.02 -14.32
C VAL A 186 6.01 -23.58 -13.83
N VAL A 187 5.89 -22.61 -14.73
CA VAL A 187 5.93 -21.18 -14.37
C VAL A 187 4.60 -20.53 -14.75
N THR A 188 3.80 -20.20 -13.76
CA THR A 188 2.51 -19.51 -13.97
C THR A 188 2.67 -18.02 -13.74
N PHE A 189 1.89 -17.21 -14.45
CA PHE A 189 1.87 -15.75 -14.34
C PHE A 189 0.43 -15.34 -14.07
N ASN A 190 0.18 -14.68 -12.94
CA ASN A 190 -1.17 -14.35 -12.48
C ASN A 190 -2.17 -15.53 -12.60
N GLY A 191 -1.71 -16.76 -12.31
CA GLY A 191 -2.49 -17.97 -12.55
C GLY A 191 -3.71 -18.07 -11.64
N ALA A 192 -4.85 -18.54 -12.17
CA ALA A 192 -5.97 -18.93 -11.31
C ALA A 192 -5.64 -20.22 -10.54
N GLY A 193 -5.92 -20.24 -9.23
CA GLY A 193 -5.78 -21.43 -8.38
C GLY A 193 -6.69 -22.58 -8.84
N VAL A 194 -6.63 -23.72 -8.14
CA VAL A 194 -7.47 -24.90 -8.39
C VAL A 194 -8.25 -25.30 -7.14
N GLY A 195 -9.41 -25.92 -7.27
CA GLY A 195 -10.19 -26.38 -6.13
C GLY A 195 -9.74 -27.74 -5.58
N GLU A 196 -10.53 -28.26 -4.65
CA GLU A 196 -10.23 -29.52 -3.98
C GLU A 196 -10.80 -30.74 -4.72
N ILE A 197 -10.13 -31.88 -4.56
CA ILE A 197 -10.65 -33.19 -4.94
C ILE A 197 -11.17 -33.87 -3.67
N ALA A 198 -12.48 -33.77 -3.43
CA ALA A 198 -13.14 -34.38 -2.27
C ALA A 198 -13.07 -35.92 -2.30
N GLN A 199 -13.08 -36.54 -3.49
CA GLN A 199 -13.02 -38.00 -3.63
C GLN A 199 -12.23 -38.47 -4.86
N GLY A 200 -11.21 -39.30 -4.62
CA GLY A 200 -10.42 -39.93 -5.68
C GLY A 200 -9.20 -39.10 -6.10
N THR A 201 -8.92 -39.05 -7.40
CA THR A 201 -7.84 -38.23 -7.99
C THR A 201 -8.39 -37.37 -9.12
N LEU A 202 -7.70 -36.29 -9.50
CA LEU A 202 -8.12 -35.42 -10.61
C LEU A 202 -8.24 -36.23 -11.91
N GLY A 203 -7.29 -37.12 -12.19
CA GLY A 203 -7.34 -38.02 -13.33
C GLY A 203 -8.55 -38.95 -13.32
N SER A 204 -8.99 -39.42 -12.15
CA SER A 204 -10.20 -40.25 -12.03
C SER A 204 -11.49 -39.45 -12.26
N VAL A 205 -11.53 -38.19 -11.80
CA VAL A 205 -12.66 -37.27 -12.00
C VAL A 205 -12.76 -36.91 -13.49
N LEU A 206 -11.65 -36.57 -14.12
CA LEU A 206 -11.59 -36.26 -15.55
C LEU A 206 -11.91 -37.48 -16.42
N ALA A 207 -11.48 -38.68 -16.04
CA ALA A 207 -11.85 -39.90 -16.74
C ALA A 207 -13.37 -40.12 -16.71
N ASN A 208 -14.01 -39.86 -15.57
CA ASN A 208 -15.47 -39.93 -15.43
C ASN A 208 -16.15 -38.86 -16.32
N PHE A 209 -15.72 -37.60 -16.20
CA PHE A 209 -16.22 -36.50 -17.01
C PHE A 209 -16.10 -36.79 -18.51
N ASN A 210 -14.93 -37.22 -18.99
CA ASN A 210 -14.66 -37.51 -20.39
C ASN A 210 -15.53 -38.65 -20.93
N ASN A 211 -15.73 -39.67 -20.10
CA ASN A 211 -16.58 -40.80 -20.43
C ASN A 211 -18.05 -40.36 -20.58
N LEU A 212 -18.58 -39.58 -19.64
CA LEU A 212 -19.95 -39.03 -19.69
C LEU A 212 -20.13 -38.05 -20.86
N ARG A 213 -19.17 -37.14 -21.05
CA ARG A 213 -19.15 -36.16 -22.16
C ARG A 213 -19.17 -36.84 -23.53
N SER A 214 -18.46 -37.96 -23.68
CA SER A 214 -18.35 -38.68 -24.96
C SER A 214 -19.46 -39.70 -25.18
N HIS A 215 -20.14 -40.12 -24.12
CA HIS A 215 -21.18 -41.17 -24.14
C HIS A 215 -22.45 -40.69 -23.40
N PRO A 216 -23.26 -39.81 -24.01
CA PRO A 216 -24.47 -39.27 -23.38
C PRO A 216 -25.48 -40.33 -22.92
N GLU A 217 -25.43 -41.54 -23.47
CA GLU A 217 -26.21 -42.69 -23.02
C GLU A 217 -25.87 -43.15 -21.59
N GLN A 218 -24.66 -42.86 -21.11
CA GLN A 218 -24.24 -43.19 -19.74
C GLN A 218 -24.82 -42.19 -18.73
N ILE A 219 -25.00 -40.92 -19.11
CA ILE A 219 -25.72 -39.94 -18.28
C ILE A 219 -27.17 -40.39 -18.05
N GLU A 220 -27.79 -41.04 -19.05
CA GLU A 220 -29.13 -41.60 -18.88
C GLU A 220 -29.18 -42.75 -17.86
N ALA A 221 -28.06 -43.47 -17.70
CA ALA A 221 -27.96 -44.55 -16.71
C ALA A 221 -27.85 -44.02 -15.28
N GLU A 222 -27.40 -42.77 -15.10
CA GLU A 222 -27.36 -42.06 -13.82
C GLU A 222 -28.70 -41.45 -13.40
N ILE A 223 -29.76 -41.62 -14.22
CA ILE A 223 -31.15 -41.27 -13.89
C ILE A 223 -31.88 -42.57 -13.63
N ASP A 224 -32.21 -42.87 -12.38
CA ASP A 224 -32.78 -44.13 -11.93
C ASP A 224 -34.23 -44.31 -12.40
N ASP A 225 -35.06 -43.25 -12.36
CA ASP A 225 -36.45 -43.34 -12.79
C ASP A 225 -36.60 -43.37 -14.32
N ALA A 226 -37.29 -44.41 -14.82
CA ALA A 226 -37.45 -44.64 -16.24
C ALA A 226 -38.23 -43.52 -16.96
N ASN A 227 -39.22 -42.90 -16.30
CA ASN A 227 -40.02 -41.84 -16.91
C ASN A 227 -39.23 -40.53 -16.95
N LEU A 228 -38.50 -40.21 -15.87
CA LEU A 228 -37.65 -39.02 -15.84
C LEU A 228 -36.51 -39.14 -16.88
N ARG A 229 -35.95 -40.34 -17.04
CA ARG A 229 -34.97 -40.66 -18.08
C ARG A 229 -35.52 -40.43 -19.49
N ASP A 230 -36.76 -40.82 -19.76
CA ASP A 230 -37.42 -40.57 -21.06
C ASP A 230 -37.72 -39.09 -21.29
N THR A 231 -38.09 -38.34 -20.24
CA THR A 231 -38.23 -36.88 -20.29
C THR A 231 -36.89 -36.22 -20.62
N TYR A 232 -35.82 -36.62 -19.93
CA TYR A 232 -34.45 -36.14 -20.20
C TYR A 232 -34.04 -36.42 -21.66
N ARG A 233 -34.25 -37.64 -22.17
CA ARG A 233 -33.98 -37.98 -23.59
C ARG A 233 -34.71 -37.07 -24.56
N THR A 234 -35.98 -36.78 -24.27
CA THR A 234 -36.82 -35.91 -25.09
C THR A 234 -36.28 -34.48 -25.09
N ILE A 235 -35.98 -33.93 -23.91
CA ILE A 235 -35.38 -32.60 -23.77
C ILE A 235 -34.06 -32.54 -24.54
N ARG A 236 -33.15 -33.48 -24.28
CA ARG A 236 -31.82 -33.52 -24.91
C ARG A 236 -31.91 -33.56 -26.45
N ALA A 237 -32.74 -34.44 -27.00
CA ALA A 237 -32.87 -34.57 -28.45
C ALA A 237 -33.43 -33.30 -29.11
N ASN A 238 -34.41 -32.66 -28.47
CA ASN A 238 -35.02 -31.45 -29.02
C ASN A 238 -34.08 -30.24 -28.92
N LEU A 239 -33.39 -30.05 -27.78
CA LEU A 239 -32.37 -29.01 -27.63
C LEU A 239 -31.23 -29.19 -28.64
N ALA A 240 -30.71 -30.41 -28.81
CA ALA A 240 -29.63 -30.70 -29.76
C ALA A 240 -30.03 -30.44 -31.23
N SER A 241 -31.31 -30.63 -31.56
CA SER A 241 -31.85 -30.34 -32.91
C SER A 241 -32.26 -28.87 -33.11
N GLY A 242 -32.23 -28.06 -32.06
CA GLY A 242 -32.71 -26.68 -32.05
C GLY A 242 -34.23 -26.54 -32.17
N THR A 243 -35.01 -27.61 -31.93
CA THR A 243 -36.48 -27.55 -31.99
C THR A 243 -37.10 -26.95 -30.74
N TRP A 244 -36.42 -27.05 -29.59
CA TRP A 244 -36.82 -26.42 -28.32
C TRP A 244 -35.80 -25.36 -27.90
N ASP A 245 -36.28 -24.31 -27.25
CA ASP A 245 -35.47 -23.40 -26.44
C ASP A 245 -35.43 -23.89 -24.98
N ILE A 246 -34.64 -23.20 -24.13
CA ILE A 246 -34.48 -23.59 -22.72
C ILE A 246 -35.79 -23.44 -21.93
N ALA A 247 -36.57 -22.39 -22.22
CA ALA A 247 -37.88 -22.19 -21.58
C ALA A 247 -38.83 -23.37 -21.85
N ARG A 248 -38.89 -23.87 -23.08
CA ARG A 248 -39.68 -25.06 -23.43
C ARG A 248 -39.16 -26.33 -22.76
N ALA A 249 -37.84 -26.50 -22.68
CA ALA A 249 -37.22 -27.62 -21.98
C ALA A 249 -37.57 -27.64 -20.47
N LYS A 250 -37.48 -26.48 -19.80
CA LYS A 250 -37.88 -26.29 -18.40
C LYS A 250 -39.36 -26.57 -18.18
N ALA A 251 -40.23 -26.10 -19.09
CA ALA A 251 -41.66 -26.38 -19.02
C ALA A 251 -41.97 -27.89 -19.12
N GLU A 252 -41.24 -28.62 -19.99
CA GLU A 252 -41.36 -30.07 -20.09
C GLU A 252 -40.92 -30.75 -18.79
N LEU A 253 -39.77 -30.36 -18.22
CA LEU A 253 -39.27 -30.90 -16.96
C LEU A 253 -40.20 -30.60 -15.78
N ASN A 254 -40.85 -29.43 -15.76
CA ASN A 254 -41.87 -29.06 -14.77
C ASN A 254 -43.18 -29.83 -14.93
N SER A 255 -43.49 -30.31 -16.13
CA SER A 255 -44.67 -31.14 -16.37
C SER A 255 -44.50 -32.59 -15.93
N PHE A 256 -43.28 -32.98 -15.54
CA PHE A 256 -43.01 -34.29 -14.97
C PHE A 256 -43.81 -34.48 -13.67
N ALA A 257 -44.68 -35.49 -13.66
CA ALA A 257 -45.51 -35.80 -12.51
C ALA A 257 -44.66 -36.38 -11.36
N MET A 258 -44.41 -35.57 -10.35
CA MET A 258 -43.76 -36.03 -9.11
C MET A 258 -44.71 -36.97 -8.36
N PRO A 259 -44.21 -38.08 -7.79
CA PRO A 259 -45.00 -38.89 -6.88
C PRO A 259 -45.31 -38.10 -5.61
N THR A 260 -46.17 -38.63 -4.73
CA THR A 260 -46.44 -37.98 -3.45
C THR A 260 -45.19 -38.05 -2.56
N PRO A 261 -45.03 -37.12 -1.59
CA PRO A 261 -43.87 -37.13 -0.68
C PRO A 261 -43.66 -38.45 0.08
N GLU A 262 -44.71 -39.27 0.22
CA GLU A 262 -44.65 -40.58 0.87
C GLU A 262 -44.11 -41.71 -0.03
N ASP A 263 -43.93 -41.48 -1.34
CA ASP A 263 -43.26 -42.44 -2.24
C ASP A 263 -41.76 -42.45 -1.93
N THR A 264 -41.21 -43.63 -1.66
CA THR A 264 -39.78 -43.84 -1.42
C THR A 264 -38.85 -43.29 -2.52
N ARG A 265 -39.36 -43.09 -3.74
CA ARG A 265 -38.62 -42.52 -4.87
C ARG A 265 -38.68 -41.00 -4.94
N TYR A 266 -39.54 -40.33 -4.18
CA TYR A 266 -39.75 -38.88 -4.25
C TYR A 266 -38.43 -38.12 -4.10
N GLN A 267 -37.61 -38.54 -3.14
CA GLN A 267 -36.30 -37.95 -2.85
C GLN A 267 -35.30 -38.02 -3.99
N MET A 268 -35.13 -39.23 -4.51
CA MET A 268 -34.28 -39.49 -5.66
C MET A 268 -34.75 -38.69 -6.88
N LEU A 269 -36.06 -38.67 -7.13
CA LEU A 269 -36.66 -37.91 -8.23
C LEU A 269 -36.52 -36.41 -8.09
N VAL A 270 -36.59 -35.85 -6.87
CA VAL A 270 -36.34 -34.43 -6.61
C VAL A 270 -34.90 -34.10 -6.95
N ALA A 271 -33.94 -34.87 -6.44
CA ALA A 271 -32.52 -34.66 -6.69
C ALA A 271 -32.15 -34.79 -8.19
N GLU A 272 -32.68 -35.81 -8.88
CA GLU A 272 -32.45 -36.02 -10.31
C GLU A 272 -33.08 -34.91 -11.18
N ARG A 273 -34.32 -34.51 -10.85
CA ARG A 273 -35.01 -33.43 -11.55
C ARG A 273 -34.31 -32.09 -11.31
N LEU A 274 -33.86 -31.82 -10.08
CA LEU A 274 -33.10 -30.62 -9.75
C LEU A 274 -31.79 -30.57 -10.51
N ARG A 275 -31.04 -31.69 -10.61
CA ARG A 275 -29.80 -31.72 -11.41
C ARG A 275 -30.02 -31.38 -12.88
N ILE A 276 -31.08 -31.91 -13.50
CA ILE A 276 -31.45 -31.57 -14.89
C ILE A 276 -31.86 -30.09 -14.98
N TRP A 277 -32.59 -29.58 -13.98
CA TRP A 277 -33.00 -28.18 -13.91
C TRP A 277 -31.78 -27.25 -13.82
N THR A 278 -30.86 -27.51 -12.88
CA THR A 278 -29.59 -26.79 -12.73
C THR A 278 -28.77 -26.80 -14.03
N ALA A 279 -28.73 -27.94 -14.74
CA ALA A 279 -28.06 -28.01 -16.04
C ALA A 279 -28.71 -27.08 -17.09
N LEU A 280 -30.04 -26.97 -17.10
CA LEU A 280 -30.77 -26.05 -17.98
C LEU A 280 -30.57 -24.58 -17.59
N ASP A 281 -30.56 -24.26 -16.29
CA ASP A 281 -30.27 -22.91 -15.78
C ASP A 281 -28.88 -22.43 -16.22
N ARG A 282 -27.88 -23.30 -16.08
CA ARG A 282 -26.50 -23.00 -16.50
C ARG A 282 -26.41 -22.72 -17.99
N ILE A 283 -27.13 -23.47 -18.83
CA ILE A 283 -27.18 -23.21 -20.28
C ILE A 283 -27.87 -21.87 -20.57
N GLU A 284 -29.00 -21.59 -19.92
CA GLU A 284 -29.71 -20.32 -20.11
C GLU A 284 -28.81 -19.13 -19.77
N SER A 285 -28.06 -19.23 -18.68
CA SER A 285 -27.10 -18.22 -18.24
C SER A 285 -26.01 -17.95 -19.28
N ILE A 286 -25.37 -19.01 -19.80
CA ILE A 286 -24.32 -18.90 -20.84
C ILE A 286 -24.90 -18.36 -22.15
N VAL A 287 -26.06 -18.85 -22.58
CA VAL A 287 -26.73 -18.39 -23.81
C VAL A 287 -27.14 -16.93 -23.70
N GLY A 288 -27.61 -16.50 -22.52
CA GLY A 288 -27.96 -15.11 -22.24
C GLY A 288 -26.78 -14.17 -22.44
N VAL A 289 -25.62 -14.51 -21.88
CA VAL A 289 -24.38 -13.73 -22.07
C VAL A 289 -23.96 -13.73 -23.54
N ALA A 290 -23.86 -14.90 -24.19
CA ALA A 290 -23.46 -14.99 -25.60
C ALA A 290 -24.36 -14.17 -26.55
N GLN A 291 -25.64 -14.03 -26.22
CA GLN A 291 -26.59 -13.22 -26.99
C GLN A 291 -26.54 -11.72 -26.68
N SER A 292 -26.09 -11.32 -25.48
CA SER A 292 -25.93 -9.92 -25.11
C SER A 292 -24.62 -9.31 -25.61
N VAL A 293 -23.56 -10.13 -25.80
CA VAL A 293 -22.22 -9.66 -26.27
C VAL A 293 -22.26 -8.68 -27.45
N PRO A 294 -23.01 -8.94 -28.56
CA PRO A 294 -23.02 -8.05 -29.71
C PRO A 294 -23.59 -6.64 -29.44
N SER A 295 -24.29 -6.45 -28.30
CA SER A 295 -24.90 -5.17 -27.92
C SER A 295 -23.95 -4.23 -27.18
N PHE A 296 -22.79 -4.73 -26.71
CA PHE A 296 -21.77 -3.89 -26.09
C PHE A 296 -20.97 -3.12 -27.16
N THR A 297 -20.61 -1.87 -26.88
CA THR A 297 -19.83 -1.00 -27.77
C THR A 297 -18.68 -0.34 -27.01
N SER A 298 -17.50 -0.20 -27.61
CA SER A 298 -16.42 0.62 -27.07
C SER A 298 -16.85 2.10 -27.00
N GLY A 299 -16.83 2.70 -25.81
CA GLY A 299 -17.32 4.06 -25.56
C GLY A 299 -16.26 5.16 -25.71
N SER A 300 -15.53 5.24 -26.83
CA SER A 300 -14.60 6.36 -27.05
C SER A 300 -15.23 7.49 -27.91
N SER A 301 -15.03 8.73 -27.46
CA SER A 301 -15.42 9.94 -28.19
C SER A 301 -14.39 10.42 -29.21
N ASP A 302 -13.26 9.73 -29.41
CA ASP A 302 -12.24 10.17 -30.37
C ASP A 302 -11.82 9.07 -31.37
N THR A 303 -12.25 9.31 -32.60
CA THR A 303 -11.76 8.78 -33.89
C THR A 303 -11.86 7.28 -34.21
N VAL A 304 -12.97 7.00 -34.91
CA VAL A 304 -13.16 6.09 -36.07
C VAL A 304 -13.16 4.57 -35.80
N VAL A 305 -14.38 4.10 -35.47
CA VAL A 305 -14.92 2.72 -35.40
C VAL A 305 -14.97 2.14 -33.98
N PRO A 306 -16.18 1.98 -33.40
CA PRO A 306 -16.34 1.26 -32.14
C PRO A 306 -15.84 -0.18 -32.26
N ALA A 307 -14.96 -0.62 -31.36
CA ALA A 307 -14.62 -2.02 -31.16
C ALA A 307 -15.75 -2.71 -30.38
N HIS A 308 -16.11 -3.92 -30.79
CA HIS A 308 -17.06 -4.77 -30.10
C HIS A 308 -16.32 -6.02 -29.62
N PRO A 309 -16.69 -6.62 -28.47
CA PRO A 309 -16.12 -7.89 -28.06
C PRO A 309 -16.33 -8.97 -29.12
N ALA A 310 -15.40 -9.92 -29.22
CA ALA A 310 -15.50 -11.00 -30.20
C ALA A 310 -16.73 -11.87 -29.95
N THR A 311 -17.61 -12.00 -30.95
CA THR A 311 -18.82 -12.83 -30.83
C THR A 311 -18.53 -14.28 -31.20
N VAL A 312 -18.79 -15.20 -30.27
CA VAL A 312 -18.64 -16.64 -30.50
C VAL A 312 -20.00 -17.26 -30.84
N PRO A 313 -20.18 -17.92 -31.99
CA PRO A 313 -21.42 -18.61 -32.29
C PRO A 313 -21.73 -19.69 -31.23
N LEU A 314 -22.98 -19.76 -30.76
CA LEU A 314 -23.41 -20.76 -29.76
C LEU A 314 -23.02 -22.21 -30.12
N GLY A 315 -23.05 -22.55 -31.41
CA GLY A 315 -22.65 -23.86 -31.90
C GLY A 315 -21.17 -24.20 -31.68
N ASN A 316 -20.34 -23.22 -31.34
CA ASN A 316 -18.91 -23.36 -31.01
C ASN A 316 -18.63 -23.28 -29.50
N ILE A 317 -19.67 -23.23 -28.65
CA ILE A 317 -19.58 -23.22 -27.19
C ILE A 317 -20.05 -24.59 -26.67
N GLU A 318 -19.11 -25.44 -26.28
CA GLU A 318 -19.45 -26.81 -25.83
C GLU A 318 -20.34 -26.80 -24.57
N GLN A 319 -20.16 -25.79 -23.71
CA GLN A 319 -20.87 -25.59 -22.46
C GLN A 319 -22.37 -25.27 -22.64
N THR A 320 -22.84 -25.01 -23.86
CA THR A 320 -24.28 -24.82 -24.14
C THR A 320 -25.05 -26.15 -24.28
N ARG A 321 -24.36 -27.30 -24.24
CA ARG A 321 -25.00 -28.61 -24.40
C ARG A 321 -25.46 -29.20 -23.07
N LEU A 322 -26.64 -29.81 -23.06
CA LEU A 322 -27.22 -30.44 -21.86
C LEU A 322 -26.41 -31.64 -21.36
N ASP A 323 -25.87 -32.47 -22.25
CA ASP A 323 -25.02 -33.58 -21.87
C ASP A 323 -23.69 -33.11 -21.26
N TYR A 324 -23.11 -32.03 -21.77
CA TYR A 324 -21.93 -31.40 -21.17
C TYR A 324 -22.20 -30.91 -19.74
N GLN A 325 -23.26 -30.13 -19.52
CA GLN A 325 -23.57 -29.61 -18.18
C GLN A 325 -23.92 -30.73 -17.18
N MET A 326 -24.60 -31.77 -17.63
CA MET A 326 -24.83 -32.96 -16.80
C MET A 326 -23.53 -33.68 -16.45
N ALA A 327 -22.58 -33.79 -17.39
CA ALA A 327 -21.28 -34.38 -17.12
C ALA A 327 -20.48 -33.57 -16.09
N VAL A 328 -20.51 -32.22 -16.16
CA VAL A 328 -19.92 -31.34 -15.14
C VAL A 328 -20.55 -31.59 -13.77
N LEU A 329 -21.88 -31.53 -13.65
CA LEU A 329 -22.59 -31.70 -12.38
C LEU A 329 -22.41 -33.08 -11.74
N LEU A 330 -22.18 -34.12 -12.55
CA LEU A 330 -21.88 -35.47 -12.05
C LEU A 330 -20.40 -35.61 -11.66
N ALA A 331 -19.49 -34.98 -12.39
CA ALA A 331 -18.07 -34.97 -12.04
C ALA A 331 -17.80 -34.13 -10.78
N SER A 332 -18.50 -33.01 -10.61
CA SER A 332 -18.33 -32.08 -9.49
C SER A 332 -18.76 -32.64 -8.14
N GLN A 333 -19.50 -33.77 -8.10
CA GLN A 333 -19.80 -34.48 -6.84
C GLN A 333 -18.55 -34.98 -6.11
N ARG A 334 -17.39 -34.95 -6.78
CA ARG A 334 -16.09 -35.38 -6.25
C ARG A 334 -15.10 -34.23 -6.12
N THR A 335 -15.54 -33.01 -6.37
CA THR A 335 -14.72 -31.80 -6.26
C THR A 335 -15.44 -30.78 -5.38
N ARG A 336 -14.71 -29.84 -4.83
CA ARG A 336 -15.26 -28.71 -4.09
C ARG A 336 -14.51 -27.45 -4.51
N ALA A 337 -15.23 -26.35 -4.67
CA ALA A 337 -14.58 -25.04 -4.66
C ALA A 337 -14.18 -24.72 -3.21
N VAL A 338 -13.13 -23.93 -3.05
CA VAL A 338 -12.85 -23.27 -1.78
C VAL A 338 -13.87 -22.11 -1.67
N GLY A 339 -14.42 -21.87 -0.47
CA GLY A 339 -15.50 -20.91 -0.24
C GLY A 339 -15.22 -19.51 -0.81
N LEU A 340 -16.26 -18.81 -1.26
CA LEU A 340 -16.13 -17.49 -1.87
C LEU A 340 -15.70 -16.41 -0.85
N ILE A 341 -15.96 -16.58 0.45
CA ILE A 341 -15.49 -15.66 1.52
C ILE A 341 -14.02 -15.91 1.87
N ASP A 342 -13.54 -17.16 1.75
CA ASP A 342 -12.11 -17.47 1.64
C ASP A 342 -11.46 -16.80 0.40
N GLY A 343 -12.25 -16.42 -0.60
CA GLY A 343 -11.81 -15.72 -1.81
C GLY A 343 -11.89 -14.20 -1.75
N ALA A 344 -12.90 -13.63 -1.09
CA ALA A 344 -13.05 -12.19 -0.93
C ALA A 344 -12.01 -11.63 0.05
N ILE A 345 -11.78 -12.30 1.18
CA ILE A 345 -10.76 -11.97 2.19
C ILE A 345 -9.33 -12.20 1.66
N GLN A 346 -9.13 -13.21 0.80
CA GLN A 346 -7.82 -13.45 0.18
C GLN A 346 -7.45 -12.48 -0.95
N THR A 347 -8.41 -11.71 -1.45
CA THR A 347 -8.12 -10.52 -2.28
C THR A 347 -7.19 -9.56 -1.55
N TYR A 348 -7.29 -9.52 -0.21
CA TYR A 348 -6.53 -8.64 0.65
C TYR A 348 -5.33 -9.36 1.32
N PHE A 349 -5.46 -10.60 1.78
CA PHE A 349 -4.47 -11.22 2.71
C PHE A 349 -3.58 -12.37 2.18
N GLY A 350 -3.72 -12.82 0.93
CA GLY A 350 -2.78 -13.77 0.31
C GLY A 350 -3.31 -15.20 0.08
N ARG A 351 -2.57 -15.98 -0.71
CA ARG A 351 -3.01 -17.25 -1.31
C ARG A 351 -3.13 -18.40 -0.31
N GLN A 352 -4.20 -19.18 -0.43
CA GLN A 352 -4.28 -20.52 0.14
C GLN A 352 -3.37 -21.50 -0.64
N PHE A 353 -2.51 -22.22 0.08
CA PHE A 353 -1.61 -23.20 -0.53
C PHE A 353 -2.12 -24.63 -0.36
N GLY A 354 -2.27 -25.32 -1.48
CA GLY A 354 -2.57 -26.75 -1.51
C GLY A 354 -1.42 -27.60 -0.98
N SER A 355 -1.76 -28.69 -0.30
CA SER A 355 -0.77 -29.65 0.22
C SER A 355 -0.71 -30.94 -0.61
N PRO A 356 0.48 -31.44 -0.97
CA PRO A 356 1.79 -30.81 -0.77
C PRO A 356 2.13 -29.83 -1.91
N ARG A 357 2.93 -28.81 -1.59
CA ARG A 357 3.54 -27.92 -2.60
C ARG A 357 4.37 -28.71 -3.63
N LEU A 358 4.28 -28.30 -4.89
CA LEU A 358 4.97 -28.90 -6.02
C LEU A 358 6.32 -28.20 -6.24
N GLU A 359 7.42 -28.90 -5.95
CA GLU A 359 8.79 -28.32 -6.01
C GLU A 359 9.23 -27.80 -7.39
N ASN A 360 8.55 -28.21 -8.47
CA ASN A 360 8.84 -27.78 -9.83
C ASN A 360 7.92 -26.65 -10.32
N GLN A 361 7.02 -26.13 -9.48
CA GLN A 361 6.06 -25.09 -9.84
C GLN A 361 6.37 -23.75 -9.15
N PHE A 362 6.27 -22.66 -9.91
CA PHE A 362 6.54 -21.28 -9.49
C PHE A 362 5.41 -20.40 -10.02
N ASP A 363 4.73 -19.69 -9.13
CA ASP A 363 3.54 -18.91 -9.45
C ASP A 363 3.85 -17.41 -9.29
N LEU A 364 4.22 -16.76 -10.41
CA LEU A 364 4.56 -15.33 -10.45
C LEU A 364 3.31 -14.46 -10.37
N MET A 365 3.37 -13.40 -9.55
CA MET A 365 2.28 -12.45 -9.35
C MET A 365 2.78 -11.05 -9.01
N GLY A 366 1.89 -10.05 -9.05
CA GLY A 366 2.19 -8.68 -8.64
C GLY A 366 2.55 -8.57 -7.16
N ALA A 367 3.50 -7.69 -6.84
CA ALA A 367 4.01 -7.49 -5.48
C ALA A 367 3.09 -6.62 -4.60
N THR A 368 2.32 -5.70 -5.19
CA THR A 368 1.35 -4.84 -4.49
C THR A 368 0.04 -5.58 -4.24
N GLN A 369 -0.57 -5.37 -3.07
CA GLN A 369 -1.91 -5.86 -2.74
C GLN A 369 -2.97 -4.75 -2.91
N PRO A 370 -4.18 -5.07 -3.41
CA PRO A 370 -4.54 -6.34 -4.04
C PRO A 370 -3.91 -6.40 -5.45
N SER A 371 -3.09 -7.43 -5.71
CA SER A 371 -2.67 -7.70 -7.09
C SER A 371 -3.90 -8.23 -7.82
N ALA A 372 -4.15 -7.84 -9.08
CA ALA A 372 -5.35 -8.19 -9.86
C ALA A 372 -5.47 -9.69 -10.23
N VAL A 373 -5.05 -10.60 -9.35
CA VAL A 373 -4.79 -12.01 -9.63
C VAL A 373 -5.82 -12.89 -8.95
N ALA A 374 -6.74 -13.41 -9.78
CA ALA A 374 -7.49 -14.65 -9.60
C ALA A 374 -7.67 -15.14 -8.16
N ASN A 375 -8.49 -14.42 -7.40
CA ASN A 375 -8.90 -14.84 -6.07
C ASN A 375 -9.79 -16.07 -6.10
N SER A 376 -9.62 -16.91 -5.08
CA SER A 376 -10.56 -17.89 -4.51
C SER A 376 -10.18 -19.39 -4.51
N GLN A 377 -8.94 -19.83 -4.80
CA GLN A 377 -8.62 -21.27 -4.83
C GLN A 377 -7.18 -21.66 -4.40
N LEU A 378 -6.87 -22.96 -4.38
CA LEU A 378 -5.58 -23.51 -3.94
C LEU A 378 -4.45 -23.31 -4.96
N HIS A 379 -3.29 -22.89 -4.47
CA HIS A 379 -2.04 -22.79 -5.23
C HIS A 379 -1.03 -23.84 -4.79
N TYR A 380 -0.30 -24.42 -5.74
CA TYR A 380 0.65 -25.51 -5.48
C TYR A 380 2.12 -25.11 -5.71
N GLY A 381 2.40 -23.98 -6.36
CA GLY A 381 3.75 -23.50 -6.60
C GLY A 381 4.37 -22.69 -5.46
N ALA A 382 5.64 -22.35 -5.63
CA ALA A 382 6.29 -21.30 -4.85
C ALA A 382 5.72 -19.93 -5.25
N ASP A 383 5.37 -19.11 -4.27
CA ASP A 383 4.92 -17.73 -4.47
C ASP A 383 6.12 -16.82 -4.76
N GLU A 384 6.09 -16.15 -5.91
CA GLU A 384 7.18 -15.35 -6.44
C GLU A 384 6.63 -13.99 -6.87
N ARG A 385 6.85 -12.95 -6.04
CA ARG A 385 6.18 -11.65 -6.20
C ARG A 385 7.05 -10.63 -6.94
N VAL A 386 6.64 -10.22 -8.14
CA VAL A 386 7.33 -9.21 -8.96
C VAL A 386 6.53 -7.91 -8.99
N PHE A 387 7.20 -6.76 -9.05
CA PHE A 387 6.52 -5.51 -9.35
C PHE A 387 5.88 -5.60 -10.75
N ILE A 388 4.71 -4.97 -10.93
CA ILE A 388 4.07 -4.83 -12.22
C ILE A 388 3.62 -3.38 -12.31
N GLU A 389 4.14 -2.66 -13.29
CA GLU A 389 3.70 -1.30 -13.61
C GLU A 389 2.19 -1.31 -13.88
N ASP A 390 1.45 -0.29 -13.46
CA ASP A 390 -0.02 -0.23 -13.61
C ASP A 390 -0.86 -1.16 -12.69
N GLN A 391 -0.39 -1.49 -11.49
CA GLN A 391 -1.30 -1.96 -10.43
C GLN A 391 -1.85 -0.75 -9.67
N PRO A 392 -3.08 -0.26 -9.92
CA PRO A 392 -3.65 0.72 -9.01
C PRO A 392 -3.73 0.08 -7.62
N LEU A 393 -3.29 0.80 -6.58
CA LEU A 393 -3.38 0.34 -5.18
C LEU A 393 -4.81 0.00 -4.78
N VAL A 394 -5.81 0.57 -5.45
CA VAL A 394 -7.17 0.06 -5.52
C VAL A 394 -7.77 0.62 -6.82
N ARG A 395 -8.53 -0.17 -7.58
CA ARG A 395 -9.32 0.38 -8.69
C ARG A 395 -10.39 1.32 -8.11
N GLY A 396 -10.28 2.65 -8.27
CA GLY A 396 -11.36 3.64 -8.00
C GLY A 396 -12.36 3.30 -6.87
N ASP A 397 -13.62 3.70 -7.02
CA ASP A 397 -14.75 3.13 -6.27
C ASP A 397 -15.15 1.75 -6.85
N TYR A 398 -14.20 0.98 -7.39
CA TYR A 398 -14.51 -0.28 -8.06
C TYR A 398 -14.54 -1.45 -7.07
N ILE A 399 -13.91 -1.36 -5.90
CA ILE A 399 -14.22 -2.30 -4.82
C ILE A 399 -15.63 -2.01 -4.34
N SER A 400 -15.98 -0.77 -4.00
CA SER A 400 -17.37 -0.46 -3.64
C SER A 400 -18.33 -0.76 -4.78
N GLN A 401 -17.99 -0.64 -6.07
CA GLN A 401 -18.90 -1.01 -7.18
C GLN A 401 -18.86 -2.47 -7.62
N VAL A 402 -17.80 -3.24 -7.39
CA VAL A 402 -17.78 -4.70 -7.66
C VAL A 402 -18.21 -5.47 -6.45
N LEU A 403 -17.81 -5.07 -5.24
CA LEU A 403 -18.45 -5.51 -4.01
C LEU A 403 -19.92 -5.09 -4.08
N ALA A 404 -20.30 -3.83 -4.31
CA ALA A 404 -21.73 -3.49 -4.47
C ALA A 404 -22.39 -4.09 -5.71
N GLN A 405 -21.75 -4.37 -6.84
CA GLN A 405 -22.40 -5.13 -7.94
C GLN A 405 -22.45 -6.63 -7.64
N THR A 406 -21.54 -7.19 -6.86
CA THR A 406 -21.58 -8.57 -6.38
C THR A 406 -22.68 -8.70 -5.32
N LEU A 407 -22.79 -7.74 -4.41
CA LEU A 407 -23.80 -7.58 -3.36
C LEU A 407 -25.19 -7.24 -3.95
N THR A 408 -25.28 -6.36 -4.97
CA THR A 408 -26.58 -5.96 -5.58
C THR A 408 -27.01 -6.82 -6.77
N SER A 409 -26.15 -7.64 -7.37
CA SER A 409 -26.51 -8.44 -8.56
C SER A 409 -26.17 -9.93 -8.51
N TRP A 410 -25.52 -10.41 -7.44
CA TRP A 410 -25.22 -11.83 -7.20
C TRP A 410 -24.49 -12.50 -8.40
N ASP A 411 -23.77 -11.72 -9.22
CA ASP A 411 -23.15 -12.12 -10.50
C ASP A 411 -21.79 -11.43 -10.66
N LEU A 412 -20.71 -12.22 -10.77
CA LEU A 412 -19.35 -11.71 -10.96
C LEU A 412 -19.19 -11.24 -12.42
N ARG A 413 -19.73 -10.06 -12.74
CA ARG A 413 -19.75 -9.54 -14.10
C ARG A 413 -18.44 -8.85 -14.45
N LEU A 414 -17.64 -9.56 -15.25
CA LEU A 414 -16.42 -9.03 -15.88
C LEU A 414 -16.70 -8.09 -17.08
N LEU A 415 -17.98 -7.80 -17.39
CA LEU A 415 -18.37 -6.84 -18.42
C LEU A 415 -19.42 -5.87 -17.88
N ALA A 416 -19.08 -4.59 -17.78
CA ALA A 416 -20.02 -3.50 -17.52
C ALA A 416 -20.38 -2.75 -18.81
N ASN A 417 -21.42 -1.91 -18.74
CA ASN A 417 -21.69 -0.92 -19.78
C ASN A 417 -20.52 0.10 -19.83
N ASN A 418 -20.10 0.54 -21.03
CA ASN A 418 -18.85 1.29 -21.31
C ASN A 418 -17.56 0.46 -21.30
N TYR A 419 -17.48 -0.49 -22.24
CA TYR A 419 -16.35 -1.40 -22.51
C TYR A 419 -14.95 -0.76 -22.66
N THR A 420 -14.82 0.57 -22.79
CA THR A 420 -13.52 1.30 -22.80
C THR A 420 -13.13 1.95 -21.48
N GLN A 421 -14.02 1.96 -20.48
CA GLN A 421 -13.73 2.42 -19.12
C GLN A 421 -13.42 1.25 -18.17
N ASN A 422 -13.79 0.03 -18.58
CA ASN A 422 -13.47 -1.22 -17.90
C ASN A 422 -12.55 -2.04 -18.78
N ASP A 423 -11.32 -1.58 -18.94
CA ASP A 423 -10.30 -2.30 -19.68
C ASP A 423 -9.67 -3.35 -18.75
N PHE A 424 -10.38 -4.47 -18.58
CA PHE A 424 -9.88 -5.61 -17.81
C PHE A 424 -8.53 -6.13 -18.36
N GLY A 425 -8.15 -5.76 -19.59
CA GLY A 425 -6.86 -6.03 -20.20
C GLY A 425 -5.69 -5.18 -19.67
N ASP A 426 -5.95 -4.05 -19.00
CA ASP A 426 -4.89 -3.10 -18.60
C ASP A 426 -4.08 -3.58 -17.38
N THR A 427 -4.73 -4.02 -16.31
CA THR A 427 -4.06 -4.48 -15.07
C THR A 427 -3.61 -5.95 -15.14
N HIS A 428 -4.01 -6.65 -16.22
CA HIS A 428 -3.76 -8.06 -16.50
C HIS A 428 -3.06 -8.18 -17.86
N SER A 429 -1.96 -7.43 -18.03
CA SER A 429 -1.18 -7.40 -19.27
C SER A 429 0.18 -8.08 -19.09
N LEU A 430 0.44 -9.12 -19.89
CA LEU A 430 1.76 -9.75 -20.01
C LEU A 430 2.86 -8.77 -20.46
N ALA A 431 2.51 -7.71 -21.18
CA ALA A 431 3.47 -6.71 -21.64
C ALA A 431 4.16 -5.99 -20.46
N LEU A 432 3.39 -5.68 -19.41
CA LEU A 432 3.89 -5.01 -18.19
C LEU A 432 4.84 -5.92 -17.42
N ILE A 433 4.48 -7.20 -17.28
CA ILE A 433 5.37 -8.23 -16.68
C ILE A 433 6.68 -8.33 -17.49
N VAL A 434 6.60 -8.32 -18.83
CA VAL A 434 7.78 -8.38 -19.70
C VAL A 434 8.65 -7.12 -19.57
N ASP A 435 8.04 -5.94 -19.47
CA ASP A 435 8.77 -4.68 -19.33
C ASP A 435 9.47 -4.59 -17.96
N THR A 436 8.79 -4.93 -16.87
CA THR A 436 9.43 -4.99 -15.54
C THR A 436 10.56 -6.03 -15.49
N LEU A 437 10.31 -7.25 -15.96
CA LEU A 437 11.33 -8.29 -16.00
C LEU A 437 12.52 -7.91 -16.91
N SER A 438 12.32 -7.06 -17.93
CA SER A 438 13.42 -6.53 -18.75
C SER A 438 14.37 -5.65 -17.95
N VAL A 439 13.83 -4.75 -17.11
CA VAL A 439 14.61 -3.87 -16.23
C VAL A 439 15.35 -4.71 -15.19
N GLU A 440 14.63 -5.60 -14.49
CA GLU A 440 15.22 -6.49 -13.48
C GLU A 440 16.29 -7.42 -14.09
N ASN A 441 16.11 -7.90 -15.33
CA ASN A 441 17.10 -8.72 -16.02
C ASN A 441 18.41 -7.94 -16.29
N ILE A 442 18.32 -6.65 -16.60
CA ILE A 442 19.52 -5.81 -16.82
C ILE A 442 20.20 -5.52 -15.48
N LEU A 443 19.44 -5.19 -14.44
CA LEU A 443 19.98 -4.96 -13.10
C LEU A 443 20.63 -6.23 -12.53
N SER A 444 20.02 -7.40 -12.69
CA SER A 444 20.57 -8.68 -12.24
C SER A 444 21.84 -9.10 -13.01
N ARG A 445 22.02 -8.65 -14.26
CA ARG A 445 23.30 -8.82 -14.97
C ARG A 445 24.42 -7.95 -14.38
N LEU A 446 24.10 -6.77 -13.86
CA LEU A 446 25.05 -5.89 -13.17
C LEU A 446 25.39 -6.41 -11.76
N ALA A 447 24.35 -6.76 -11.01
CA ALA A 447 24.43 -7.27 -9.65
C ALA A 447 23.71 -8.64 -9.54
N PRO A 448 24.39 -9.75 -9.91
CA PRO A 448 23.81 -11.08 -9.77
C PRO A 448 23.59 -11.43 -8.29
N GLY A 449 22.44 -12.02 -7.99
CA GLY A 449 22.07 -12.42 -6.63
C GLY A 449 21.27 -11.37 -5.85
N THR A 450 20.91 -10.25 -6.48
CA THR A 450 19.89 -9.33 -5.94
C THR A 450 18.58 -10.08 -5.72
N SER A 451 17.98 -9.89 -4.54
CA SER A 451 16.70 -10.52 -4.19
C SER A 451 15.53 -9.77 -4.82
N GLN A 452 14.41 -10.46 -4.99
CA GLN A 452 13.18 -9.86 -5.50
C GLN A 452 12.68 -8.71 -4.61
N ALA A 453 12.84 -8.83 -3.29
CA ALA A 453 12.50 -7.77 -2.33
C ALA A 453 13.29 -6.47 -2.61
N THR A 454 14.57 -6.58 -2.96
CA THR A 454 15.39 -5.40 -3.32
C THR A 454 14.95 -4.79 -4.65
N PHE A 455 14.54 -5.58 -5.64
CA PHE A 455 13.98 -5.03 -6.88
C PHE A 455 12.68 -4.28 -6.62
N ASN A 456 11.78 -4.86 -5.83
CA ASN A 456 10.51 -4.23 -5.48
C ASN A 456 10.73 -2.90 -4.74
N ASP A 457 11.62 -2.84 -3.73
CA ASP A 457 11.94 -1.59 -3.00
C ASP A 457 12.51 -0.50 -3.93
N ILE A 458 13.38 -0.86 -4.88
CA ILE A 458 13.90 0.08 -5.89
C ILE A 458 12.80 0.61 -6.79
N LEU A 459 11.91 -0.26 -7.27
CA LEU A 459 10.82 0.12 -8.17
C LEU A 459 9.80 1.01 -7.45
N PHE A 460 9.43 0.71 -6.20
CA PHE A 460 8.56 1.58 -5.41
C PHE A 460 9.18 2.96 -5.16
N LYS A 461 10.47 3.03 -4.85
CA LYS A 461 11.18 4.32 -4.70
C LYS A 461 11.37 5.07 -6.01
N ALA A 462 11.12 4.45 -7.16
CA ALA A 462 11.23 5.07 -8.48
C ALA A 462 9.92 5.64 -9.01
N SER A 463 8.78 5.40 -8.35
CA SER A 463 7.47 5.96 -8.69
C SER A 463 7.46 7.47 -8.52
N TYR A 464 7.57 8.30 -9.55
CA TYR A 464 7.69 9.74 -9.34
C TYR A 464 6.34 10.46 -9.40
N LEU A 465 5.48 10.11 -10.35
CA LEU A 465 4.21 10.79 -10.58
C LEU A 465 3.07 10.01 -9.95
N GLN A 466 2.30 10.67 -9.07
CA GLN A 466 1.11 10.08 -8.48
C GLN A 466 0.15 9.59 -9.57
N ALA A 467 -0.26 8.33 -9.43
CA ALA A 467 -1.38 7.73 -10.11
C ALA A 467 -2.64 8.62 -9.99
N ALA A 468 -3.16 9.14 -11.10
CA ALA A 468 -4.40 9.92 -11.05
C ALA A 468 -5.61 9.03 -10.67
N LYS A 469 -6.34 9.45 -9.62
CA LYS A 469 -7.65 8.90 -9.24
C LYS A 469 -8.71 9.42 -10.21
N ASP A 470 -9.11 8.62 -11.20
CA ASP A 470 -10.35 8.85 -11.94
C ASP A 470 -11.46 7.97 -11.33
N SER A 471 -12.73 8.38 -11.46
CA SER A 471 -13.94 7.75 -10.90
C SER A 471 -14.30 6.38 -11.52
N GLY A 472 -13.30 5.56 -11.85
CA GLY A 472 -13.45 4.24 -12.47
C GLY A 472 -12.16 3.42 -12.38
N GLN A 473 -11.15 3.76 -13.18
CA GLN A 473 -9.85 3.08 -13.23
C GLN A 473 -8.79 3.93 -12.51
N GLY A 474 -8.10 3.34 -11.52
CA GLY A 474 -6.87 3.96 -11.03
C GLY A 474 -5.85 3.95 -12.17
N LYS A 475 -5.32 5.13 -12.52
CA LYS A 475 -4.27 5.25 -13.54
C LYS A 475 -2.94 4.87 -12.92
N ALA A 476 -2.06 4.26 -13.70
CA ALA A 476 -0.72 3.99 -13.22
C ALA A 476 0.15 5.24 -13.15
N GLU A 477 1.21 5.15 -12.36
CA GLU A 477 2.29 6.13 -12.25
C GLU A 477 3.05 6.24 -13.58
N GLY A 478 3.14 5.13 -14.34
CA GLY A 478 3.53 5.08 -15.75
C GLY A 478 4.92 5.65 -16.06
N ASP A 479 5.75 5.84 -15.04
CA ASP A 479 7.08 6.44 -15.08
C ASP A 479 8.14 5.69 -14.27
N VAL A 480 7.74 4.64 -13.53
CA VAL A 480 8.59 3.88 -12.61
C VAL A 480 9.75 3.25 -13.37
N LEU A 481 9.45 2.52 -14.44
CA LEU A 481 10.47 1.83 -15.23
C LEU A 481 11.36 2.85 -15.93
N GLU A 482 10.81 3.93 -16.47
CA GLU A 482 11.55 5.04 -17.06
C GLU A 482 12.52 5.67 -16.06
N ASN A 483 12.11 5.89 -14.82
CA ASN A 483 12.94 6.49 -13.78
C ASN A 483 14.10 5.58 -13.37
N VAL A 484 13.87 4.27 -13.22
CA VAL A 484 14.95 3.30 -12.98
C VAL A 484 15.90 3.25 -14.17
N VAL A 485 15.39 3.26 -15.40
CA VAL A 485 16.21 3.23 -16.61
C VAL A 485 16.99 4.53 -16.82
N ASN A 486 16.39 5.69 -16.52
CA ASN A 486 17.05 7.00 -16.54
C ASN A 486 18.18 7.03 -15.50
N ALA A 487 17.93 6.61 -14.25
CA ALA A 487 18.96 6.55 -13.21
C ALA A 487 20.09 5.58 -13.58
N LEU A 488 19.76 4.45 -14.21
CA LEU A 488 20.77 3.51 -14.72
C LEU A 488 21.58 4.10 -15.88
N ALA A 489 20.93 4.86 -16.77
CA ALA A 489 21.59 5.56 -17.86
C ALA A 489 22.52 6.66 -17.34
N ASP A 490 22.10 7.48 -16.37
CA ASP A 490 22.95 8.48 -15.72
C ASP A 490 24.17 7.84 -15.05
N LEU A 491 23.97 6.72 -14.34
CA LEU A 491 25.07 5.98 -13.73
C LEU A 491 26.09 5.48 -14.77
N ILE A 492 25.63 4.83 -15.84
CA ILE A 492 26.49 4.10 -16.81
C ILE A 492 27.06 5.01 -17.91
N LEU A 493 26.24 5.93 -18.42
CA LEU A 493 26.56 6.82 -19.53
C LEU A 493 27.09 8.18 -19.05
N GLY A 494 26.70 8.60 -17.84
CA GLY A 494 27.02 9.89 -17.24
C GLY A 494 25.82 10.84 -17.24
N PRO A 495 25.76 11.79 -16.27
CA PRO A 495 24.60 12.66 -16.09
C PRO A 495 24.29 13.47 -17.35
N GLY A 496 23.03 13.46 -17.78
CA GLY A 496 22.55 14.28 -18.90
C GLY A 496 23.08 13.88 -20.29
N ARG A 497 23.70 12.70 -20.43
CA ARG A 497 24.26 12.21 -21.71
C ARG A 497 23.32 11.33 -22.53
N HIS A 498 22.09 11.16 -22.11
CA HIS A 498 21.06 10.38 -22.79
C HIS A 498 19.78 11.19 -23.00
N ALA A 499 18.92 10.72 -23.89
CA ALA A 499 17.56 11.23 -23.96
C ALA A 499 16.82 10.75 -22.70
N VAL A 500 16.30 11.68 -21.92
CA VAL A 500 15.49 11.38 -20.73
C VAL A 500 14.19 10.75 -21.19
N LEU A 501 13.88 9.56 -20.67
CA LEU A 501 12.59 8.93 -20.87
C LEU A 501 11.53 9.64 -20.04
N ASN A 502 10.37 9.89 -20.64
CA ASN A 502 9.21 10.45 -19.97
C ASN A 502 8.11 9.39 -19.94
N GLY A 503 7.66 9.07 -18.73
CA GLY A 503 6.51 8.21 -18.48
C GLY A 503 5.16 8.85 -18.83
N SER A 504 4.09 8.05 -18.85
CA SER A 504 2.71 8.52 -19.06
C SER A 504 1.99 8.69 -17.71
N PRO A 505 1.70 9.92 -17.27
CA PRO A 505 1.01 10.16 -15.99
C PRO A 505 -0.49 9.83 -16.00
N ASN A 506 -1.03 9.37 -17.15
CA ASN A 506 -2.46 9.12 -17.33
C ASN A 506 -2.80 7.62 -17.43
N GLY A 507 -1.86 6.71 -17.16
CA GLY A 507 -2.00 5.30 -17.52
C GLY A 507 -2.17 5.11 -19.04
N ASN A 508 -2.48 3.89 -19.47
CA ASN A 508 -2.80 3.48 -20.86
C ASN A 508 -1.61 3.35 -21.83
N THR A 509 -0.43 2.99 -21.32
CA THR A 509 0.83 3.04 -22.09
C THR A 509 1.07 1.82 -22.99
N TRP A 510 0.45 0.67 -22.72
CA TRP A 510 0.97 -0.61 -23.23
C TRP A 510 0.55 -0.97 -24.67
N ALA A 511 -0.52 -0.36 -25.21
CA ALA A 511 -0.88 -0.52 -26.63
C ALA A 511 -0.05 0.38 -27.57
N SER A 512 0.56 1.45 -27.05
CA SER A 512 1.29 2.42 -27.86
C SER A 512 2.79 2.08 -27.93
N ILE A 513 3.16 1.39 -29.02
CA ILE A 513 4.56 1.15 -29.39
C ILE A 513 5.27 2.48 -29.77
N ASP A 514 4.49 3.46 -30.24
CA ASP A 514 4.95 4.72 -30.83
C ASP A 514 4.99 5.86 -29.81
N ASN A 515 5.74 6.92 -30.13
CA ASN A 515 6.05 8.09 -29.31
C ASN A 515 5.02 9.24 -29.53
N PRO A 516 3.97 9.38 -28.71
CA PRO A 516 3.09 10.54 -28.75
C PRO A 516 3.74 11.76 -28.08
N PRO A 517 3.20 12.98 -28.25
CA PRO A 517 3.85 14.21 -27.81
C PRO A 517 4.09 14.36 -26.29
N ALA A 518 3.50 13.50 -25.46
CA ALA A 518 3.46 13.64 -24.00
C ALA A 518 4.29 12.58 -23.23
N TYR A 519 4.71 11.48 -23.85
CA TYR A 519 5.53 10.43 -23.25
C TYR A 519 6.36 9.70 -24.31
N THR A 520 7.42 8.98 -23.92
CA THR A 520 8.43 8.48 -24.87
C THR A 520 8.11 7.14 -25.55
N GLY A 521 7.31 6.28 -24.91
CA GLY A 521 6.78 5.02 -25.44
C GLY A 521 7.79 3.86 -25.45
N ARG A 522 7.29 2.62 -25.60
CA ARG A 522 8.11 1.38 -25.46
C ARG A 522 9.30 1.31 -26.43
N THR A 523 9.18 1.86 -27.64
CA THR A 523 10.32 1.87 -28.59
C THR A 523 11.53 2.66 -28.06
N ALA A 524 11.31 3.82 -27.44
CA ALA A 524 12.38 4.63 -26.87
C ALA A 524 12.97 3.96 -25.62
N PHE A 525 12.11 3.40 -24.77
CA PHE A 525 12.48 2.63 -23.60
C PHE A 525 13.48 1.49 -23.93
N TYR A 526 13.10 0.59 -24.84
CA TYR A 526 13.97 -0.52 -25.25
C TYR A 526 15.23 -0.06 -26.00
N ALA A 527 15.17 1.04 -26.75
CA ALA A 527 16.35 1.61 -27.40
C ALA A 527 17.40 2.12 -26.39
N LEU A 528 16.96 2.71 -25.27
CA LEU A 528 17.87 3.14 -24.20
C LEU A 528 18.46 1.94 -23.45
N LEU A 529 17.66 0.89 -23.18
CA LEU A 529 18.16 -0.37 -22.62
C LEU A 529 19.27 -0.99 -23.49
N ASP A 530 19.09 -0.99 -24.81
CA ASP A 530 20.11 -1.44 -25.76
C ASP A 530 21.37 -0.56 -25.71
N GLN A 531 21.21 0.76 -25.62
CA GLN A 531 22.33 1.70 -25.51
C GLN A 531 23.14 1.46 -24.24
N ILE A 532 22.48 1.27 -23.09
CA ILE A 532 23.13 0.96 -21.80
C ILE A 532 23.92 -0.34 -21.92
N THR A 533 23.27 -1.41 -22.40
CA THR A 533 23.86 -2.76 -22.40
C THR A 533 24.95 -2.97 -23.46
N ALA A 534 24.99 -2.14 -24.51
CA ALA A 534 26.05 -2.15 -25.52
C ALA A 534 27.36 -1.47 -25.06
N GLY A 535 27.32 -0.69 -23.98
CA GLY A 535 28.46 0.11 -23.50
C GLY A 535 29.60 -0.70 -22.85
N SER A 536 30.83 -0.22 -22.99
CA SER A 536 32.01 -0.84 -22.35
C SER A 536 31.98 -0.74 -20.83
N ALA A 537 31.34 0.29 -20.27
CA ALA A 537 31.14 0.45 -18.83
C ALA A 537 30.25 -0.67 -18.27
N PHE A 538 29.08 -0.90 -18.89
CA PHE A 538 28.19 -2.01 -18.53
C PHE A 538 28.91 -3.36 -18.58
N ALA A 539 29.65 -3.64 -19.66
CA ALA A 539 30.42 -4.87 -19.80
C ALA A 539 31.53 -5.02 -18.73
N ALA A 540 32.13 -3.92 -18.28
CA ALA A 540 33.15 -3.93 -17.23
C ALA A 540 32.55 -4.14 -15.82
N LEU A 541 31.33 -3.68 -15.58
CA LEU A 541 30.65 -3.73 -14.29
C LEU A 541 29.76 -4.98 -14.11
N SER A 542 29.34 -5.62 -15.20
CA SER A 542 28.50 -6.82 -15.19
C SER A 542 29.07 -7.91 -14.26
N GLY A 543 28.26 -8.35 -13.29
CA GLY A 543 28.64 -9.39 -12.34
C GLY A 543 29.53 -8.96 -11.19
N ARG A 544 29.74 -7.65 -11.00
CA ARG A 544 30.76 -7.12 -10.07
C ARG A 544 30.23 -6.14 -9.03
N LEU A 545 28.94 -5.85 -9.06
CA LEU A 545 28.29 -4.87 -8.20
C LEU A 545 27.38 -5.55 -7.18
N SER A 546 27.13 -4.82 -6.10
CA SER A 546 25.96 -4.98 -5.23
C SER A 546 25.00 -3.84 -5.48
N LEU A 547 23.71 -4.14 -5.36
CA LEU A 547 22.61 -3.21 -5.57
C LEU A 547 21.78 -3.13 -4.30
N ALA A 548 21.40 -1.93 -3.90
CA ALA A 548 20.46 -1.67 -2.82
C ALA A 548 19.59 -0.48 -3.20
N ALA A 549 18.38 -0.42 -2.65
CA ALA A 549 17.61 0.81 -2.71
C ALA A 549 18.34 1.96 -2.03
N SER A 550 18.09 3.17 -2.51
CA SER A 550 18.59 4.38 -1.85
C SER A 550 18.04 4.46 -0.41
N ALA A 551 18.87 4.99 0.48
CA ALA A 551 18.58 5.11 1.91
C ALA A 551 18.88 6.54 2.37
N GLU A 552 18.31 6.93 3.50
CA GLU A 552 18.47 8.26 4.12
C GLU A 552 19.95 8.59 4.43
N ASP A 553 20.74 7.57 4.81
CA ASP A 553 22.12 7.73 5.27
C ASP A 553 23.15 8.02 4.15
N LEU A 554 22.71 8.16 2.89
CA LEU A 554 23.59 8.34 1.72
C LEU A 554 24.56 9.50 1.88
N ARG A 555 24.15 10.59 2.54
CA ARG A 555 24.99 11.76 2.83
C ARG A 555 26.32 11.37 3.49
N SER A 556 26.26 10.51 4.52
CA SER A 556 27.43 10.10 5.28
C SER A 556 28.45 9.31 4.45
N ARG A 557 27.97 8.58 3.44
CA ARG A 557 28.79 7.75 2.56
C ARG A 557 29.26 8.49 1.31
N ALA A 558 28.47 9.45 0.81
CA ALA A 558 28.72 10.17 -0.43
C ALA A 558 30.11 10.79 -0.51
N ARG A 559 30.72 11.19 0.61
CA ARG A 559 32.10 11.71 0.65
C ARG A 559 33.21 10.70 0.33
N THR A 560 32.94 9.40 0.48
CA THR A 560 33.97 8.35 0.34
C THR A 560 33.59 7.23 -0.63
N ASP A 561 32.30 7.10 -0.92
CA ASP A 561 31.72 6.18 -1.89
C ASP A 561 31.10 6.94 -3.09
N PHE A 562 31.66 6.71 -4.28
CA PHE A 562 31.20 7.36 -5.51
C PHE A 562 29.81 6.89 -5.91
N GLY A 563 29.43 5.65 -5.60
CA GLY A 563 28.08 5.15 -5.88
C GLY A 563 27.02 5.91 -5.07
N ALA A 564 27.32 6.22 -3.81
CA ALA A 564 26.45 7.03 -2.96
C ALA A 564 26.37 8.49 -3.46
N TYR A 565 27.50 9.08 -3.87
CA TYR A 565 27.51 10.42 -4.48
C TYR A 565 26.71 10.46 -5.78
N ALA A 566 26.90 9.50 -6.68
CA ALA A 566 26.16 9.40 -7.93
C ALA A 566 24.64 9.29 -7.68
N ALA A 567 24.23 8.49 -6.69
CA ALA A 567 22.82 8.34 -6.33
C ALA A 567 22.19 9.66 -5.83
N LEU A 568 22.90 10.44 -5.00
CA LEU A 568 22.43 11.77 -4.59
C LEU A 568 22.39 12.75 -5.77
N TYR A 569 23.45 12.78 -6.58
CA TYR A 569 23.56 13.67 -7.72
C TYR A 569 22.40 13.48 -8.70
N SER A 570 22.05 12.25 -9.05
CA SER A 570 20.98 11.94 -10.01
C SER A 570 19.60 11.68 -9.39
N LEU A 571 19.42 11.88 -8.07
CA LEU A 571 18.20 11.52 -7.34
C LEU A 571 17.75 10.07 -7.62
N SER A 572 18.71 9.15 -7.64
CA SER A 572 18.52 7.74 -8.01
C SER A 572 17.73 6.97 -6.96
N PRO A 573 16.78 6.09 -7.35
CA PRO A 573 16.06 5.21 -6.43
C PRO A 573 16.92 4.03 -5.93
N PHE A 574 18.13 3.87 -6.44
CA PHE A 574 19.07 2.84 -6.02
C PHE A 574 20.51 3.33 -5.92
N VAL A 575 21.30 2.62 -5.13
CA VAL A 575 22.74 2.81 -5.00
C VAL A 575 23.47 1.52 -5.36
N VAL A 576 24.57 1.66 -6.10
CA VAL A 576 25.48 0.55 -6.41
C VAL A 576 26.74 0.64 -5.57
N SER A 577 27.25 -0.50 -5.14
CA SER A 577 28.53 -0.62 -4.43
C SER A 577 29.38 -1.75 -5.01
N ILE A 578 30.68 -1.75 -4.70
CA ILE A 578 31.63 -2.74 -5.23
C ILE A 578 31.70 -3.95 -4.29
N GLY A 579 31.54 -5.15 -4.83
CA GLY A 579 31.82 -6.38 -4.09
C GLY A 579 33.31 -6.57 -3.78
N ALA A 580 33.65 -7.15 -2.63
CA ALA A 580 35.04 -7.31 -2.17
C ALA A 580 35.97 -7.91 -3.25
N GLY A 581 37.04 -7.17 -3.62
CA GLY A 581 38.08 -7.62 -4.56
C GLY A 581 37.90 -7.22 -6.04
N SER A 582 36.95 -6.34 -6.37
CA SER A 582 36.62 -5.91 -7.74
C SER A 582 37.24 -4.55 -8.14
N THR A 583 37.21 -4.24 -9.45
CA THR A 583 37.60 -2.97 -10.08
C THR A 583 36.94 -1.78 -9.40
N ASP A 584 37.70 -0.70 -9.20
CA ASP A 584 37.20 0.56 -8.66
C ASP A 584 36.08 1.12 -9.57
N LEU A 585 34.82 1.03 -9.11
CA LEU A 585 33.62 1.59 -9.76
C LEU A 585 33.87 3.01 -10.23
N ALA A 586 34.51 3.81 -9.37
CA ALA A 586 34.86 5.20 -9.64
C ALA A 586 35.80 5.30 -10.85
N SER A 587 36.80 4.42 -10.97
CA SER A 587 37.69 4.37 -12.13
C SER A 587 37.01 3.97 -13.44
N VAL A 588 35.98 3.11 -13.38
CA VAL A 588 35.22 2.68 -14.57
C VAL A 588 34.30 3.81 -15.04
N LEU A 589 33.68 4.52 -14.10
CA LEU A 589 32.72 5.59 -14.37
C LEU A 589 33.36 6.98 -14.54
N ALA A 590 34.64 7.14 -14.22
CA ALA A 590 35.36 8.42 -14.28
C ALA A 590 35.17 9.19 -15.58
N ASN A 591 35.23 8.51 -16.73
CA ASN A 591 35.07 9.16 -18.04
C ASN A 591 33.61 9.55 -18.35
N ALA A 592 32.65 8.79 -17.82
CA ALA A 592 31.24 9.07 -17.98
C ALA A 592 30.84 10.31 -17.16
N TRP A 593 31.40 10.45 -15.95
CA TRP A 593 31.06 11.53 -15.00
C TRP A 593 32.00 12.75 -15.05
N SER A 594 33.16 12.65 -15.72
CA SER A 594 34.12 13.75 -15.99
C SER A 594 34.34 14.70 -14.79
N ASP A 595 33.80 15.91 -14.85
CA ASP A 595 34.04 16.99 -13.88
C ASP A 595 33.51 16.65 -12.48
N ALA A 596 32.29 16.13 -12.38
CA ALA A 596 31.71 15.71 -11.10
C ALA A 596 32.55 14.62 -10.40
N TYR A 597 33.11 13.68 -11.16
CA TYR A 597 34.04 12.69 -10.61
C TYR A 597 35.37 13.32 -10.19
N ALA A 598 35.89 14.27 -10.97
CA ALA A 598 37.15 14.93 -10.66
C ALA A 598 37.05 15.73 -9.35
N ASP A 599 35.97 16.48 -9.16
CA ASP A 599 35.72 17.26 -7.95
C ASP A 599 35.48 16.34 -6.74
N TRP A 600 34.65 15.31 -6.88
CA TRP A 600 34.44 14.31 -5.84
C TRP A 600 35.73 13.62 -5.40
N ASN A 601 36.56 13.19 -6.36
CA ASN A 601 37.80 12.48 -6.08
C ASN A 601 38.85 13.41 -5.44
N ALA A 602 38.84 14.70 -5.79
CA ALA A 602 39.68 15.70 -5.14
C ALA A 602 39.24 15.95 -3.69
N ASP A 603 37.95 16.08 -3.43
CA ASP A 603 37.40 16.27 -2.08
C ASP A 603 37.65 15.05 -1.19
N LYS A 604 37.49 13.84 -1.72
CA LYS A 604 37.86 12.60 -1.02
C LYS A 604 39.34 12.60 -0.59
N ALA A 605 40.24 13.09 -1.46
CA ALA A 605 41.65 13.19 -1.16
C ALA A 605 41.95 14.31 -0.13
N ASP A 606 41.19 15.40 -0.16
CA ASP A 606 41.31 16.53 0.75
C ASP A 606 40.83 16.18 2.18
N ILE A 607 39.73 15.42 2.31
CA ILE A 607 39.26 14.86 3.59
C ILE A 607 40.31 13.92 4.18
N ALA A 608 40.91 13.05 3.37
CA ALA A 608 41.99 12.16 3.81
C ALA A 608 43.22 12.92 4.32
N GLN A 609 43.38 14.19 3.93
CA GLN A 609 44.42 15.10 4.42
C GLN A 609 43.98 15.96 5.60
N GLY A 610 42.74 15.80 6.09
CA GLY A 610 42.18 16.55 7.22
C GLY A 610 41.79 17.98 6.90
N LYS A 611 41.52 18.31 5.62
CA LYS A 611 40.90 19.60 5.28
C LYS A 611 39.50 19.70 5.88
N LYS A 612 39.09 20.93 6.22
CA LYS A 612 37.79 21.19 6.84
C LYS A 612 36.66 21.09 5.78
N PRO A 613 35.45 20.61 6.13
CA PRO A 613 34.35 20.42 5.18
C PRO A 613 33.98 21.66 4.37
N GLU A 614 34.07 22.84 4.98
CA GLU A 614 33.73 24.12 4.37
C GLU A 614 34.75 24.63 3.32
N THR A 615 35.81 23.86 3.06
CA THR A 615 36.83 24.14 2.02
C THR A 615 36.75 23.17 0.84
N LEU A 616 35.76 22.28 0.85
CA LEU A 616 35.54 21.27 -0.17
C LEU A 616 34.79 21.86 -1.37
N ARG A 617 35.00 21.27 -2.54
CA ARG A 617 34.42 21.74 -3.81
C ARG A 617 32.93 21.48 -3.88
N ILE A 618 32.50 20.36 -3.32
CA ILE A 618 31.08 20.03 -3.19
C ILE A 618 30.68 20.44 -1.78
N ALA A 619 29.80 21.45 -1.67
CA ALA A 619 29.39 21.99 -0.39
C ALA A 619 28.65 20.97 0.48
N GLU A 620 28.82 21.08 1.81
CA GLU A 620 28.05 20.27 2.76
C GLU A 620 26.56 20.61 2.73
N MET A 621 26.21 21.87 2.47
CA MET A 621 24.82 22.30 2.36
C MET A 621 24.14 21.65 1.14
N TRP A 622 24.79 21.74 -0.04
CA TRP A 622 24.32 21.06 -1.25
C TRP A 622 24.06 19.57 -1.03
N MET A 623 24.98 18.85 -0.38
CA MET A 623 24.78 17.43 -0.06
C MET A 623 23.66 17.18 0.94
N SER A 624 23.49 18.05 1.92
CA SER A 624 22.42 17.99 2.92
C SER A 624 21.06 18.13 2.25
N ASP A 625 20.90 19.17 1.44
CA ASP A 625 19.63 19.47 0.79
C ASP A 625 19.32 18.46 -0.31
N ARG A 626 20.35 17.96 -1.01
CA ARG A 626 20.15 16.91 -2.01
C ARG A 626 19.73 15.58 -1.38
N ALA A 627 20.25 15.26 -0.20
CA ALA A 627 19.79 14.09 0.57
C ALA A 627 18.35 14.27 1.04
N SER A 628 18.00 15.46 1.58
CA SER A 628 16.63 15.82 1.97
C SER A 628 15.67 15.73 0.78
N PHE A 629 16.07 16.23 -0.38
CA PHE A 629 15.28 16.13 -1.61
C PHE A 629 15.03 14.68 -2.02
N LEU A 630 16.08 13.84 -2.03
CA LEU A 630 15.93 12.43 -2.38
C LEU A 630 15.06 11.66 -1.38
N GLU A 631 15.21 11.93 -0.08
CA GLU A 631 14.38 11.35 0.99
C GLU A 631 12.91 11.72 0.79
N ARG A 632 12.62 13.01 0.59
CA ARG A 632 11.26 13.51 0.40
C ARG A 632 10.63 12.98 -0.89
N LYS A 633 11.40 12.94 -1.98
CA LYS A 633 11.02 12.25 -3.23
C LYS A 633 10.58 10.82 -2.93
N GLN A 634 11.43 10.01 -2.29
CA GLN A 634 11.08 8.62 -1.98
C GLN A 634 9.83 8.48 -1.11
N TRP A 635 9.62 9.41 -0.17
CA TRP A 635 8.42 9.40 0.64
C TRP A 635 7.14 9.66 -0.18
N PHE A 636 7.16 10.65 -1.08
CA PHE A 636 6.04 10.90 -2.00
C PHE A 636 5.75 9.70 -2.90
N ASN A 637 6.82 9.08 -3.39
CA ASN A 637 6.79 7.90 -4.23
C ASN A 637 6.13 6.71 -3.49
N LEU A 638 6.55 6.44 -2.25
CA LEU A 638 6.02 5.33 -1.43
C LEU A 638 4.58 5.54 -0.98
N THR A 639 4.18 6.77 -0.72
CA THR A 639 2.80 7.11 -0.33
C THR A 639 1.88 7.34 -1.53
N ASN A 640 2.41 7.27 -2.75
CA ASN A 640 1.69 7.55 -3.99
C ASN A 640 0.91 8.88 -3.90
N THR A 641 1.57 9.94 -3.45
CA THR A 641 0.99 11.29 -3.29
C THR A 641 1.62 12.28 -4.26
N ASN A 642 0.81 13.17 -4.88
CA ASN A 642 1.30 14.07 -5.92
C ASN A 642 2.27 15.10 -5.32
N PRO A 643 3.55 15.09 -5.70
CA PRO A 643 4.53 16.00 -5.13
C PRO A 643 4.28 17.46 -5.52
N VAL A 644 3.40 17.76 -6.48
CA VAL A 644 3.12 19.12 -6.98
C VAL A 644 1.65 19.56 -6.82
N ASN A 645 0.84 18.87 -6.00
CA ASN A 645 -0.55 19.27 -5.75
C ASN A 645 -0.66 20.17 -4.50
N PRO A 646 -0.97 21.48 -4.65
CA PRO A 646 -1.12 22.41 -3.53
C PRO A 646 -2.46 22.28 -2.79
N ALA A 647 -3.40 21.45 -3.25
CA ALA A 647 -4.76 21.31 -2.72
C ALA A 647 -4.95 20.01 -1.91
N TYR A 648 -3.97 19.66 -1.07
CA TYR A 648 -4.10 18.52 -0.16
C TYR A 648 -4.88 18.94 1.09
N GLU A 649 -5.92 18.18 1.44
CA GLU A 649 -6.68 18.37 2.68
C GLU A 649 -5.85 17.85 3.85
N TYR A 650 -5.72 18.67 4.90
CA TYR A 650 -5.03 18.31 6.13
C TYR A 650 -5.72 17.07 6.75
N ASN A 651 -5.08 15.91 6.65
CA ASN A 651 -5.54 14.61 7.17
C ASN A 651 -4.65 14.17 8.35
N SER A 652 -5.23 13.39 9.26
CA SER A 652 -4.73 12.89 10.55
C SER A 652 -3.44 12.05 10.55
N THR A 653 -2.82 11.71 9.41
CA THR A 653 -1.59 10.87 9.34
C THR A 653 -0.26 11.66 9.33
N ASN A 654 -0.34 12.99 9.51
CA ASN A 654 0.68 14.03 9.30
C ASN A 654 2.17 13.61 9.41
N ASN A 655 2.74 13.20 8.29
CA ASN A 655 4.19 13.11 8.14
C ASN A 655 4.80 14.52 8.02
N ARG A 656 6.01 14.76 8.55
CA ARG A 656 6.72 16.05 8.46
C ARG A 656 6.73 16.63 7.04
N PHE A 657 6.84 15.77 6.03
CA PHE A 657 6.89 16.17 4.63
C PHE A 657 5.57 16.68 4.05
N GLN A 658 4.42 16.50 4.71
CA GLN A 658 3.14 17.06 4.26
C GLN A 658 2.91 18.49 4.81
N ASN A 659 3.55 18.82 5.92
CA ASN A 659 3.38 20.10 6.63
C ASN A 659 4.48 21.12 6.33
N ASP A 660 5.66 20.67 5.91
CA ASP A 660 6.77 21.58 5.59
C ASP A 660 6.46 22.41 4.34
N ASP A 661 6.29 23.73 4.52
CA ASP A 661 6.13 24.75 3.47
C ASP A 661 7.46 24.94 2.70
N VAL A 662 7.85 23.92 1.92
CA VAL A 662 9.09 23.96 1.12
C VAL A 662 8.90 23.47 -0.32
N TYR A 663 9.59 24.13 -1.24
CA TYR A 663 9.61 23.87 -2.67
C TYR A 663 10.99 23.37 -3.12
N PHE A 664 11.06 22.22 -3.79
CA PHE A 664 12.29 21.72 -4.41
C PHE A 664 12.16 21.70 -5.93
N GLU A 665 13.20 22.11 -6.65
CA GLU A 665 13.31 21.92 -8.10
C GLU A 665 14.72 21.50 -8.51
N ASP A 666 14.81 20.45 -9.33
CA ASP A 666 16.05 20.00 -9.97
C ASP A 666 16.00 20.29 -11.47
N ALA A 667 16.86 21.18 -11.96
CA ALA A 667 16.88 21.58 -13.36
C ALA A 667 17.35 20.46 -14.31
N ALA A 668 18.20 19.55 -13.83
CA ALA A 668 18.77 18.46 -14.62
C ALA A 668 17.72 17.39 -14.98
N SER A 669 16.97 16.91 -13.98
CA SER A 669 15.89 15.93 -14.16
C SER A 669 14.54 16.56 -14.48
N GLY A 670 14.36 17.85 -14.18
CA GLY A 670 13.06 18.53 -14.20
C GLY A 670 12.16 18.16 -13.03
N TYR A 671 12.69 17.51 -11.98
CA TYR A 671 11.92 17.04 -10.83
C TYR A 671 11.48 18.20 -9.94
N ARG A 672 10.23 18.19 -9.48
CA ARG A 672 9.68 19.24 -8.60
C ARG A 672 8.88 18.69 -7.42
N ILE A 673 9.03 19.32 -6.26
CA ILE A 673 8.16 19.14 -5.08
C ILE A 673 7.62 20.50 -4.68
N ALA A 674 6.31 20.63 -4.59
CA ALA A 674 5.58 21.81 -4.16
C ALA A 674 4.41 21.36 -3.26
N GLN A 675 4.62 21.38 -1.94
CA GLN A 675 3.63 20.98 -0.93
C GLN A 675 3.51 22.00 0.20
N GLY A 676 2.43 21.91 0.97
CA GLY A 676 2.04 22.93 1.95
C GLY A 676 1.26 24.08 1.33
N ARG A 677 0.96 25.11 2.13
CA ARG A 677 0.25 26.29 1.64
C ARG A 677 1.26 27.17 0.92
N ILE A 678 1.52 26.83 -0.36
CA ILE A 678 2.43 27.61 -1.20
C ILE A 678 2.01 29.08 -1.17
N SER A 679 2.87 29.88 -0.56
CA SER A 679 2.63 31.28 -0.29
C SER A 679 3.94 32.04 -0.46
N ASP A 680 3.91 33.35 -0.24
CA ASP A 680 5.14 34.13 -0.21
C ASP A 680 6.10 33.73 0.94
N ALA A 681 5.64 32.87 1.87
CA ALA A 681 6.41 32.35 2.99
C ALA A 681 6.99 30.93 2.78
N THR A 682 6.86 30.36 1.58
CA THR A 682 7.42 29.03 1.26
C THR A 682 8.91 29.12 0.98
N ARG A 683 9.71 28.24 1.59
CA ARG A 683 11.16 28.15 1.36
C ARG A 683 11.47 27.35 0.09
N HIS A 684 12.33 27.87 -0.77
CA HIS A 684 12.71 27.32 -2.06
C HIS A 684 14.12 26.73 -2.05
N TYR A 685 14.26 25.53 -2.60
CA TYR A 685 15.51 24.84 -2.87
C TYR A 685 15.65 24.61 -4.37
N TYR A 686 16.52 25.36 -5.03
CA TYR A 686 16.76 25.24 -6.48
C TYR A 686 18.11 24.58 -6.75
N PHE A 687 18.12 23.49 -7.52
CA PHE A 687 19.32 22.80 -7.96
C PHE A 687 19.54 23.01 -9.45
N GLY A 688 20.57 23.78 -9.79
CA GLY A 688 20.99 24.05 -11.14
C GLY A 688 21.66 22.87 -11.84
N ASP A 689 21.86 23.04 -13.15
CA ASP A 689 22.63 22.11 -13.97
C ASP A 689 23.79 22.81 -14.66
N SER A 690 24.44 22.16 -15.64
CA SER A 690 25.59 22.73 -16.33
C SER A 690 25.23 23.86 -17.32
N ARG A 691 23.97 24.29 -17.39
CA ARG A 691 23.51 25.40 -18.25
C ARG A 691 23.39 26.66 -17.41
N ASP A 692 23.53 27.81 -18.06
CA ASP A 692 23.25 29.12 -17.45
C ASP A 692 21.78 29.19 -16.96
N ASN A 693 21.59 29.13 -15.65
CA ASN A 693 20.33 29.15 -14.93
C ASN A 693 20.04 30.53 -14.35
N ALA A 694 18.76 30.83 -14.16
CA ALA A 694 18.31 32.07 -13.54
C ALA A 694 17.24 31.74 -12.50
N PHE A 695 17.62 31.77 -11.22
CA PHE A 695 16.77 31.44 -10.09
C PHE A 695 16.46 32.68 -9.24
N THR A 696 15.27 32.69 -8.66
CA THR A 696 14.82 33.78 -7.79
C THR A 696 13.98 33.19 -6.67
N GLY A 697 14.40 33.46 -5.43
CA GLY A 697 13.73 33.14 -4.19
C GLY A 697 12.55 34.05 -3.88
N ARG A 698 12.16 34.05 -2.61
CA ARG A 698 10.95 34.61 -2.00
C ARG A 698 11.33 35.48 -0.80
N GLY A 699 10.39 35.72 0.11
CA GLY A 699 10.58 36.59 1.28
C GLY A 699 10.90 35.81 2.55
N VAL A 700 11.47 34.60 2.42
CA VAL A 700 11.92 33.71 3.49
C VAL A 700 13.25 33.07 3.09
N GLU A 701 13.98 32.51 4.05
CA GLU A 701 15.23 31.77 3.81
C GLU A 701 15.05 30.71 2.71
N ASP A 702 15.81 30.84 1.62
CA ASP A 702 15.85 30.01 0.43
C ASP A 702 17.28 29.54 0.10
N HIS A 703 17.41 28.37 -0.53
CA HIS A 703 18.69 27.79 -0.93
C HIS A 703 18.78 27.64 -2.46
N LEU A 704 19.73 28.33 -3.10
CA LEU A 704 19.88 28.39 -4.54
C LEU A 704 21.26 27.87 -4.95
N TYR A 705 21.31 26.83 -5.78
CA TYR A 705 22.53 26.19 -6.26
C TYR A 705 22.65 26.29 -7.79
N GLY A 706 23.81 26.71 -8.29
CA GLY A 706 24.16 26.79 -9.70
C GLY A 706 25.00 25.61 -10.22
N GLY A 707 25.68 25.82 -11.33
CA GLY A 707 26.53 24.86 -12.03
C GLY A 707 27.07 25.32 -13.40
N GLY A 708 26.62 26.47 -13.90
CA GLY A 708 27.05 27.13 -15.12
C GLY A 708 27.40 28.60 -14.86
N ALA A 709 27.16 29.50 -15.83
CA ALA A 709 27.24 30.94 -15.55
C ALA A 709 25.85 31.46 -15.19
N ASP A 710 25.59 31.57 -13.89
CA ASP A 710 24.26 31.63 -13.32
C ASP A 710 23.89 33.01 -12.76
N MET A 711 22.58 33.24 -12.62
CA MET A 711 22.01 34.38 -11.92
C MET A 711 21.11 33.92 -10.78
N LEU A 712 21.55 34.11 -9.55
CA LEU A 712 20.86 33.69 -8.34
C LEU A 712 20.40 34.92 -7.55
N ARG A 713 19.13 34.95 -7.13
CA ARG A 713 18.54 36.05 -6.37
C ARG A 713 17.79 35.51 -5.16
N GLY A 714 18.17 35.85 -3.94
CA GLY A 714 17.49 35.40 -2.71
C GLY A 714 16.16 36.13 -2.48
N ALA A 715 16.21 37.46 -2.53
CA ALA A 715 15.15 38.44 -2.32
C ALA A 715 14.94 38.87 -0.85
N GLY A 716 14.38 38.06 0.05
CA GLY A 716 14.32 38.42 1.47
C GLY A 716 14.27 37.18 2.34
N GLY A 717 14.72 37.27 3.58
CA GLY A 717 15.02 36.12 4.42
C GLY A 717 16.51 35.80 4.44
N ASP A 718 16.96 34.96 5.37
CA ASP A 718 18.39 34.63 5.50
C ASP A 718 18.79 33.58 4.43
N ASP A 719 19.10 33.99 3.20
CA ASP A 719 19.23 33.08 2.06
C ASP A 719 20.62 32.43 1.91
N TYR A 720 20.69 31.24 1.30
CA TYR A 720 21.94 30.55 0.92
C TYR A 720 22.09 30.45 -0.60
N LEU A 721 23.08 31.13 -1.17
CA LEU A 721 23.33 31.18 -2.61
C LEU A 721 24.70 30.59 -2.94
N GLU A 722 24.75 29.58 -3.81
CA GLU A 722 25.98 28.93 -4.29
C GLU A 722 26.03 28.91 -5.82
N GLY A 723 26.94 29.68 -6.44
CA GLY A 723 27.07 29.81 -7.90
C GLY A 723 27.68 28.58 -8.57
N GLY A 724 28.71 28.00 -7.94
CA GLY A 724 29.31 26.75 -8.38
C GLY A 724 30.49 26.98 -9.30
N ALA A 725 30.35 26.74 -10.61
CA ALA A 725 31.46 26.88 -11.55
C ALA A 725 31.03 27.72 -12.75
N GLY A 726 31.62 28.88 -12.95
CA GLY A 726 31.14 29.79 -13.96
C GLY A 726 31.65 31.20 -13.79
N ILE A 727 30.86 32.17 -14.25
CA ILE A 727 30.96 33.56 -13.84
C ILE A 727 29.55 33.90 -13.40
N ASP A 728 29.34 33.94 -12.10
CA ASP A 728 28.03 33.96 -11.50
C ASP A 728 27.64 35.34 -11.00
N ILE A 729 26.34 35.61 -10.91
CA ILE A 729 25.78 36.82 -10.31
C ILE A 729 24.86 36.39 -9.17
N LEU A 730 25.28 36.66 -7.93
CA LEU A 730 24.52 36.37 -6.71
C LEU A 730 24.04 37.69 -6.08
N GLU A 731 22.73 37.82 -5.90
CA GLU A 731 22.08 38.93 -5.20
C GLU A 731 21.31 38.36 -3.99
N GLY A 732 21.79 38.60 -2.77
CA GLY A 732 21.16 38.11 -1.53
C GLY A 732 19.79 38.74 -1.33
N GLY A 733 19.71 40.02 -0.99
CA GLY A 733 18.46 40.75 -0.88
C GLY A 733 18.35 41.50 0.44
N ALA A 734 17.37 41.12 1.26
CA ALA A 734 17.16 41.67 2.59
C ALA A 734 17.31 40.55 3.63
N ASP A 735 17.70 40.91 4.85
CA ASP A 735 18.07 39.99 5.92
C ASP A 735 19.48 39.40 5.71
N ASN A 736 19.88 38.34 6.44
CA ASN A 736 21.29 37.96 6.56
C ASN A 736 21.64 36.80 5.62
N ASP A 737 22.23 37.12 4.47
CA ASP A 737 22.44 36.14 3.41
C ASP A 737 23.83 35.50 3.46
N THR A 738 23.96 34.28 2.93
CA THR A 738 25.24 33.60 2.69
C THR A 738 25.47 33.44 1.19
N LEU A 739 26.51 34.09 0.66
CA LEU A 739 26.86 34.08 -0.75
C LEU A 739 28.18 33.35 -0.98
N TYR A 740 28.12 32.24 -1.74
CA TYR A 740 29.27 31.47 -2.19
C TYR A 740 29.35 31.49 -3.72
N GLY A 741 30.24 32.31 -4.30
CA GLY A 741 30.43 32.36 -5.77
C GLY A 741 30.89 31.03 -6.36
N GLY A 742 31.90 30.42 -5.74
CA GLY A 742 32.49 29.18 -6.22
C GLY A 742 33.68 29.46 -7.14
N ARG A 743 33.90 28.62 -8.14
CA ARG A 743 34.96 28.81 -9.13
C ARG A 743 34.50 29.76 -10.21
N GLY A 744 35.15 30.90 -10.34
CA GLY A 744 34.74 31.93 -11.26
C GLY A 744 35.33 33.27 -10.91
N ASP A 745 35.11 34.25 -11.77
CA ASP A 745 35.29 35.65 -11.40
C ASP A 745 33.87 36.20 -11.16
N ASP A 746 33.34 36.00 -9.96
CA ASP A 746 31.90 36.15 -9.70
C ASP A 746 31.53 37.56 -9.25
N ILE A 747 30.23 37.88 -9.34
CA ILE A 747 29.65 39.14 -8.86
C ILE A 747 28.72 38.83 -7.69
N LEU A 748 29.05 39.35 -6.51
CA LEU A 748 28.32 39.08 -5.27
C LEU A 748 27.73 40.40 -4.71
N ASN A 749 26.47 40.38 -4.32
CA ASN A 749 25.80 41.52 -3.70
C ASN A 749 24.92 41.00 -2.57
N GLY A 750 25.36 41.17 -1.33
CA GLY A 750 24.63 40.74 -0.13
C GLY A 750 23.30 41.47 -0.03
N GLY A 751 23.31 42.79 0.14
CA GLY A 751 22.11 43.60 0.05
C GLY A 751 21.91 44.39 1.32
N ALA A 752 20.81 44.19 2.04
CA ALA A 752 20.51 44.83 3.31
C ALA A 752 20.46 43.81 4.44
N GLY A 753 21.46 43.79 5.32
CA GLY A 753 21.52 42.83 6.43
C GLY A 753 22.96 42.51 6.84
N GLU A 754 23.16 41.53 7.72
CA GLU A 754 24.50 41.07 8.09
C GLU A 754 24.95 39.88 7.23
N ASP A 755 25.47 40.15 6.02
CA ASP A 755 25.73 39.11 5.02
C ASP A 755 27.09 38.41 5.18
N THR A 756 27.18 37.15 4.77
CA THR A 756 28.39 36.34 4.78
C THR A 756 28.84 35.96 3.37
N TYR A 757 30.00 36.46 2.95
CA TYR A 757 30.64 36.09 1.69
C TYR A 757 31.65 34.96 1.94
N VAL A 758 31.42 33.80 1.31
CA VAL A 758 32.26 32.60 1.43
C VAL A 758 33.20 32.53 0.24
N ILE A 759 34.51 32.55 0.53
CA ILE A 759 35.57 32.48 -0.48
C ILE A 759 36.55 31.37 -0.12
N ASN A 760 36.98 30.58 -1.08
CA ASN A 760 37.91 29.48 -0.94
C ASN A 760 39.12 29.66 -1.87
N THR A 761 40.21 28.98 -1.57
CA THR A 761 41.40 29.02 -2.42
C THR A 761 41.10 28.42 -3.79
N GLY A 762 41.31 29.22 -4.84
CA GLY A 762 41.07 28.84 -6.22
C GLY A 762 39.68 29.16 -6.75
N ASP A 763 38.87 29.93 -6.00
CA ASP A 763 37.58 30.44 -6.45
C ASP A 763 37.77 31.41 -7.62
N GLY A 764 38.51 32.50 -7.43
CA GLY A 764 38.98 33.34 -8.53
C GLY A 764 39.02 34.80 -8.11
N HIS A 765 38.67 35.70 -9.02
CA HIS A 765 38.68 37.15 -8.79
C HIS A 765 37.28 37.72 -8.65
N ASP A 766 36.69 37.56 -7.47
CA ASP A 766 35.30 37.94 -7.19
C ASP A 766 35.13 39.44 -6.97
N HIS A 767 33.92 39.93 -7.20
CA HIS A 767 33.55 41.34 -7.14
C HIS A 767 32.33 41.54 -6.26
N ILE A 768 32.51 42.20 -5.11
CA ILE A 768 31.43 42.58 -4.20
C ILE A 768 30.92 43.98 -4.58
N GLN A 769 29.65 44.06 -4.99
CA GLN A 769 28.96 45.28 -5.42
C GLN A 769 27.75 45.59 -4.53
N GLY A 770 27.37 46.86 -4.39
CA GLY A 770 26.17 47.30 -3.64
C GLY A 770 26.48 48.34 -2.55
N GLU A 771 25.51 49.24 -2.27
CA GLU A 771 25.49 50.04 -1.04
C GLU A 771 24.73 49.22 0.00
N ASP A 772 25.44 48.73 1.01
CA ASP A 772 24.92 47.87 2.08
C ASP A 772 24.86 48.69 3.38
N ASP A 773 23.80 48.53 4.17
CA ASP A 773 23.61 49.24 5.43
C ASP A 773 23.80 48.36 6.69
N GLY A 774 24.20 47.09 6.52
CA GLY A 774 24.45 46.14 7.60
C GLY A 774 25.93 45.77 7.82
N ARG A 775 26.18 44.80 8.72
CA ARG A 775 27.54 44.38 9.12
C ARG A 775 27.86 43.01 8.53
N ASN A 776 28.65 42.99 7.48
CA ASN A 776 29.00 41.81 6.72
C ASN A 776 30.22 41.07 7.27
N PHE A 777 30.42 39.88 6.71
CA PHE A 777 31.45 38.94 7.09
C PHE A 777 32.07 38.30 5.84
N ILE A 778 33.37 38.03 5.90
CA ILE A 778 34.06 37.25 4.87
C ILE A 778 34.61 36.00 5.53
N ARG A 779 34.27 34.83 4.99
CA ARG A 779 34.84 33.54 5.41
C ARG A 779 35.78 33.06 4.32
N TYR A 780 37.08 33.01 4.62
CA TYR A 780 38.07 32.49 3.70
C TYR A 780 38.57 31.11 4.13
N ASN A 781 38.38 30.10 3.29
CA ASN A 781 38.67 28.70 3.61
C ASN A 781 38.04 28.27 4.96
N GLY A 782 36.78 28.66 5.16
CA GLY A 782 36.02 28.39 6.38
C GLY A 782 36.34 29.26 7.59
N GLU A 783 37.40 30.05 7.53
CA GLU A 783 37.83 30.89 8.64
C GLU A 783 37.30 32.31 8.45
N LEU A 784 36.58 32.82 9.45
CA LEU A 784 36.13 34.19 9.47
C LEU A 784 37.35 35.13 9.43
N ILE A 785 37.37 36.03 8.46
CA ILE A 785 38.38 37.09 8.36
C ILE A 785 37.98 38.19 9.35
N ALA A 786 38.66 38.24 10.49
CA ALA A 786 38.54 39.32 11.45
C ALA A 786 39.93 39.81 11.87
N GLY A 787 40.14 41.13 11.89
CA GLY A 787 41.46 41.68 12.18
C GLY A 787 41.58 43.16 11.85
N THR A 788 42.82 43.60 11.66
CA THR A 788 43.16 45.01 11.55
C THR A 788 44.06 45.28 10.36
N PHE A 789 43.73 46.27 9.53
CA PHE A 789 44.66 46.81 8.55
C PHE A 789 45.70 47.70 9.23
N VAL A 790 46.98 47.35 9.05
CA VAL A 790 48.11 48.12 9.54
C VAL A 790 48.82 48.79 8.36
N GLN A 791 48.87 50.12 8.42
CA GLN A 791 49.57 50.92 7.43
C GLN A 791 51.08 50.93 7.74
N SER A 792 51.90 50.40 6.84
CA SER A 792 53.36 50.29 7.06
C SER A 792 54.08 51.64 7.02
N THR A 793 53.53 52.63 6.28
CA THR A 793 53.95 54.04 6.22
C THR A 793 52.80 54.91 5.67
N PRO A 794 52.70 56.21 6.01
CA PRO A 794 51.67 57.10 5.46
C PRO A 794 51.67 57.11 3.93
N GLY A 795 50.59 56.60 3.31
CA GLY A 795 50.44 56.48 1.85
C GLY A 795 51.00 55.19 1.21
N GLY A 796 51.39 54.18 2.01
CA GLY A 796 51.85 52.87 1.55
C GLY A 796 50.76 51.79 1.53
N ALA A 797 51.10 50.58 1.04
CA ALA A 797 50.19 49.42 1.04
C ALA A 797 49.78 49.02 2.46
N TYR A 798 48.50 48.72 2.64
CA TYR A 798 47.94 48.24 3.90
C TYR A 798 48.15 46.73 4.00
N ARG A 799 48.62 46.28 5.16
CA ARG A 799 48.80 44.86 5.47
C ARG A 799 47.75 44.47 6.49
N PHE A 800 46.94 43.46 6.19
CA PHE A 800 46.01 42.90 7.17
C PHE A 800 46.78 42.10 8.23
N ILE A 801 46.45 42.32 9.50
CA ILE A 801 46.97 41.59 10.65
C ILE A 801 45.76 41.15 11.47
N GLY A 802 45.46 39.85 11.41
CA GLY A 802 44.47 39.18 12.25
C GLY A 802 44.98 37.81 12.64
N ASN A 803 44.43 37.22 13.69
CA ASN A 803 44.77 35.86 14.10
C ASN A 803 43.79 34.88 13.48
N ARG A 804 44.30 33.84 12.80
CA ARG A 804 43.54 32.63 12.47
C ARG A 804 43.06 31.97 13.76
N ALA A 805 42.05 31.11 13.67
CA ALA A 805 41.53 30.34 14.81
C ALA A 805 42.62 29.49 15.52
N ASN A 806 43.69 29.13 14.81
CA ASN A 806 44.85 28.41 15.35
C ASN A 806 45.98 29.30 15.91
N GLY A 807 45.77 30.63 15.99
CA GLY A 807 46.73 31.60 16.51
C GLY A 807 47.85 32.03 15.55
N GLN A 808 47.84 31.56 14.29
CA GLN A 808 48.77 32.06 13.27
C GLN A 808 48.25 33.37 12.63
N PRO A 809 49.10 34.31 12.25
CA PRO A 809 48.65 35.55 11.62
C PRO A 809 48.18 35.32 10.18
N TRP A 810 47.18 36.08 9.74
CA TRP A 810 46.84 36.26 8.33
C TRP A 810 47.92 37.11 7.62
N GLU A 811 48.21 36.81 6.35
CA GLU A 811 49.03 37.67 5.46
C GLU A 811 48.23 37.99 4.19
N MET A 812 47.35 38.99 4.25
CA MET A 812 46.57 39.47 3.10
C MET A 812 47.02 40.88 2.70
N GLN A 813 46.91 41.19 1.40
CA GLN A 813 47.29 42.50 0.87
C GLN A 813 46.07 43.24 0.36
N PHE A 814 45.96 44.51 0.75
CA PHE A 814 44.94 45.40 0.21
C PHE A 814 45.58 46.38 -0.80
N HIS A 815 45.04 46.42 -2.01
CA HIS A 815 45.46 47.27 -3.10
C HIS A 815 44.39 48.30 -3.43
N SER A 816 44.79 49.53 -3.75
CA SER A 816 43.84 50.56 -4.23
C SER A 816 43.65 50.44 -5.75
N PRO A 817 42.40 50.58 -6.25
CA PRO A 817 41.17 50.76 -5.49
C PRO A 817 40.53 49.41 -5.08
N GLY A 818 40.32 49.19 -3.78
CA GLY A 818 39.37 48.18 -3.30
C GLY A 818 39.67 46.71 -3.54
N VAL A 819 40.93 46.25 -3.71
CA VAL A 819 41.22 44.83 -3.96
C VAL A 819 41.88 44.17 -2.75
N LEU A 820 41.25 43.16 -2.18
CA LEU A 820 41.79 42.29 -1.14
C LEU A 820 42.32 41.00 -1.77
N THR A 821 43.64 40.85 -1.86
CA THR A 821 44.28 39.63 -2.36
C THR A 821 44.48 38.64 -1.22
N LEU A 822 43.86 37.46 -1.34
CA LEU A 822 43.85 36.39 -0.34
C LEU A 822 44.97 35.37 -0.60
N ASP A 823 45.20 35.01 -1.86
CA ASP A 823 46.33 34.20 -2.33
C ASP A 823 46.72 34.56 -3.80
N ASP A 824 47.60 33.75 -4.43
CA ASP A 824 48.11 34.00 -5.78
C ASP A 824 47.02 34.00 -6.87
N ASN A 825 45.90 33.31 -6.65
CA ASN A 825 44.83 33.13 -7.63
C ASN A 825 43.46 33.56 -7.10
N THR A 826 43.36 34.02 -5.85
CA THR A 826 42.09 34.40 -5.23
C THR A 826 42.13 35.82 -4.68
N SER A 827 41.18 36.66 -5.10
CA SER A 827 41.05 38.04 -4.62
C SER A 827 39.62 38.55 -4.68
N ILE A 828 39.27 39.49 -3.79
CA ILE A 828 37.97 40.15 -3.78
C ILE A 828 38.14 41.62 -4.15
N THR A 829 37.31 42.12 -5.06
CA THR A 829 37.22 43.54 -5.44
C THR A 829 35.97 44.17 -4.83
N PHE A 830 36.07 45.41 -4.36
CA PHE A 830 34.99 46.14 -3.72
C PHE A 830 34.75 47.49 -4.40
N ASP A 831 33.51 47.78 -4.82
CA ASP A 831 33.17 49.02 -5.55
C ASP A 831 33.19 50.28 -4.66
N ASN A 832 32.64 50.18 -3.45
CA ASN A 832 32.44 51.34 -2.57
C ASN A 832 33.64 51.62 -1.66
N TYR A 833 34.63 50.72 -1.60
CA TYR A 833 35.75 50.80 -0.67
C TYR A 833 37.08 50.98 -1.41
N THR A 834 37.19 52.11 -2.13
CA THR A 834 38.35 52.42 -2.99
C THR A 834 39.69 52.64 -2.24
N SER A 835 39.67 52.62 -0.90
CA SER A 835 40.86 52.72 -0.04
C SER A 835 40.66 51.94 1.26
N ALA A 836 41.74 51.51 1.92
CA ALA A 836 41.61 50.80 3.19
C ALA A 836 40.96 51.68 4.27
N ASP A 837 41.16 53.00 4.23
CA ASP A 837 40.50 53.95 5.14
C ASP A 837 38.97 53.99 4.93
N ALA A 838 38.47 53.59 3.75
CA ALA A 838 37.02 53.49 3.52
C ALA A 838 36.39 52.30 4.26
N PHE A 839 37.17 51.32 4.74
CA PHE A 839 36.70 50.22 5.58
C PHE A 839 36.52 50.61 7.07
N GLU A 840 36.77 51.87 7.46
CA GLU A 840 36.80 52.31 8.86
C GLU A 840 35.40 52.42 9.53
N GLU A 841 34.32 52.33 8.75
CA GLU A 841 32.94 52.40 9.23
C GLU A 841 32.24 51.01 9.10
N ALA A 842 32.34 50.21 10.17
CA ALA A 842 31.46 49.10 10.60
C ALA A 842 31.03 47.92 9.68
N GLU A 843 31.27 47.92 8.37
CA GLU A 843 30.55 47.02 7.45
C GLU A 843 31.19 45.63 7.22
N PHE A 844 32.44 45.35 7.60
CA PHE A 844 33.04 43.99 7.50
C PHE A 844 33.74 43.48 8.78
N GLY A 845 33.57 44.18 9.90
CA GLY A 845 34.23 43.84 11.16
C GLY A 845 35.75 44.01 11.18
N ILE A 846 36.34 44.69 10.19
CA ILE A 846 37.78 44.99 10.07
C ILE A 846 38.07 46.39 10.63
N GLN A 847 39.14 46.53 11.42
CA GLN A 847 39.54 47.81 12.03
C GLN A 847 40.81 48.39 11.39
N LEU A 848 41.04 49.70 11.47
CA LEU A 848 42.32 50.35 11.13
C LEU A 848 43.05 50.76 12.40
N VAL A 849 44.37 50.53 12.44
CA VAL A 849 45.20 50.98 13.55
C VAL A 849 46.51 51.56 13.02
N ASP A 850 46.84 52.77 13.48
CA ASP A 850 48.14 53.41 13.28
C ASP A 850 49.24 52.67 14.07
N ALA A 851 50.36 52.39 13.40
CA ALA A 851 51.42 51.51 13.87
C ALA A 851 52.06 51.94 15.21
N ALA A 852 51.51 51.48 16.34
CA ALA A 852 52.24 51.33 17.60
C ALA A 852 51.56 50.33 18.58
N LEU A 853 52.24 49.18 18.78
CA LEU A 853 52.12 48.15 19.84
C LEU A 853 51.43 46.83 19.45
N PRO A 854 51.91 45.68 19.98
CA PRO A 854 51.30 44.38 19.76
C PRO A 854 50.06 44.26 20.64
N VAL A 855 48.93 43.91 20.05
CA VAL A 855 47.66 43.73 20.76
C VAL A 855 47.15 42.33 20.44
N ASP A 856 46.97 41.51 21.47
CA ASP A 856 46.23 40.26 21.37
C ASP A 856 44.74 40.60 21.27
N TYR A 857 44.13 40.30 20.13
CA TYR A 857 42.69 40.42 19.92
C TYR A 857 42.05 39.03 19.95
N THR A 858 41.22 38.78 20.95
CA THR A 858 40.19 37.73 20.91
C THR A 858 38.84 38.44 20.91
N ARG A 859 38.18 38.46 19.76
CA ARG A 859 36.77 38.82 19.64
C ARG A 859 36.00 37.51 19.52
N VAL A 860 35.14 37.22 20.49
CA VAL A 860 34.15 36.14 20.37
C VAL A 860 32.96 36.76 19.65
N ILE A 861 32.64 36.26 18.46
CA ILE A 861 31.37 36.52 17.78
C ILE A 861 30.51 35.30 18.11
N GLN A 862 29.33 35.53 18.67
CA GLN A 862 28.37 34.48 19.02
C GLN A 862 27.05 34.76 18.31
N GLY A 863 26.74 33.92 17.33
CA GLY A 863 25.40 33.59 16.87
C GLY A 863 25.12 32.10 17.15
N ASP A 864 23.83 31.79 17.29
CA ASP A 864 23.15 30.51 17.55
C ASP A 864 23.20 29.99 19.01
N ARG A 865 22.55 30.74 19.92
CA ARG A 865 21.86 30.31 21.18
C ARG A 865 21.61 31.50 22.12
N GLU A 866 20.41 31.66 22.67
CA GLU A 866 20.12 32.74 23.63
C GLU A 866 20.48 32.41 25.10
N TRP A 867 21.27 33.30 25.70
CA TRP A 867 21.31 33.56 27.15
C TRP A 867 21.11 35.06 27.33
N GLN A 868 20.06 35.52 28.01
CA GLN A 868 19.91 36.96 28.26
C GLN A 868 20.45 37.37 29.64
N ASN A 869 21.42 38.28 29.63
CA ASN A 869 21.82 39.03 30.82
C ASN A 869 21.01 40.33 30.88
N PHE A 870 20.27 40.56 31.96
CA PHE A 870 19.68 41.86 32.23
C PHE A 870 20.66 42.78 32.98
N TYR A 871 20.79 44.02 32.52
CA TYR A 871 21.41 45.12 33.26
C TYR A 871 20.37 46.22 33.47
N GLY A 872 19.86 46.36 34.70
CA GLY A 872 18.88 47.40 35.03
C GLY A 872 18.75 47.60 36.54
N ASP A 873 18.42 48.83 36.94
CA ASP A 873 18.20 49.21 38.34
C ASP A 873 16.80 48.76 38.80
N ALA A 874 16.73 47.85 39.77
CA ALA A 874 15.49 47.52 40.49
C ALA A 874 15.56 48.02 41.94
N VAL A 875 14.53 48.76 42.37
CA VAL A 875 14.36 49.19 43.77
C VAL A 875 13.45 48.17 44.46
N LEU A 876 13.93 47.58 45.56
CA LEU A 876 13.13 46.69 46.41
C LEU A 876 12.24 47.53 47.33
N GLU A 877 10.91 47.40 47.22
CA GLU A 877 9.97 47.79 48.27
C GLU A 877 9.44 46.53 48.96
N ASP A 878 9.57 46.53 50.29
CA ASP A 878 9.03 45.61 51.31
C ASP A 878 9.61 44.19 51.46
N GLY A 879 10.21 43.94 52.64
CA GLY A 879 10.01 42.66 53.34
C GLY A 879 11.19 41.71 53.62
N GLY A 880 12.45 42.03 53.29
CA GLY A 880 13.58 41.12 53.58
C GLY A 880 13.89 40.96 55.08
N THR A 881 14.19 39.73 55.54
CA THR A 881 14.67 39.47 56.91
C THR A 881 16.19 39.26 56.94
N ILE A 882 16.87 39.98 57.83
CA ILE A 882 18.32 39.85 58.06
C ILE A 882 18.54 38.87 59.23
N SER A 883 19.28 37.79 59.01
CA SER A 883 19.74 36.92 60.09
C SER A 883 21.25 37.03 60.27
N HIS A 884 21.70 37.33 61.49
CA HIS A 884 23.12 37.55 61.78
C HIS A 884 23.81 36.24 62.17
N GLY A 885 24.91 35.92 61.48
CA GLY A 885 26.02 35.12 61.99
C GLY A 885 26.20 33.70 61.45
N ASP A 886 27.22 33.51 60.60
CA ASP A 886 27.99 32.25 60.56
C ASP A 886 29.22 32.32 61.51
N ALA A 887 29.90 31.19 61.70
CA ALA A 887 31.04 31.04 62.61
C ALA A 887 32.28 31.89 62.27
N GLN A 888 32.24 32.69 61.21
CA GLN A 888 33.27 33.64 60.82
C GLN A 888 32.82 35.11 60.88
N GLY A 889 31.60 35.39 61.37
CA GLY A 889 31.12 36.74 61.64
C GLY A 889 30.74 37.53 60.39
N ARG A 890 30.27 36.85 59.34
CA ARG A 890 29.65 37.51 58.18
C ARG A 890 28.13 37.43 58.26
N ASP A 891 27.45 38.52 57.95
CA ASP A 891 26.00 38.58 57.88
C ASP A 891 25.52 38.00 56.54
N ILE A 892 24.49 37.15 56.58
CA ILE A 892 23.87 36.55 55.40
C ILE A 892 22.52 37.24 55.18
N ILE A 893 22.38 37.90 54.03
CA ILE A 893 21.13 38.54 53.59
C ILE A 893 20.42 37.54 52.67
N THR A 894 19.24 37.07 53.06
CA THR A 894 18.37 36.26 52.20
C THR A 894 17.24 37.15 51.67
N VAL A 895 17.13 37.27 50.34
CA VAL A 895 16.06 38.01 49.65
C VAL A 895 15.03 36.99 49.18
N ASN A 896 13.80 37.04 49.68
CA ASN A 896 12.86 35.94 49.44
C ASN A 896 12.08 35.99 48.12
N HIS A 897 11.94 37.11 47.42
CA HIS A 897 11.27 37.13 46.12
C HIS A 897 11.75 38.30 45.25
N PRO A 898 12.58 38.10 44.21
CA PRO A 898 12.64 39.07 43.11
C PRO A 898 11.32 39.05 42.33
N VAL A 899 10.86 40.21 41.86
CA VAL A 899 9.65 40.31 41.02
C VAL A 899 9.95 39.62 39.69
N VAL A 900 9.27 38.50 39.44
CA VAL A 900 9.27 37.78 38.17
C VAL A 900 8.40 38.56 37.17
N PRO A 901 8.82 38.75 35.90
CA PRO A 901 7.96 39.31 34.87
C PRO A 901 6.65 38.50 34.73
N THR A 902 5.52 39.18 34.55
CA THR A 902 4.21 38.52 34.31
C THR A 902 4.30 37.58 33.10
N GLY A 903 3.99 36.30 33.32
CA GLY A 903 4.01 35.23 32.30
C GLY A 903 4.94 34.05 32.61
N TRP A 904 5.72 34.09 33.71
CA TRP A 904 6.72 33.07 34.05
C TRP A 904 6.36 32.45 35.41
N LEU A 905 5.84 31.22 35.44
CA LEU A 905 5.57 30.47 36.68
C LEU A 905 6.78 29.62 37.08
N ASP A 906 7.09 29.58 38.38
CA ASP A 906 8.17 28.79 39.02
C ASP A 906 9.64 29.09 38.63
N ALA A 907 9.95 30.31 38.20
CA ALA A 907 11.35 30.74 38.01
C ALA A 907 12.13 30.82 39.35
N GLN A 908 13.11 29.93 39.56
CA GLN A 908 14.04 30.00 40.70
C GLN A 908 15.35 30.72 40.33
N ALA A 909 15.77 31.69 41.16
CA ALA A 909 17.06 32.35 41.00
C ALA A 909 18.20 31.41 41.47
N ILE A 910 19.02 30.94 40.52
CA ILE A 910 20.08 29.95 40.74
C ILE A 910 21.48 30.57 40.92
N ASP A 911 21.70 31.81 40.49
CA ASP A 911 22.92 32.56 40.79
C ASP A 911 22.66 34.07 40.83
N SER A 912 23.26 34.80 41.77
CA SER A 912 23.17 36.26 41.78
C SER A 912 24.46 36.92 42.29
N THR A 913 24.86 38.00 41.62
CA THR A 913 25.93 38.89 42.10
C THR A 913 25.35 40.26 42.45
N TYR A 914 25.81 40.86 43.53
CA TYR A 914 25.39 42.19 43.99
C TYR A 914 26.57 43.06 44.38
N VAL A 915 26.34 44.37 44.45
CA VAL A 915 27.26 45.37 44.97
C VAL A 915 26.55 46.14 46.09
N VAL A 916 27.20 46.26 47.25
CA VAL A 916 26.69 47.05 48.37
C VAL A 916 26.90 48.53 48.05
N GLU A 917 25.80 49.28 47.99
CA GLU A 917 25.83 50.71 47.67
C GLU A 917 25.89 51.58 48.93
N GLU A 918 25.22 51.16 50.01
CA GLU A 918 25.15 51.92 51.25
C GLU A 918 24.92 50.97 52.44
N GLU A 919 25.67 51.15 53.53
CA GLU A 919 25.56 50.32 54.75
C GLU A 919 25.45 51.22 55.98
N SER A 920 24.45 50.97 56.82
CA SER A 920 24.22 51.66 58.09
C SER A 920 23.88 50.67 59.20
N ASP A 921 23.89 51.13 60.46
CA ASP A 921 23.52 50.33 61.63
C ASP A 921 22.06 49.80 61.59
N THR A 922 21.24 50.22 60.62
CA THR A 922 19.81 49.89 60.53
C THR A 922 19.33 49.39 59.15
N PHE A 923 20.15 49.49 58.09
CA PHE A 923 19.84 48.91 56.78
C PHE A 923 21.09 48.80 55.91
N VAL A 924 21.08 47.83 54.99
CA VAL A 924 22.04 47.68 53.87
C VAL A 924 21.27 47.87 52.57
N ARG A 925 21.78 48.73 51.68
CA ARG A 925 21.26 48.94 50.33
C ARG A 925 22.20 48.25 49.35
N ILE A 926 21.68 47.27 48.61
CA ILE A 926 22.41 46.52 47.60
C ILE A 926 21.82 46.77 46.21
N ARG A 927 22.68 46.82 45.18
CA ARG A 927 22.29 46.74 43.77
C ARG A 927 22.66 45.35 43.25
N LEU A 928 21.69 44.59 42.76
CA LEU A 928 21.94 43.34 42.06
C LEU A 928 22.58 43.65 40.70
N THR A 929 23.76 43.07 40.42
CA THR A 929 24.49 43.26 39.16
C THR A 929 24.28 42.10 38.17
N ARG A 930 23.80 40.95 38.65
CA ARG A 930 23.39 39.80 37.83
C ARG A 930 22.45 38.90 38.62
N VAL A 931 21.41 38.36 37.99
CA VAL A 931 20.59 37.26 38.51
C VAL A 931 20.35 36.27 37.37
N THR A 932 20.51 34.98 37.63
CA THR A 932 20.29 33.88 36.68
C THR A 932 19.08 33.07 37.17
N PHE A 933 18.12 32.78 36.28
CA PHE A 933 16.92 32.00 36.60
C PHE A 933 16.94 30.64 35.90
N GLN A 934 16.30 29.64 36.51
CA GLN A 934 15.97 28.33 35.92
C GLN A 934 14.44 28.19 35.88
N TYR A 935 13.88 27.74 34.76
CA TYR A 935 12.42 27.54 34.56
C TYR A 935 12.12 26.31 33.68
N HIS A 936 10.87 25.84 33.69
CA HIS A 936 10.32 24.79 32.81
C HIS A 936 9.28 25.36 31.83
N LEU A 937 9.08 24.70 30.69
CA LEU A 937 8.03 25.02 29.72
C LEU A 937 6.74 24.26 30.09
N VAL A 938 5.64 24.99 30.17
CA VAL A 938 4.26 24.51 30.17
C VAL A 938 3.64 24.97 28.85
N ASP A 939 2.66 24.24 28.32
CA ASP A 939 1.90 24.73 27.16
C ASP A 939 0.99 25.92 27.53
N ASP A 940 0.29 26.45 26.52
CA ASP A 940 -0.55 27.64 26.63
C ASP A 940 -1.79 27.44 27.54
N LEU A 941 -2.05 26.24 28.05
CA LEU A 941 -3.15 25.92 28.97
C LEU A 941 -2.68 25.60 30.40
N GLY A 942 -1.36 25.48 30.63
CA GLY A 942 -0.77 25.34 31.96
C GLY A 942 -0.51 23.90 32.39
N ASN A 943 -0.44 22.95 31.46
CA ASN A 943 -0.17 21.54 31.73
C ASN A 943 1.33 21.23 31.70
N PHE A 944 1.77 20.31 32.57
CA PHE A 944 3.15 19.80 32.59
C PHE A 944 3.36 18.83 31.42
N ILE A 945 4.20 19.18 30.46
CA ILE A 945 4.70 18.21 29.48
C ILE A 945 5.75 17.36 30.20
N THR A 946 5.46 16.07 30.36
CA THR A 946 6.33 15.12 31.06
C THR A 946 7.68 15.03 30.35
N THR A 947 8.74 15.28 31.10
CA THR A 947 10.11 14.95 30.70
C THR A 947 10.27 13.45 30.87
N ASP A 948 10.50 12.67 29.80
CA ASP A 948 11.12 11.33 29.65
C ASP A 948 11.35 10.40 30.89
N GLU A 949 10.59 10.54 31.96
CA GLU A 949 10.64 9.80 33.22
C GLU A 949 9.20 9.67 33.71
N ILE A 950 8.62 8.52 33.35
CA ILE A 950 7.29 8.06 33.74
C ILE A 950 7.25 7.91 35.27
N VAL A 951 6.32 8.62 35.92
CA VAL A 951 5.99 8.39 37.33
C VAL A 951 4.52 8.00 37.36
N ALA A 952 4.23 6.72 37.64
CA ALA A 952 2.88 6.17 37.77
C ALA A 952 2.00 6.97 38.75
N ALA A 953 1.17 7.87 38.27
CA ALA A 953 0.27 8.69 39.06
C ALA A 953 -0.99 9.05 38.25
N PRO A 954 -2.21 8.93 38.83
CA PRO A 954 -3.45 9.37 38.20
C PRO A 954 -3.43 10.85 37.79
N ASP A 955 -3.75 11.13 36.52
CA ASP A 955 -3.86 12.46 35.93
C ASP A 955 -5.31 12.80 35.49
N GLU A 956 -5.67 14.09 35.44
CA GLU A 956 -6.94 14.58 34.85
C GLU A 956 -6.58 15.60 33.75
N LEU A 957 -6.89 15.29 32.49
CA LEU A 957 -6.52 16.06 31.30
C LEU A 957 -7.76 16.52 30.54
N ASP A 958 -7.83 17.81 30.22
CA ASP A 958 -8.89 18.39 29.39
C ASP A 958 -8.28 18.96 28.09
N GLY A 959 -8.83 18.57 26.95
CA GLY A 959 -8.56 19.13 25.63
C GLY A 959 -9.31 20.43 25.33
N SER A 960 -9.25 20.83 24.07
CA SER A 960 -9.74 22.08 23.49
C SER A 960 -10.99 21.86 22.64
N GLU A 961 -11.30 22.73 21.68
CA GLU A 961 -12.43 22.55 20.75
C GLU A 961 -11.91 22.33 19.31
N GLY A 962 -10.64 21.96 19.17
CA GLY A 962 -10.03 21.55 17.91
C GLY A 962 -9.03 20.44 18.16
N ASN A 963 -8.56 19.82 17.07
CA ASN A 963 -7.80 18.57 17.09
C ASN A 963 -6.60 18.57 18.07
N ASP A 964 -6.71 17.76 19.11
CA ASP A 964 -5.76 17.59 20.18
C ASP A 964 -5.04 16.24 20.07
N ARG A 965 -3.81 16.19 20.57
CA ARG A 965 -3.09 14.94 20.83
C ARG A 965 -2.77 14.85 22.30
N ILE A 966 -3.38 13.90 23.00
CA ILE A 966 -3.29 13.74 24.45
C ILE A 966 -2.54 12.44 24.76
N LEU A 967 -1.56 12.51 25.64
CA LEU A 967 -0.77 11.39 26.14
C LEU A 967 -0.80 11.44 27.67
N SER A 968 -1.42 10.49 28.36
CA SER A 968 -1.54 10.53 29.84
C SER A 968 -0.44 9.75 30.57
N GLY A 969 -0.11 8.53 30.14
CA GLY A 969 1.11 7.82 30.57
C GLY A 969 0.86 6.57 31.44
N GLU A 970 1.49 6.47 32.61
CA GLU A 970 1.18 5.38 33.56
C GLU A 970 0.36 5.98 34.70
N GLY A 971 -0.77 5.38 35.09
CA GLY A 971 -1.70 5.97 36.04
C GLY A 971 -3.12 5.49 35.81
N ASP A 972 -4.05 5.82 36.71
CA ASP A 972 -5.49 5.64 36.44
C ASP A 972 -6.04 7.03 36.05
N ASP A 973 -6.04 7.34 34.77
CA ASP A 973 -6.17 8.69 34.22
C ASP A 973 -7.61 9.02 33.77
N GLU A 974 -7.94 10.31 33.74
CA GLU A 974 -9.22 10.82 33.23
C GLU A 974 -8.97 11.87 32.13
N VAL A 975 -9.39 11.60 30.90
CA VAL A 975 -9.18 12.46 29.73
C VAL A 975 -10.50 12.91 29.11
N ARG A 976 -10.64 14.22 28.85
CA ARG A 976 -11.78 14.79 28.11
C ARG A 976 -11.29 15.67 26.96
N ALA A 977 -11.24 15.16 25.74
CA ALA A 977 -10.66 15.88 24.60
C ALA A 977 -11.59 16.98 24.03
N ARG A 978 -12.91 16.72 24.10
CA ARG A 978 -14.06 17.61 23.87
C ARG A 978 -14.46 17.79 22.41
N GLY A 979 -13.61 18.26 21.51
CA GLY A 979 -14.03 18.34 20.11
C GLY A 979 -12.91 18.77 19.19
N GLY A 980 -13.05 18.48 17.90
CA GLY A 980 -11.91 18.26 17.03
C GLY A 980 -11.74 16.77 16.78
N ALA A 981 -10.95 16.42 15.76
CA ALA A 981 -10.52 15.04 15.55
C ALA A 981 -9.26 14.79 16.39
N ASP A 982 -9.45 14.21 17.56
CA ASP A 982 -8.51 14.09 18.65
C ASP A 982 -7.81 12.72 18.65
N ARG A 983 -6.60 12.65 19.21
CA ARG A 983 -5.90 11.37 19.43
C ARG A 983 -5.44 11.25 20.87
N ILE A 984 -5.94 10.24 21.57
CA ILE A 984 -5.72 10.00 23.00
C ILE A 984 -4.95 8.68 23.16
N GLU A 985 -3.76 8.71 23.78
CA GLU A 985 -3.02 7.52 24.23
C GLU A 985 -2.97 7.53 25.76
N LEU A 986 -3.59 6.54 26.41
CA LEU A 986 -3.77 6.52 27.85
C LEU A 986 -2.58 5.85 28.56
N GLY A 987 -2.23 4.64 28.13
CA GLY A 987 -1.04 3.94 28.62
C GLY A 987 -1.40 2.90 29.69
N ALA A 988 -0.63 2.77 30.77
CA ALA A 988 -0.87 1.67 31.71
C ALA A 988 -1.64 2.13 32.96
N GLY A 989 -2.80 1.52 33.20
CA GLY A 989 -3.66 1.64 34.38
C GLY A 989 -5.14 1.61 33.99
N ASP A 990 -6.04 1.84 34.95
CA ASP A 990 -7.48 1.81 34.66
C ASP A 990 -7.96 3.21 34.27
N ASP A 991 -8.12 3.47 32.97
CA ASP A 991 -8.30 4.83 32.43
C ASP A 991 -9.75 5.14 31.99
N ASP A 992 -10.12 6.43 31.98
CA ASP A 992 -11.41 6.96 31.51
C ASP A 992 -11.15 8.05 30.46
N ALA A 993 -11.62 7.85 29.22
CA ALA A 993 -11.39 8.78 28.12
C ALA A 993 -12.66 9.10 27.32
N GLN A 994 -12.84 10.39 27.04
CA GLN A 994 -13.91 10.91 26.18
C GLN A 994 -13.30 11.69 25.02
N GLY A 995 -13.56 11.24 23.79
CA GLY A 995 -13.20 11.89 22.54
C GLY A 995 -13.94 13.22 22.38
N GLY A 996 -15.26 13.16 22.18
CA GLY A 996 -16.09 14.34 22.04
C GLY A 996 -16.65 14.46 20.62
N GLU A 997 -16.69 15.66 20.06
CA GLU A 997 -17.21 15.87 18.69
C GLU A 997 -16.07 15.93 17.67
N GLY A 998 -15.97 14.94 16.79
CA GLY A 998 -14.98 14.80 15.74
C GLY A 998 -14.60 13.33 15.57
N ALA A 999 -13.82 13.00 14.53
CA ALA A 999 -13.36 11.63 14.30
C ALA A 999 -12.10 11.35 15.12
N ASP A 1000 -12.26 10.69 16.25
CA ASP A 1000 -11.28 10.53 17.31
C ASP A 1000 -10.56 9.17 17.26
N ILE A 1001 -9.36 9.11 17.81
CA ILE A 1001 -8.61 7.86 18.00
C ILE A 1001 -8.24 7.72 19.47
N ILE A 1002 -8.76 6.70 20.15
CA ILE A 1002 -8.54 6.45 21.57
C ILE A 1002 -7.86 5.10 21.75
N VAL A 1003 -6.69 5.08 22.42
CA VAL A 1003 -5.88 3.89 22.66
C VAL A 1003 -5.71 3.71 24.18
N GLY A 1004 -6.31 2.66 24.73
CA GLY A 1004 -6.25 2.32 26.16
C GLY A 1004 -4.86 1.85 26.61
N GLU A 1005 -4.30 0.86 25.89
CA GLU A 1005 -3.13 0.08 26.30
C GLU A 1005 -3.41 -0.91 27.45
N ALA A 1006 -2.79 -0.78 28.63
CA ALA A 1006 -2.78 -1.87 29.62
C ALA A 1006 -3.56 -1.53 30.87
N GLY A 1007 -4.80 -2.02 30.97
CA GLY A 1007 -5.62 -1.97 32.17
C GLY A 1007 -7.08 -2.21 31.83
N ARG A 1008 -7.98 -1.90 32.76
CA ARG A 1008 -9.42 -1.79 32.44
C ARG A 1008 -9.72 -0.35 32.06
N ASP A 1009 -10.07 -0.17 30.79
CA ASP A 1009 -10.29 1.17 30.25
C ASP A 1009 -11.76 1.40 29.93
N TYR A 1010 -12.18 2.66 30.05
CA TYR A 1010 -13.50 3.15 29.69
C TYR A 1010 -13.35 4.21 28.61
N LEU A 1011 -13.59 3.84 27.36
CA LEU A 1011 -13.34 4.66 26.18
C LEU A 1011 -14.66 5.04 25.51
N PHE A 1012 -14.88 6.34 25.30
CA PHE A 1012 -16.09 6.88 24.67
C PHE A 1012 -15.71 7.82 23.51
N GLY A 1013 -16.11 7.47 22.29
CA GLY A 1013 -15.90 8.30 21.09
C GLY A 1013 -16.80 9.55 21.11
N GLN A 1014 -18.11 9.32 21.30
CA GLN A 1014 -19.21 10.29 21.32
C GLN A 1014 -19.77 10.67 19.96
N GLY A 1015 -19.13 11.51 19.16
CA GLY A 1015 -19.74 11.93 17.90
C GLY A 1015 -18.72 12.19 16.81
N GLY A 1016 -18.80 11.46 15.71
CA GLY A 1016 -17.83 11.39 14.64
C GLY A 1016 -17.52 9.93 14.33
N ASP A 1017 -16.77 9.68 13.26
CA ASP A 1017 -16.36 8.31 12.91
C ASP A 1017 -15.08 7.98 13.71
N ASP A 1018 -15.24 7.31 14.84
CA ASP A 1018 -14.23 7.12 15.88
C ASP A 1018 -13.50 5.78 15.79
N ILE A 1019 -12.28 5.71 16.32
CA ILE A 1019 -11.49 4.48 16.41
C ILE A 1019 -11.02 4.25 17.85
N LEU A 1020 -11.54 3.21 18.48
CA LEU A 1020 -11.27 2.86 19.86
C LEU A 1020 -10.55 1.51 19.96
N TYR A 1021 -9.42 1.50 20.67
CA TYR A 1021 -8.65 0.29 20.97
C TYR A 1021 -8.58 0.08 22.49
N ALA A 1022 -9.08 -1.04 22.98
CA ALA A 1022 -8.94 -1.43 24.38
C ALA A 1022 -7.46 -1.57 24.79
N ASN A 1023 -6.59 -1.93 23.85
CA ASN A 1023 -5.17 -2.11 24.08
C ASN A 1023 -4.34 -1.38 23.00
N ALA A 1024 -3.13 -1.86 22.71
CA ALA A 1024 -2.29 -1.31 21.66
C ALA A 1024 -3.00 -1.31 20.29
N GLU A 1025 -2.74 -0.26 19.52
CA GLU A 1025 -3.25 -0.08 18.16
C GLU A 1025 -2.92 -1.30 17.28
N LEU A 1026 -3.95 -1.91 16.70
CA LEU A 1026 -3.86 -3.10 15.87
C LEU A 1026 -4.61 -2.88 14.56
N ASP A 1027 -3.97 -3.23 13.44
CA ASP A 1027 -4.66 -3.30 12.15
C ASP A 1027 -5.81 -4.33 12.23
N PRO A 1028 -6.99 -4.05 11.63
CA PRO A 1028 -8.15 -4.94 11.67
C PRO A 1028 -7.87 -6.42 11.40
N ALA A 1029 -6.97 -6.72 10.48
CA ALA A 1029 -6.65 -8.10 10.16
C ALA A 1029 -5.81 -8.79 11.23
N ALA A 1030 -4.91 -8.03 11.82
CA ALA A 1030 -4.10 -8.48 12.95
C ALA A 1030 -4.99 -8.68 14.18
N ALA A 1031 -5.91 -7.74 14.45
CA ALA A 1031 -6.90 -7.84 15.52
C ALA A 1031 -7.79 -9.09 15.36
N LEU A 1032 -8.35 -9.33 14.16
CA LEU A 1032 -9.17 -10.52 13.90
C LEU A 1032 -8.39 -11.84 14.05
N THR A 1033 -7.16 -11.90 13.54
CA THR A 1033 -6.29 -13.08 13.68
C THR A 1033 -5.91 -13.33 15.15
N GLN A 1034 -5.64 -12.24 15.87
CA GLN A 1034 -5.25 -12.29 17.26
C GLN A 1034 -6.45 -12.72 18.13
N GLY A 1035 -7.63 -12.13 17.92
CA GLY A 1035 -8.86 -12.47 18.62
C GLY A 1035 -9.23 -13.94 18.52
N GLN A 1036 -9.23 -14.51 17.30
CA GLN A 1036 -9.51 -15.93 17.07
C GLN A 1036 -8.51 -16.91 17.72
N SER A 1037 -7.34 -16.44 18.20
CA SER A 1037 -6.27 -17.30 18.73
C SER A 1037 -5.86 -16.99 20.17
N GLN A 1038 -6.37 -15.92 20.76
CA GLN A 1038 -6.18 -15.60 22.17
C GLN A 1038 -7.00 -16.58 23.01
N SER A 1039 -6.35 -17.29 23.93
CA SER A 1039 -7.11 -18.06 24.91
C SER A 1039 -7.84 -17.07 25.83
N PRO A 1040 -9.15 -17.27 26.10
CA PRO A 1040 -9.87 -16.47 27.08
C PRO A 1040 -9.06 -16.44 28.37
N GLN A 1041 -8.57 -15.25 28.75
CA GLN A 1041 -7.91 -15.07 30.04
C GLN A 1041 -8.94 -14.48 31.01
N ASP A 1042 -8.72 -14.66 32.32
CA ASP A 1042 -9.39 -13.83 33.33
C ASP A 1042 -8.82 -12.40 33.25
N GLY A 1043 -8.91 -11.77 32.08
CA GLY A 1043 -8.37 -10.45 31.73
C GLY A 1043 -9.21 -9.33 32.34
N GLU A 1044 -8.62 -8.14 32.36
CA GLU A 1044 -9.26 -6.91 32.83
C GLU A 1044 -10.26 -6.47 31.76
N ARG A 1045 -11.55 -6.47 32.09
CA ARG A 1045 -12.66 -6.10 31.19
C ARG A 1045 -12.58 -4.62 30.85
N SER A 1046 -12.52 -4.26 29.58
CA SER A 1046 -12.62 -2.88 29.09
C SER A 1046 -14.03 -2.57 28.55
N TRP A 1047 -14.37 -1.28 28.49
CA TRP A 1047 -15.62 -0.78 27.96
C TRP A 1047 -15.34 0.24 26.85
N LEU A 1048 -15.83 -0.03 25.65
CA LEU A 1048 -15.72 0.84 24.48
C LEU A 1048 -17.11 1.21 23.97
N ASP A 1049 -17.32 2.48 23.66
CA ASP A 1049 -18.57 3.03 23.15
C ASP A 1049 -18.24 4.03 22.03
N GLY A 1050 -18.66 3.74 20.80
CA GLY A 1050 -18.41 4.56 19.61
C GLY A 1050 -19.18 5.87 19.66
N GLY A 1051 -20.51 5.79 19.64
CA GLY A 1051 -21.39 6.94 19.82
C GLY A 1051 -22.22 7.25 18.57
N GLU A 1052 -22.06 8.40 17.94
CA GLU A 1052 -22.70 8.71 16.65
C GLU A 1052 -21.64 8.74 15.55
N GLY A 1053 -21.76 7.93 14.51
CA GLY A 1053 -20.79 7.86 13.42
C GLY A 1053 -20.62 6.43 12.95
N ASP A 1054 -19.83 6.23 11.89
CA ASP A 1054 -19.43 4.90 11.46
C ASP A 1054 -18.13 4.52 12.19
N ASP A 1055 -18.26 3.85 13.34
CA ASP A 1055 -17.19 3.68 14.32
C ASP A 1055 -16.41 2.37 14.15
N ARG A 1056 -15.20 2.34 14.73
CA ARG A 1056 -14.35 1.16 14.77
C ARG A 1056 -13.88 0.86 16.19
N LEU A 1057 -14.34 -0.26 16.73
CA LEU A 1057 -14.00 -0.71 18.07
C LEU A 1057 -13.16 -2.00 18.02
N THR A 1058 -12.13 -2.09 18.86
CA THR A 1058 -11.29 -3.30 18.97
C THR A 1058 -11.00 -3.60 20.45
N GLY A 1059 -11.59 -4.67 20.96
CA GLY A 1059 -11.33 -5.23 22.29
C GLY A 1059 -10.02 -6.02 22.36
N ASP A 1060 -9.73 -6.59 23.53
CA ASP A 1060 -8.48 -7.28 23.79
C ASP A 1060 -8.63 -8.79 24.11
N ALA A 1061 -7.97 -9.32 25.14
CA ALA A 1061 -8.15 -10.71 25.57
C ALA A 1061 -9.05 -10.84 26.82
N GLY A 1062 -9.56 -9.70 27.31
CA GLY A 1062 -10.49 -9.56 28.42
C GLY A 1062 -11.93 -9.81 28.01
N ALA A 1063 -12.84 -9.89 28.99
CA ALA A 1063 -14.26 -10.08 28.75
C ALA A 1063 -14.92 -8.70 28.61
N ASP A 1064 -14.89 -8.13 27.42
CA ASP A 1064 -15.12 -6.71 27.14
C ASP A 1064 -16.60 -6.36 26.92
N VAL A 1065 -16.89 -5.05 26.94
CA VAL A 1065 -18.18 -4.49 26.52
C VAL A 1065 -17.93 -3.51 25.40
N LEU A 1066 -18.47 -3.77 24.21
CA LEU A 1066 -18.27 -2.95 23.02
C LEU A 1066 -19.63 -2.53 22.46
N LEU A 1067 -19.83 -1.23 22.31
CA LEU A 1067 -21.08 -0.63 21.87
C LEU A 1067 -20.79 0.28 20.67
N GLY A 1068 -21.35 0.00 19.49
CA GLY A 1068 -21.11 0.80 18.28
C GLY A 1068 -21.79 2.17 18.38
N GLY A 1069 -23.10 2.18 18.56
CA GLY A 1069 -23.88 3.37 18.80
C GLY A 1069 -24.83 3.69 17.64
N ALA A 1070 -24.47 4.58 16.73
CA ALA A 1070 -25.37 4.94 15.63
C ALA A 1070 -24.59 5.25 14.36
N GLY A 1071 -24.73 4.39 13.37
CA GLY A 1071 -24.01 4.44 12.11
C GLY A 1071 -23.69 3.00 11.70
N ASP A 1072 -22.93 2.82 10.63
CA ASP A 1072 -22.52 1.48 10.19
C ASP A 1072 -21.17 1.14 10.87
N ASP A 1073 -21.21 0.37 11.97
CA ASP A 1073 -20.07 0.17 12.87
C ASP A 1073 -19.27 -1.11 12.58
N LEU A 1074 -17.96 -1.11 12.88
CA LEU A 1074 -17.08 -2.28 12.83
C LEU A 1074 -16.52 -2.61 14.21
N ILE A 1075 -17.00 -3.69 14.80
CA ILE A 1075 -16.64 -4.08 16.16
C ILE A 1075 -15.92 -5.43 16.17
N LEU A 1076 -14.71 -5.44 16.73
CA LEU A 1076 -13.89 -6.64 16.93
C LEU A 1076 -13.75 -6.91 18.43
N GLY A 1077 -14.36 -7.98 18.94
CA GLY A 1077 -14.33 -8.38 20.35
C GLY A 1077 -12.93 -8.74 20.83
N GLY A 1078 -12.26 -9.62 20.08
CA GLY A 1078 -10.92 -10.07 20.43
C GLY A 1078 -10.99 -11.48 20.98
N GLY A 1079 -10.47 -11.74 22.16
CA GLY A 1079 -10.75 -12.98 22.87
C GLY A 1079 -11.21 -12.68 24.29
N GLY A 1080 -11.82 -13.65 24.97
CA GLY A 1080 -12.57 -13.38 26.19
C GLY A 1080 -14.06 -13.57 25.95
N ASP A 1081 -14.87 -13.53 27.01
CA ASP A 1081 -16.33 -13.67 26.89
C ASP A 1081 -16.96 -12.27 26.79
N ASP A 1082 -17.16 -11.81 25.56
CA ASP A 1082 -17.46 -10.42 25.24
C ASP A 1082 -18.96 -10.13 25.16
N HIS A 1083 -19.32 -8.84 25.31
CA HIS A 1083 -20.65 -8.34 25.04
C HIS A 1083 -20.58 -7.22 24.01
N ILE A 1084 -21.12 -7.50 22.82
CA ILE A 1084 -21.04 -6.64 21.65
C ILE A 1084 -22.45 -6.25 21.22
N ALA A 1085 -22.68 -4.96 21.01
CA ALA A 1085 -23.91 -4.44 20.44
C ALA A 1085 -23.61 -3.40 19.36
N GLY A 1086 -24.26 -3.53 18.21
CA GLY A 1086 -24.17 -2.62 17.08
C GLY A 1086 -24.71 -1.24 17.44
N ASP A 1087 -26.01 -1.13 17.69
CA ASP A 1087 -26.67 0.18 17.84
C ASP A 1087 -26.92 0.69 19.27
N ASP A 1088 -26.37 0.03 20.29
CA ASP A 1088 -26.61 0.43 21.68
C ASP A 1088 -25.67 1.57 22.08
N GLU A 1089 -26.18 2.56 22.83
CA GLU A 1089 -25.38 3.70 23.29
C GLU A 1089 -25.46 3.84 24.82
N GLY A 1090 -24.31 3.97 25.47
CA GLY A 1090 -24.18 4.18 26.90
C GLY A 1090 -24.17 5.66 27.29
N GLN A 1091 -25.19 6.12 28.01
CA GLN A 1091 -25.18 7.48 28.58
C GLN A 1091 -24.45 7.50 29.96
N PRO A 1092 -23.31 8.22 30.11
CA PRO A 1092 -22.50 8.18 31.32
C PRO A 1092 -23.24 8.76 32.54
N VAL A 1093 -23.29 8.00 33.64
CA VAL A 1093 -23.92 8.42 34.90
C VAL A 1093 -22.87 8.91 35.90
N ALA A 1094 -22.27 10.06 35.62
CA ALA A 1094 -21.46 10.91 36.51
C ALA A 1094 -20.64 10.27 37.68
N SER A 1095 -19.31 10.25 37.50
CA SER A 1095 -18.23 10.45 38.51
C SER A 1095 -17.89 9.38 39.56
N GLU A 1096 -18.32 8.12 39.42
CA GLU A 1096 -17.84 7.03 40.30
C GLU A 1096 -17.46 5.75 39.48
N PHE A 1097 -16.61 5.90 38.45
CA PHE A 1097 -16.21 4.83 37.50
C PHE A 1097 -15.13 3.83 37.99
N ARG A 1098 -14.84 3.77 39.30
CA ARG A 1098 -13.71 2.98 39.85
C ARG A 1098 -14.09 1.72 40.66
N ASP A 1099 -15.34 1.24 40.56
CA ASP A 1099 -15.78 0.05 41.33
C ASP A 1099 -16.24 -1.05 40.36
N ASP A 1100 -15.96 -2.32 40.68
CA ASP A 1100 -16.29 -3.56 39.90
C ASP A 1100 -17.82 -3.77 39.68
N THR A 1101 -18.62 -2.73 39.81
CA THR A 1101 -20.08 -2.72 39.73
C THR A 1101 -20.63 -2.64 38.30
N TYR A 1102 -19.80 -2.44 37.28
CA TYR A 1102 -20.18 -2.37 35.86
C TYR A 1102 -20.24 -3.79 35.25
N LEU A 1103 -21.32 -4.51 35.55
CA LEU A 1103 -21.56 -5.86 35.05
C LEU A 1103 -22.75 -5.80 34.10
N VAL A 1104 -22.51 -6.12 32.83
CA VAL A 1104 -23.55 -6.72 31.99
C VAL A 1104 -23.82 -8.08 32.59
N SER A 1105 -25.02 -8.27 33.13
CA SER A 1105 -25.41 -9.56 33.66
C SER A 1105 -26.28 -10.30 32.66
N HIS A 1106 -25.75 -11.38 32.11
CA HIS A 1106 -26.49 -12.28 31.23
C HIS A 1106 -27.20 -13.35 32.05
N ASN A 1107 -28.51 -13.43 31.92
CA ASN A 1107 -29.36 -14.42 32.56
C ASN A 1107 -30.05 -15.27 31.49
N LEU A 1108 -29.57 -16.49 31.31
CA LEU A 1108 -30.23 -17.49 30.48
C LEU A 1108 -31.22 -18.31 31.32
N THR A 1109 -32.51 -18.09 31.13
CA THR A 1109 -33.57 -18.86 31.80
C THR A 1109 -34.26 -19.81 30.83
N GLN A 1110 -34.07 -21.12 30.99
CA GLN A 1110 -34.84 -22.12 30.24
C GLN A 1110 -36.19 -22.42 30.91
N GLN A 1111 -37.28 -22.17 30.18
CA GLN A 1111 -38.64 -22.52 30.59
C GLN A 1111 -38.92 -24.02 30.43
N ALA A 1112 -39.95 -24.51 31.13
CA ALA A 1112 -40.31 -25.93 31.15
C ALA A 1112 -40.81 -26.50 29.81
N ASP A 1113 -41.13 -25.62 28.84
CA ASP A 1113 -41.51 -25.97 27.47
C ASP A 1113 -40.31 -26.00 26.50
N GLY A 1114 -39.10 -25.75 26.98
CA GLY A 1114 -37.87 -25.74 26.18
C GLY A 1114 -37.42 -24.35 25.75
N THR A 1115 -38.30 -23.34 25.84
CA THR A 1115 -38.01 -21.95 25.47
C THR A 1115 -36.87 -21.39 26.32
N ARG A 1116 -35.82 -20.86 25.70
CA ARG A 1116 -34.80 -20.05 26.38
C ARG A 1116 -35.24 -18.57 26.39
N ILE A 1117 -35.03 -17.91 27.52
CA ILE A 1117 -35.17 -16.46 27.67
C ILE A 1117 -33.77 -15.93 27.95
N TYR A 1118 -33.36 -14.99 27.12
CA TYR A 1118 -32.10 -14.28 27.19
C TYR A 1118 -32.42 -12.91 27.79
N ASP A 1119 -32.03 -12.69 29.04
CA ASP A 1119 -32.16 -11.40 29.69
C ASP A 1119 -30.75 -10.86 29.94
N TYR A 1120 -30.38 -9.74 29.34
CA TYR A 1120 -29.18 -8.98 29.70
C TYR A 1120 -29.56 -7.69 30.42
N GLN A 1121 -28.77 -7.28 31.40
CA GLN A 1121 -29.01 -6.04 32.16
C GLN A 1121 -27.69 -5.32 32.41
N TYR A 1122 -27.65 -4.05 31.99
CA TYR A 1122 -26.62 -3.09 32.41
C TYR A 1122 -26.90 -2.64 33.85
N SER A 1123 -25.93 -2.78 34.74
CA SER A 1123 -26.10 -2.52 36.18
C SER A 1123 -26.23 -1.03 36.55
N VAL A 1124 -25.84 -0.11 35.67
CA VAL A 1124 -25.55 1.30 36.03
C VAL A 1124 -25.86 2.34 34.96
N MET A 1125 -26.36 1.98 33.76
CA MET A 1125 -26.66 2.93 32.69
C MET A 1125 -28.17 3.09 32.41
N ASN A 1126 -28.56 4.26 31.90
CA ASN A 1126 -29.87 4.42 31.28
C ASN A 1126 -29.75 3.98 29.82
N HIS A 1127 -30.22 2.76 29.53
CA HIS A 1127 -30.31 2.22 28.19
C HIS A 1127 -31.10 3.13 27.25
N VAL A 1128 -30.55 3.46 26.08
CA VAL A 1128 -31.25 4.18 25.02
C VAL A 1128 -31.22 3.35 23.74
N GLU A 1129 -32.16 2.41 23.58
CA GLU A 1129 -32.38 1.75 22.29
C GLU A 1129 -32.71 2.80 21.22
N ARG A 1130 -31.85 2.92 20.21
CA ARG A 1130 -32.15 3.67 18.99
C ARG A 1130 -33.04 2.79 18.09
N ARG A 1131 -33.95 3.40 17.33
CA ARG A 1131 -35.04 2.71 16.59
C ARG A 1131 -34.85 2.69 15.07
N ALA A 1132 -33.67 3.09 14.62
CA ALA A 1132 -33.22 3.04 13.24
C ALA A 1132 -31.71 2.93 13.36
N GLY A 1133 -31.22 1.69 13.31
CA GLY A 1133 -29.81 1.37 13.41
C GLY A 1133 -29.10 1.47 12.06
N GLY A 1134 -27.79 1.22 12.07
CA GLY A 1134 -26.97 1.07 10.87
C GLY A 1134 -26.69 -0.39 10.53
N ASP A 1135 -26.06 -0.62 9.38
CA ASP A 1135 -25.68 -1.97 8.92
C ASP A 1135 -24.30 -2.33 9.52
N ASP A 1136 -24.29 -3.07 10.63
CA ASP A 1136 -23.09 -3.26 11.44
C ASP A 1136 -22.30 -4.53 11.10
N ALA A 1137 -21.01 -4.56 11.46
CA ALA A 1137 -20.13 -5.72 11.33
C ALA A 1137 -19.50 -6.11 12.68
N LEU A 1138 -20.01 -7.18 13.28
CA LEU A 1138 -19.64 -7.65 14.61
C LEU A 1138 -18.86 -8.97 14.54
N TYR A 1139 -17.70 -9.02 15.20
CA TYR A 1139 -16.88 -10.23 15.32
C TYR A 1139 -16.62 -10.50 16.81
N GLY A 1140 -17.12 -11.62 17.36
CA GLY A 1140 -16.89 -12.03 18.75
C GLY A 1140 -15.43 -12.39 18.97
N GLY A 1141 -14.97 -13.43 18.26
CA GLY A 1141 -13.57 -13.82 18.26
C GLY A 1141 -13.37 -15.13 19.01
N ALA A 1142 -12.69 -15.15 20.16
CA ALA A 1142 -12.52 -16.39 20.92
C ALA A 1142 -13.04 -16.26 22.36
N GLY A 1143 -14.11 -16.96 22.69
CA GLY A 1143 -14.74 -17.02 24.01
C GLY A 1143 -16.23 -17.24 23.85
N ALA A 1144 -17.00 -17.15 24.93
CA ALA A 1144 -18.46 -17.28 24.87
C ALA A 1144 -19.10 -15.89 24.81
N ASP A 1145 -19.35 -15.43 23.58
CA ASP A 1145 -19.67 -14.04 23.28
C ASP A 1145 -21.17 -13.79 23.16
N TRP A 1146 -21.60 -12.55 23.40
CA TRP A 1146 -22.97 -12.08 23.20
C TRP A 1146 -22.98 -10.97 22.17
N LEU A 1147 -23.49 -11.26 20.97
CA LEU A 1147 -23.55 -10.32 19.85
C LEU A 1147 -25.01 -9.91 19.58
N LEU A 1148 -25.22 -8.61 19.42
CA LEU A 1148 -26.51 -7.98 19.17
C LEU A 1148 -26.37 -7.00 17.99
N GLY A 1149 -26.83 -7.36 16.79
CA GLY A 1149 -26.80 -6.45 15.62
C GLY A 1149 -27.77 -5.29 15.80
N GLN A 1150 -28.98 -5.65 16.24
CA GLN A 1150 -30.09 -4.77 16.57
C GLN A 1150 -30.86 -4.23 15.36
N GLY A 1151 -30.34 -3.28 14.59
CA GLY A 1151 -31.19 -2.51 13.70
C GLY A 1151 -30.62 -2.14 12.34
N GLY A 1152 -30.01 -3.03 11.59
CA GLY A 1152 -29.76 -2.85 10.16
C GLY A 1152 -29.69 -4.20 9.46
N ASP A 1153 -29.20 -4.22 8.22
CA ASP A 1153 -28.83 -5.49 7.57
C ASP A 1153 -27.41 -5.89 8.06
N ASP A 1154 -27.34 -6.60 9.19
CA ASP A 1154 -26.10 -6.78 9.96
C ASP A 1154 -25.26 -7.99 9.51
N TYR A 1155 -23.95 -7.94 9.78
CA TYR A 1155 -23.03 -9.08 9.69
C TYR A 1155 -22.50 -9.45 11.07
N LEU A 1156 -22.72 -10.69 11.49
CA LEU A 1156 -22.33 -11.18 12.81
C LEU A 1156 -21.55 -12.51 12.71
N ASP A 1157 -20.37 -12.57 13.32
CA ASP A 1157 -19.54 -13.78 13.41
C ASP A 1157 -19.19 -14.05 14.87
N GLY A 1158 -19.73 -15.11 15.46
CA GLY A 1158 -19.48 -15.52 16.85
C GLY A 1158 -18.01 -15.89 17.08
N GLY A 1159 -17.47 -16.73 16.19
CA GLY A 1159 -16.07 -17.11 16.22
C GLY A 1159 -15.86 -18.44 16.92
N ALA A 1160 -15.14 -18.48 18.04
CA ALA A 1160 -14.79 -19.72 18.73
C ALA A 1160 -15.25 -19.69 20.18
N GLY A 1161 -16.26 -20.48 20.52
CA GLY A 1161 -16.79 -20.68 21.85
C GLY A 1161 -18.28 -20.90 21.77
N ASN A 1162 -19.00 -20.71 22.87
CA ASN A 1162 -20.44 -20.98 22.87
C ASN A 1162 -21.19 -19.66 22.89
N ASP A 1163 -21.55 -19.19 21.71
CA ASP A 1163 -21.94 -17.81 21.49
C ASP A 1163 -23.46 -17.65 21.50
N VAL A 1164 -23.90 -16.42 21.77
CA VAL A 1164 -25.30 -16.01 21.69
C VAL A 1164 -25.39 -14.83 20.73
N VAL A 1165 -26.01 -15.06 19.57
CA VAL A 1165 -26.07 -14.06 18.50
C VAL A 1165 -27.52 -13.72 18.16
N PHE A 1166 -27.83 -12.43 18.07
CA PHE A 1166 -29.09 -11.90 17.59
C PHE A 1166 -28.80 -10.93 16.45
N GLY A 1167 -29.37 -11.17 15.26
CA GLY A 1167 -29.34 -10.26 14.12
C GLY A 1167 -30.09 -9.00 14.47
N GLY A 1168 -31.41 -8.96 14.34
CA GLY A 1168 -32.17 -7.79 14.77
C GLY A 1168 -33.40 -7.49 13.93
N GLU A 1169 -33.55 -6.24 13.52
CA GLU A 1169 -34.40 -5.82 12.40
C GLU A 1169 -33.51 -5.67 11.17
N GLY A 1170 -33.76 -6.45 10.13
CA GLY A 1170 -33.06 -6.34 8.84
C GLY A 1170 -32.80 -7.72 8.26
N ASP A 1171 -32.32 -7.77 7.01
CA ASP A 1171 -31.89 -9.02 6.38
C ASP A 1171 -30.46 -9.35 6.83
N ASP A 1172 -30.32 -10.15 7.90
CA ASP A 1172 -29.03 -10.34 8.60
C ASP A 1172 -28.20 -11.52 8.05
N THR A 1173 -26.88 -11.47 8.23
CA THR A 1173 -25.95 -12.57 7.97
C THR A 1173 -25.23 -13.00 9.25
N ILE A 1174 -25.45 -14.22 9.70
CA ILE A 1174 -24.95 -14.75 10.97
C ILE A 1174 -24.11 -16.01 10.75
N SER A 1175 -22.93 -16.07 11.38
CA SER A 1175 -22.05 -17.24 11.50
C SER A 1175 -21.83 -17.55 12.99
N GLY A 1176 -22.13 -18.77 13.43
CA GLY A 1176 -21.85 -19.23 14.80
C GLY A 1176 -20.37 -19.49 15.01
N GLY A 1177 -19.79 -20.37 14.19
CA GLY A 1177 -18.36 -20.66 14.21
C GLY A 1177 -18.06 -21.99 14.90
N GLU A 1178 -17.10 -22.05 15.84
CA GLU A 1178 -16.80 -23.27 16.60
C GLU A 1178 -17.43 -23.23 18.00
N GLY A 1179 -18.40 -24.10 18.29
CA GLY A 1179 -18.92 -24.37 19.63
C GLY A 1179 -20.42 -24.61 19.63
N ASP A 1180 -21.06 -24.70 20.81
CA ASP A 1180 -22.51 -24.92 20.87
C ASP A 1180 -23.24 -23.55 20.95
N ASP A 1181 -23.68 -23.03 19.81
CA ASP A 1181 -24.16 -21.65 19.68
C ASP A 1181 -25.68 -21.52 19.79
N ASP A 1182 -26.17 -20.33 20.18
CA ASP A 1182 -27.58 -19.94 20.13
C ASP A 1182 -27.74 -18.72 19.19
N LEU A 1183 -28.13 -18.96 17.93
CA LEU A 1183 -28.24 -17.99 16.85
C LEU A 1183 -29.70 -17.65 16.55
N ASN A 1184 -30.03 -16.37 16.47
CA ASN A 1184 -31.37 -15.89 16.14
C ASN A 1184 -31.26 -14.79 15.07
N GLY A 1185 -31.97 -14.94 13.96
CA GLY A 1185 -32.08 -13.93 12.92
C GLY A 1185 -32.74 -12.67 13.49
N ASP A 1186 -34.02 -12.75 13.80
CA ASP A 1186 -34.68 -11.62 14.46
C ASP A 1186 -34.74 -11.63 16.00
N SER A 1187 -34.90 -10.44 16.59
CA SER A 1187 -35.26 -10.29 18.00
C SER A 1187 -36.73 -10.63 18.26
N ARG A 1188 -37.02 -11.48 19.25
CA ARG A 1188 -38.40 -11.87 19.62
C ARG A 1188 -39.27 -10.74 20.14
N GLU A 1189 -38.67 -9.65 20.62
CA GLU A 1189 -39.41 -8.46 21.08
C GLU A 1189 -39.82 -7.54 19.92
N LEU A 1190 -39.25 -7.79 18.74
CA LEU A 1190 -39.54 -7.08 17.51
C LEU A 1190 -40.96 -7.37 17.02
N ALA A 1191 -41.54 -6.41 16.31
CA ALA A 1191 -42.82 -6.64 15.65
C ALA A 1191 -42.56 -7.43 14.36
N GLY A 1192 -43.30 -8.51 14.13
CA GLY A 1192 -43.11 -9.38 12.95
C GLY A 1192 -43.13 -8.71 11.56
N ASP A 1193 -43.57 -7.46 11.43
CA ASP A 1193 -43.44 -6.67 10.20
C ASP A 1193 -42.08 -5.98 9.99
N ARG A 1194 -41.20 -6.07 10.99
CA ARG A 1194 -39.80 -5.62 10.95
C ARG A 1194 -38.81 -6.79 10.89
N HIS A 1195 -39.31 -8.02 10.83
CA HIS A 1195 -38.45 -9.19 10.66
C HIS A 1195 -37.94 -9.27 9.22
N GLY A 1196 -36.67 -9.63 9.03
CA GLY A 1196 -36.01 -9.71 7.73
C GLY A 1196 -35.94 -11.10 7.13
N GLN A 1197 -35.10 -11.27 6.12
CA GLN A 1197 -34.78 -12.54 5.47
C GLN A 1197 -33.33 -12.90 5.78
N ASP A 1198 -33.14 -13.80 6.73
CA ASP A 1198 -31.83 -13.97 7.33
C ASP A 1198 -31.05 -15.11 6.67
N TYR A 1199 -29.72 -15.00 6.71
CA TYR A 1199 -28.80 -16.05 6.35
C TYR A 1199 -28.01 -16.48 7.59
N ILE A 1200 -28.19 -17.72 8.05
CA ILE A 1200 -27.56 -18.21 9.28
C ILE A 1200 -26.80 -19.51 9.02
N GLU A 1201 -25.52 -19.54 9.39
CA GLU A 1201 -24.65 -20.73 9.42
C GLU A 1201 -24.28 -21.06 10.88
N GLY A 1202 -24.59 -22.29 11.33
CA GLY A 1202 -24.27 -22.77 12.67
C GLY A 1202 -22.78 -22.99 12.88
N GLY A 1203 -22.11 -23.58 11.90
CA GLY A 1203 -20.70 -23.95 12.03
C GLY A 1203 -20.51 -25.32 12.69
N ALA A 1204 -19.62 -25.42 13.66
CA ALA A 1204 -19.22 -26.69 14.28
C ALA A 1204 -19.61 -26.76 15.75
N GLY A 1205 -20.56 -27.62 16.09
CA GLY A 1205 -21.04 -27.87 17.44
C GLY A 1205 -22.54 -28.12 17.44
N ASN A 1206 -23.20 -28.12 18.60
CA ASN A 1206 -24.63 -28.44 18.68
C ASN A 1206 -25.45 -27.17 18.82
N ASP A 1207 -25.83 -26.61 17.68
CA ASP A 1207 -26.32 -25.24 17.62
C ASP A 1207 -27.82 -25.15 17.81
N ARG A 1208 -28.30 -23.96 18.16
CA ARG A 1208 -29.72 -23.61 18.14
C ARG A 1208 -29.89 -22.43 17.21
N ILE A 1209 -30.66 -22.62 16.16
CA ILE A 1209 -30.85 -21.63 15.12
C ILE A 1209 -32.33 -21.29 15.04
N ALA A 1210 -32.67 -20.01 15.07
CA ALA A 1210 -34.01 -19.49 14.84
C ALA A 1210 -33.99 -18.41 13.75
N GLY A 1211 -34.70 -18.60 12.64
CA GLY A 1211 -34.89 -17.53 11.64
C GLY A 1211 -35.87 -16.46 12.15
N ASN A 1212 -36.99 -16.94 12.68
CA ASN A 1212 -38.13 -16.19 13.25
C ASN A 1212 -39.19 -15.75 12.23
N GLY A 1213 -39.05 -14.60 11.57
CA GLY A 1213 -39.99 -14.13 10.55
C GLY A 1213 -39.31 -14.13 9.18
N GLY A 1214 -40.05 -13.87 8.10
CA GLY A 1214 -39.45 -13.75 6.77
C GLY A 1214 -38.99 -15.06 6.11
N ASP A 1215 -38.34 -14.92 4.94
CA ASP A 1215 -37.96 -16.06 4.08
C ASP A 1215 -36.45 -16.37 4.30
N ASP A 1216 -36.13 -17.19 5.30
CA ASP A 1216 -34.73 -17.37 5.75
C ASP A 1216 -33.96 -18.50 5.05
N VAL A 1217 -32.64 -18.50 5.23
CA VAL A 1217 -31.72 -19.55 4.82
C VAL A 1217 -30.86 -19.98 6.01
N LEU A 1218 -31.11 -21.18 6.53
CA LEU A 1218 -30.53 -21.68 7.77
C LEU A 1218 -29.73 -22.98 7.53
N TYR A 1219 -28.46 -22.98 7.93
CA TYR A 1219 -27.56 -24.14 7.89
C TYR A 1219 -27.11 -24.51 9.30
N GLY A 1220 -27.23 -25.77 9.69
CA GLY A 1220 -26.71 -26.28 10.98
C GLY A 1220 -25.28 -26.83 10.89
N ASP A 1221 -24.80 -27.14 9.69
CA ASP A 1221 -23.44 -27.64 9.47
C ASP A 1221 -23.01 -28.83 10.35
N GLU A 1222 -21.95 -28.78 11.16
CA GLU A 1222 -21.41 -29.95 11.88
C GLU A 1222 -21.93 -30.08 13.32
N GLY A 1223 -22.96 -30.91 13.57
CA GLY A 1223 -23.31 -31.37 14.93
C GLY A 1223 -24.77 -31.75 15.12
N ASP A 1224 -25.22 -31.95 16.37
CA ASP A 1224 -26.61 -32.31 16.66
C ASP A 1224 -27.45 -31.03 16.94
N ASP A 1225 -27.91 -30.36 15.88
CA ASP A 1225 -28.50 -29.00 15.98
C ASP A 1225 -30.00 -28.96 16.26
N VAL A 1226 -30.51 -27.80 16.66
CA VAL A 1226 -31.94 -27.49 16.77
C VAL A 1226 -32.27 -26.27 15.93
N ILE A 1227 -32.93 -26.47 14.79
CA ILE A 1227 -33.21 -25.38 13.84
C ILE A 1227 -34.70 -25.13 13.75
N ASN A 1228 -35.11 -23.88 13.92
CA ASN A 1228 -36.49 -23.44 13.80
C ASN A 1228 -36.58 -22.32 12.76
N GLY A 1229 -37.28 -22.57 11.66
CA GLY A 1229 -37.49 -21.55 10.63
C GLY A 1229 -38.28 -20.37 11.18
N ASP A 1230 -39.48 -20.64 11.68
CA ASP A 1230 -40.34 -19.62 12.25
C ASP A 1230 -40.58 -19.82 13.75
N ASP A 1231 -40.56 -18.76 14.55
CA ASP A 1231 -40.88 -18.88 15.97
C ASP A 1231 -42.41 -18.94 16.24
N PRO A 1232 -42.84 -19.68 17.28
CA PRO A 1232 -44.28 -19.90 17.55
C PRO A 1232 -45.00 -18.68 18.15
N VAL A 1233 -44.28 -17.60 18.49
CA VAL A 1233 -44.82 -16.33 19.01
C VAL A 1233 -45.05 -15.33 17.90
N THR A 1234 -44.21 -15.33 16.87
CA THR A 1234 -44.41 -14.49 15.69
C THR A 1234 -45.75 -14.81 15.01
N PRO A 1235 -46.60 -13.80 14.74
CA PRO A 1235 -47.89 -14.04 14.11
C PRO A 1235 -47.73 -14.71 12.74
N ALA A 1236 -48.44 -15.80 12.49
CA ALA A 1236 -48.34 -16.63 11.27
C ALA A 1236 -48.59 -15.95 9.90
N GLN A 1237 -48.83 -14.63 9.88
CA GLN A 1237 -48.85 -13.81 8.67
C GLN A 1237 -47.46 -13.28 8.28
N TYR A 1238 -46.52 -13.28 9.21
CA TYR A 1238 -45.13 -12.85 9.05
C TYR A 1238 -44.17 -14.01 8.86
N HIS A 1239 -44.63 -15.24 9.14
CA HIS A 1239 -43.93 -16.45 8.77
C HIS A 1239 -43.69 -16.53 7.26
N GLY A 1240 -42.47 -16.83 6.85
CA GLY A 1240 -42.09 -16.96 5.44
C GLY A 1240 -41.78 -18.37 5.00
N ASN A 1241 -40.83 -18.50 4.08
CA ASN A 1241 -40.57 -19.68 3.27
C ASN A 1241 -39.11 -20.13 3.39
N ASP A 1242 -38.78 -20.65 4.55
CA ASP A 1242 -37.41 -20.90 4.93
C ASP A 1242 -36.79 -22.08 4.17
N TYR A 1243 -35.50 -21.94 3.90
CA TYR A 1243 -34.58 -23.00 3.49
C TYR A 1243 -33.82 -23.46 4.74
N ILE A 1244 -33.90 -24.75 5.08
CA ILE A 1244 -33.22 -25.31 6.25
C ILE A 1244 -32.42 -26.55 5.87
N GLU A 1245 -31.14 -26.59 6.25
CA GLU A 1245 -30.23 -27.72 6.08
C GLU A 1245 -29.38 -27.97 7.33
N GLY A 1246 -29.68 -29.02 8.10
CA GLY A 1246 -28.96 -29.34 9.35
C GLY A 1246 -27.60 -30.06 9.19
N GLY A 1247 -27.03 -30.16 7.99
CA GLY A 1247 -25.67 -30.69 7.82
C GLY A 1247 -25.39 -32.12 8.36
N GLU A 1248 -24.28 -32.28 9.08
CA GLU A 1248 -23.73 -33.52 9.67
C GLU A 1248 -24.12 -33.74 11.15
N GLY A 1249 -25.28 -34.34 11.43
CA GLY A 1249 -25.51 -34.94 12.76
C GLY A 1249 -26.93 -35.49 12.98
N ASN A 1250 -27.43 -35.40 14.21
CA ASN A 1250 -28.79 -35.75 14.61
C ASN A 1250 -29.62 -34.53 14.97
N ASP A 1251 -29.94 -33.76 13.95
CA ASP A 1251 -30.56 -32.44 14.05
C ASP A 1251 -32.10 -32.51 14.22
N GLU A 1252 -32.64 -31.61 15.03
CA GLU A 1252 -34.06 -31.39 15.30
C GLU A 1252 -34.54 -30.12 14.58
N MET A 1253 -35.35 -30.28 13.54
CA MET A 1253 -35.85 -29.16 12.74
C MET A 1253 -37.37 -28.97 12.91
N ASN A 1254 -37.80 -27.75 13.25
CA ASN A 1254 -39.21 -27.35 13.33
C ASN A 1254 -39.55 -26.23 12.31
N ASN A 1255 -40.77 -26.27 11.76
CA ASN A 1255 -41.26 -25.31 10.77
C ASN A 1255 -42.80 -25.33 10.78
N ASP A 1256 -43.44 -24.27 11.29
CA ASP A 1256 -44.90 -24.13 11.45
C ASP A 1256 -45.59 -23.18 10.45
N GLY A 1257 -44.88 -22.73 9.40
CA GLY A 1257 -45.20 -21.44 8.79
C GLY A 1257 -45.71 -21.30 7.36
N LYS A 1258 -45.53 -22.23 6.39
CA LYS A 1258 -46.14 -22.31 5.01
C LYS A 1258 -45.22 -22.71 3.82
N ASN A 1259 -44.04 -23.31 3.93
CA ASN A 1259 -43.34 -23.89 2.75
C ASN A 1259 -42.34 -25.02 3.10
N ARG A 1260 -41.39 -25.37 2.22
CA ARG A 1260 -41.52 -26.42 1.18
C ARG A 1260 -40.28 -27.30 1.01
N ASN A 1261 -39.55 -27.72 2.04
CA ASN A 1261 -38.46 -28.72 1.93
C ASN A 1261 -38.12 -29.28 3.33
N GLN A 1262 -38.00 -30.60 3.49
CA GLN A 1262 -37.46 -31.22 4.71
C GLN A 1262 -36.55 -32.39 4.32
N HIS A 1263 -35.23 -32.20 4.27
CA HIS A 1263 -34.24 -33.28 4.07
C HIS A 1263 -33.06 -33.28 5.04
N LYS A 1264 -33.22 -34.10 6.10
CA LYS A 1264 -32.42 -35.29 6.49
C LYS A 1264 -31.71 -35.20 7.85
N CYS A 1265 -32.37 -35.69 8.91
CA CYS A 1265 -31.65 -36.28 10.06
C CYS A 1265 -30.96 -37.58 9.61
N ARG A 1266 -29.65 -37.74 9.85
CA ARG A 1266 -28.89 -38.97 9.53
C ARG A 1266 -28.35 -39.67 10.79
N LYS A 1267 -29.27 -40.31 11.53
CA LYS A 1267 -29.08 -41.34 12.57
C LYS A 1267 -27.68 -41.98 12.69
N ALA A 1268 -27.01 -41.76 13.83
CA ALA A 1268 -25.89 -42.58 14.29
C ALA A 1268 -26.31 -44.03 14.66
N ALA A 1269 -25.40 -44.99 14.45
CA ALA A 1269 -25.69 -46.41 14.27
C ALA A 1269 -26.16 -47.24 15.50
N ASN A 1270 -26.58 -46.68 16.64
CA ASN A 1270 -26.74 -47.49 17.88
C ASN A 1270 -27.88 -47.20 18.87
N ASP A 1271 -28.97 -46.50 18.53
CA ASP A 1271 -30.10 -46.33 19.48
C ASP A 1271 -31.49 -46.78 18.99
N SER A 1272 -32.27 -47.33 19.94
CA SER A 1272 -33.49 -48.14 19.71
C SER A 1272 -34.73 -47.64 20.46
N VAL A 1273 -34.88 -46.32 20.63
CA VAL A 1273 -36.14 -45.73 21.14
C VAL A 1273 -36.42 -44.39 20.45
N TRP A 1274 -37.50 -44.32 19.66
CA TRP A 1274 -38.09 -43.04 19.22
C TRP A 1274 -38.80 -42.39 20.41
N ARG A 1275 -38.50 -41.13 20.74
CA ARG A 1275 -39.44 -40.27 21.48
C ARG A 1275 -39.87 -39.14 20.57
N ARG A 1276 -41.08 -39.26 20.02
CA ARG A 1276 -41.88 -38.08 19.66
C ARG A 1276 -42.43 -37.51 20.95
N THR A 1277 -42.05 -36.30 21.31
CA THR A 1277 -42.94 -35.41 22.07
C THR A 1277 -43.87 -34.71 21.07
N ALA A 1278 -45.10 -34.44 21.51
CA ALA A 1278 -46.28 -34.27 20.69
C ALA A 1278 -46.66 -32.81 20.50
#